data_AF-A0A8T7HR65-F1
#
_entry.id   AF-A0A8T7HR65-F1
#
_cell.length_a   1.000
_cell.length_b   1.000
_cell.length_c   1.000
_cell.angle_alpha   90.00
_cell.angle_beta   90.00
_cell.angle_gamma   90.00
#
_symmetry.space_group_name_H-M   'P 1'
#
loop_
_entity.id
_entity.type
_entity.pdbx_description
1 polymer ?
#
loop_
_entity_poly.entity_id
_entity_poly.type
_entity_poly.pdbx_seq_one_letter_code
_entity_poly.pdbx_strand_id
1 'polypeptide(L)'
;MAMKKAFFFTIDALFAAILIILAIILATKFSISGVNHPQVYYYSSDIASCLSNIKVMELNDTYIKSQIVSGVIVNPDNSIIEQIGEFYVLNRSGDAENLSMIASGIIPDKFGMEILINGEKTLTSAKSPGSELVSSRRLISGIERYKPVRGATSKVFLEGIQRKMYSSYVYFGGFVGQGNVSGFIDDIPQQANLTGMSLELDSGADFYLSINNAGCNGLFPGGNESMVADFWDISSCNSSIIPGAKNNFTVTFPGNIRDSYIGGGSIKVDYYTDELRKNFSQTKSVEYMPDIRGLVNLYSSFFVPGQLQNITLYLHYNINTMNATNNTFYVTIANTTIFRDGNLSGEKTKILTTSNITTYLPLSSLDQATVPIRIGFENVTFGYIYEGNADVSLITDVSGSMLDQMGSDSGGTSRTCDDPNFNLSTTSRISVAKCMDRQFVTDILNISGNQVGLISFSSNTYTAQSVSPTTDFVILNSTITNYTASGATCTCCGINSARMMLTTGIANITLIGKNSNWKYNNYSLDSVPGPDPSGNEWYESEYSNETQWHNGTAILGSTNGYTYYPAVNKEIGSNLTGTPQYANLWEYFPGDVQGAPNDFTSAQLNSTGNTYGIGGADDGWDWDTQNGAGPFGNDDDIDYAGISGGRLELDSGTGSPVRNRCTNNDCTGAYGILINITQTLYDALDARGTATITFWYQWHEENSNPFEDPDEAWVKARWTSPTSGAHYLGTNADGYNTWSEHDGADNTADIIAVENPDVDNSGTFSQDISAWIEGPGMYYLEIGGKLRANDNAEWGYWRFDDIQLAITNATNAYYFRKNFTIDDLSLVQRGVLNVLSDERTSIYLNGILVDTDSSDHQAKYWNRHGIIIPGELFVLGSNVIAAELVNSNASAKFDLELIGLNDSRDKAMMVMTDGMATYYCSDFYDSTGSGTSGTSDSIDLEWAINSSCFAREKYGITVYAVGYSDNPDEETLQSIAECGGGIYRKSSNTSALKEFYQDVASSIVSASRHAQTVEVQGNMSESILYGDSYIELDYSPYQEPASFGEISIIQEVKNFDNCTFMVDIPPGIRIIDAKLTSYSGEHWTDLLVVNNNNVYNLSSFSQDYTSMGDPFVINLLSTTLTNGNNTFFLNTGDSPDNSSFCSYNNSFIYTALVQSSVTYSDILERAEGCTWFIEFDDGMNSSVAVPKEYSGTKTCYYRNDIITGGIDTYYDPEDTYDDAMYKLLDNLDFDNDGRIFVNIQESNLIVGAISVGKVPYPWGPAIAEVRVWR
;
A
#
# COMPACT_ATOMS: atom_id res chain seq x y z
N MET A 1 -36.83 65.61 39.94
CA MET A 1 -36.00 64.50 39.43
C MET A 1 -36.22 64.20 37.94
N ALA A 2 -36.74 65.15 37.14
CA ALA A 2 -36.80 65.05 35.67
C ALA A 2 -35.78 65.98 34.95
N MET A 3 -35.20 66.96 35.65
CA MET A 3 -34.15 67.84 35.09
C MET A 3 -32.78 67.17 34.91
N LYS A 4 -32.46 66.10 35.66
CA LYS A 4 -31.14 65.45 35.56
C LYS A 4 -30.97 64.62 34.28
N LYS A 5 -32.05 64.02 33.74
CA LYS A 5 -31.99 63.20 32.52
C LYS A 5 -31.94 64.03 31.23
N ALA A 6 -32.60 65.18 31.19
CA ALA A 6 -32.45 66.13 30.08
C ALA A 6 -31.03 66.73 30.05
N PHE A 7 -30.44 67.01 31.22
CA PHE A 7 -29.09 67.57 31.32
C PHE A 7 -28.01 66.63 30.73
N PHE A 8 -28.10 65.31 30.98
CA PHE A 8 -27.17 64.34 30.38
C PHE A 8 -27.36 64.21 28.87
N PHE A 9 -28.60 64.22 28.36
CA PHE A 9 -28.85 64.15 26.91
C PHE A 9 -28.33 65.38 26.16
N THR A 10 -28.46 66.57 26.76
CA THR A 10 -27.90 67.80 26.16
C THR A 10 -26.38 67.84 26.26
N ILE A 11 -25.78 67.25 27.31
CA ILE A 11 -24.34 67.13 27.46
C ILE A 11 -23.74 66.13 26.46
N ASP A 12 -24.37 64.97 26.24
CA ASP A 12 -23.93 64.00 25.23
C ASP A 12 -24.06 64.57 23.81
N ALA A 13 -25.15 65.29 23.53
CA ALA A 13 -25.30 66.00 22.26
C ALA A 13 -24.25 67.12 22.09
N LEU A 14 -23.87 67.80 23.18
CA LEU A 14 -22.81 68.81 23.17
C LEU A 14 -21.43 68.16 22.96
N PHE A 15 -21.13 67.04 23.61
CA PHE A 15 -19.87 66.31 23.42
C PHE A 15 -19.78 65.70 22.03
N ALA A 16 -20.87 65.14 21.50
CA ALA A 16 -20.94 64.66 20.12
C ALA A 16 -20.74 65.82 19.13
N ALA A 17 -21.36 66.98 19.35
CA ALA A 17 -21.14 68.16 18.52
C ALA A 17 -19.70 68.69 18.62
N ILE A 18 -19.10 68.67 19.81
CA ILE A 18 -17.70 69.06 20.03
C ILE A 18 -16.74 68.09 19.33
N LEU A 19 -17.01 66.77 19.39
CA LEU A 19 -16.25 65.75 18.67
C LEU A 19 -16.36 65.91 17.16
N ILE A 20 -17.56 66.18 16.65
CA ILE A 20 -17.77 66.45 15.21
C ILE A 20 -17.06 67.75 14.80
N ILE A 21 -17.13 68.81 15.62
CA ILE A 21 -16.42 70.07 15.34
C ILE A 21 -14.90 69.88 15.44
N LEU A 22 -14.39 69.10 16.40
CA LEU A 22 -12.98 68.75 16.51
C LEU A 22 -12.51 67.89 15.34
N ALA A 23 -13.31 66.91 14.92
CA ALA A 23 -13.04 66.11 13.73
C ALA A 23 -13.05 66.97 12.45
N ILE A 24 -13.97 67.93 12.34
CA ILE A 24 -13.99 68.90 11.22
C ILE A 24 -12.80 69.86 11.31
N ILE A 25 -12.37 70.30 12.50
CA ILE A 25 -11.19 71.18 12.68
C ILE A 25 -9.90 70.42 12.41
N LEU A 26 -9.79 69.15 12.82
CA LEU A 26 -8.66 68.26 12.50
C LEU A 26 -8.64 67.96 11.00
N ALA A 27 -9.78 67.61 10.41
CA ALA A 27 -9.91 67.42 8.97
C ALA A 27 -9.56 68.69 8.19
N THR A 28 -9.99 69.88 8.64
CA THR A 28 -9.66 71.15 7.98
C THR A 28 -8.23 71.62 8.24
N LYS A 29 -7.61 71.29 9.39
CA LYS A 29 -6.19 71.53 9.63
C LYS A 29 -5.27 70.59 8.85
N PHE A 30 -5.69 69.34 8.63
CA PHE A 30 -5.00 68.43 7.73
C PHE A 30 -5.31 68.70 6.24
N SER A 31 -6.44 69.35 5.93
CA SER A 31 -6.79 69.73 4.55
C SER A 31 -6.33 71.12 4.10
N ILE A 32 -5.70 71.93 4.94
CA ILE A 32 -5.00 73.14 4.46
C ILE A 32 -3.68 73.36 5.21
N SER A 33 -2.70 72.53 4.87
CA SER A 33 -1.37 73.05 4.52
C SER A 33 -1.18 72.75 3.03
N GLY A 34 -1.74 73.62 2.19
CA GLY A 34 -1.45 73.64 0.76
C GLY A 34 0.02 73.97 0.56
N VAL A 35 0.88 72.96 0.63
CA VAL A 35 2.16 72.98 -0.05
C VAL A 35 1.81 72.98 -1.53
N ASN A 36 2.28 74.00 -2.26
CA ASN A 36 2.12 74.09 -3.71
C ASN A 36 2.54 72.76 -4.34
N HIS A 37 1.58 71.97 -4.85
CA HIS A 37 1.90 70.90 -5.78
C HIS A 37 2.55 71.58 -6.99
N PRO A 38 3.83 71.31 -7.31
CA PRO A 38 4.48 71.96 -8.42
C PRO A 38 3.67 71.64 -9.67
N GLN A 39 3.39 72.65 -10.48
CA GLN A 39 2.63 72.54 -11.74
C GLN A 39 3.07 71.34 -12.61
N VAL A 40 4.32 70.89 -12.44
CA VAL A 40 4.97 69.75 -13.11
C VAL A 40 4.21 68.41 -12.94
N TYR A 41 3.54 68.13 -11.80
CA TYR A 41 2.79 66.88 -11.61
C TYR A 41 1.57 66.77 -12.52
N TYR A 42 0.75 67.84 -12.58
CA TYR A 42 -0.40 67.91 -13.49
C TYR A 42 0.04 67.79 -14.95
N TYR A 43 1.17 68.42 -15.32
CA TYR A 43 1.73 68.26 -16.67
C TYR A 43 2.18 66.82 -16.98
N SER A 44 2.85 66.11 -16.06
CA SER A 44 3.25 64.71 -16.27
C SER A 44 2.03 63.80 -16.49
N SER A 45 0.97 63.98 -15.69
CA SER A 45 -0.27 63.21 -15.82
C SER A 45 -1.05 63.54 -17.09
N ASP A 46 -1.17 64.83 -17.44
CA ASP A 46 -1.84 65.30 -18.65
C ASP A 46 -1.10 64.84 -19.91
N ILE A 47 0.23 64.87 -19.91
CA ILE A 47 1.06 64.38 -21.03
C ILE A 47 0.89 62.87 -21.18
N ALA A 48 0.98 62.10 -20.09
CA ALA A 48 0.74 60.66 -20.14
C ALA A 48 -0.68 60.34 -20.63
N SER A 49 -1.67 61.14 -20.24
CA SER A 49 -3.05 61.02 -20.71
C SER A 49 -3.19 61.36 -22.21
N CYS A 50 -2.57 62.43 -22.69
CA CYS A 50 -2.56 62.80 -24.09
C CYS A 50 -1.92 61.72 -24.97
N LEU A 51 -0.74 61.20 -24.58
CA LEU A 51 -0.06 60.15 -25.33
C LEU A 51 -0.80 58.81 -25.34
N SER A 52 -1.62 58.56 -24.31
CA SER A 52 -2.46 57.35 -24.23
C SER A 52 -3.78 57.48 -25.00
N ASN A 53 -4.17 58.68 -25.42
CA ASN A 53 -5.47 58.91 -26.09
C ASN A 53 -5.34 59.40 -27.53
N ILE A 54 -4.27 60.12 -27.89
CA ILE A 54 -4.04 60.56 -29.27
C ILE A 54 -3.67 59.34 -30.10
N LYS A 55 -4.41 59.11 -31.18
CA LYS A 55 -4.14 58.02 -32.13
C LYS A 55 -3.00 58.40 -33.05
N VAL A 56 -2.23 57.41 -33.49
CA VAL A 56 -1.11 57.62 -34.41
C VAL A 56 -1.58 58.27 -35.72
N MET A 57 -2.76 57.90 -36.24
CA MET A 57 -3.34 58.51 -37.43
C MET A 57 -3.72 59.98 -37.29
N GLU A 58 -3.92 60.47 -36.06
CA GLU A 58 -4.30 61.85 -35.79
C GLU A 58 -3.09 62.79 -35.86
N LEU A 59 -1.86 62.24 -35.85
CA LEU A 59 -0.62 62.99 -36.04
C LEU A 59 -0.35 63.22 -37.54
N ASN A 60 -0.42 64.50 -37.95
CA ASN A 60 -0.15 64.90 -39.32
C ASN A 60 1.36 65.00 -39.63
N ASP A 61 2.06 63.86 -39.59
CA ASP A 61 3.50 63.76 -39.83
C ASP A 61 3.85 62.90 -41.06
N THR A 62 4.88 63.32 -41.80
CA THR A 62 5.33 62.64 -43.03
C THR A 62 5.92 61.24 -42.78
N TYR A 63 6.62 61.02 -41.67
CA TYR A 63 7.17 59.72 -41.30
C TYR A 63 6.03 58.74 -40.97
N ILE A 64 5.06 59.15 -40.14
CA ILE A 64 3.92 58.29 -39.77
C ILE A 64 3.14 57.85 -41.02
N LYS A 65 2.84 58.78 -41.94
CA LYS A 65 2.17 58.44 -43.20
C LYS A 65 2.97 57.46 -44.06
N SER A 66 4.30 57.58 -44.08
CA SER A 66 5.16 56.64 -44.81
C SER A 66 5.17 55.24 -44.18
N GLN A 67 5.15 55.16 -42.85
CA GLN A 67 5.15 53.89 -42.11
C GLN A 67 3.80 53.17 -42.20
N ILE A 68 2.69 53.90 -42.30
CA ILE A 68 1.37 53.31 -42.57
C ILE A 68 1.34 52.73 -43.99
N VAL A 69 1.86 53.46 -44.99
CA VAL A 69 1.87 53.00 -46.39
C VAL A 69 2.82 51.82 -46.62
N SER A 70 3.95 51.76 -45.90
CA SER A 70 4.89 50.64 -45.96
C SER A 70 4.40 49.39 -45.21
N GLY A 71 3.25 49.45 -44.53
CA GLY A 71 2.70 48.36 -43.73
C GLY A 71 3.43 48.15 -42.39
N VAL A 72 4.32 49.07 -42.01
CA VAL A 72 5.02 49.05 -40.71
C VAL A 72 4.09 49.39 -39.56
N ILE A 73 3.24 50.40 -39.73
CA ILE A 73 2.13 50.71 -38.81
C ILE A 73 0.88 50.07 -39.39
N VAL A 74 0.53 48.89 -38.87
CA VAL A 74 -0.63 48.11 -39.35
C VAL A 74 -1.93 48.62 -38.76
N ASN A 75 -1.92 49.08 -37.49
CA ASN A 75 -3.10 49.63 -36.83
C ASN A 75 -2.94 51.15 -36.56
N PRO A 76 -3.38 52.00 -37.50
CA PRO A 76 -3.23 53.44 -37.36
C PRO A 76 -4.13 54.05 -36.25
N ASP A 77 -5.09 53.27 -35.73
CA ASP A 77 -5.94 53.65 -34.60
C ASP A 77 -5.29 53.43 -33.21
N ASN A 78 -4.12 52.80 -33.12
CA ASN A 78 -3.38 52.69 -31.86
C ASN A 78 -3.07 54.08 -31.30
N SER A 79 -3.12 54.25 -29.98
CA SER A 79 -2.57 55.43 -29.33
C SER A 79 -1.06 55.50 -29.53
N ILE A 80 -0.48 56.69 -29.37
CA ILE A 80 0.95 56.90 -29.49
C ILE A 80 1.72 55.97 -28.55
N ILE A 81 1.26 55.81 -27.30
CA ILE A 81 1.94 54.97 -26.30
C ILE A 81 1.83 53.47 -26.62
N GLU A 82 0.69 53.02 -27.15
CA GLU A 82 0.49 51.64 -27.59
C GLU A 82 1.39 51.30 -28.80
N GLN A 83 1.50 52.23 -29.77
CA GLN A 83 2.33 51.99 -30.95
C GLN A 83 3.84 52.03 -30.63
N ILE A 84 4.27 52.87 -29.68
CA ILE A 84 5.64 52.86 -29.16
C ILE A 84 5.92 51.54 -28.42
N GLY A 85 4.96 51.07 -27.61
CA GLY A 85 5.03 49.77 -26.95
C GLY A 85 5.14 48.60 -27.93
N GLU A 86 4.34 48.61 -29.00
CA GLU A 86 4.38 47.61 -30.09
C GLU A 86 5.73 47.60 -30.81
N PHE A 87 6.27 48.77 -31.18
CA PHE A 87 7.61 48.84 -31.77
C PHE A 87 8.72 48.38 -30.84
N TYR A 88 8.59 48.66 -29.53
CA TYR A 88 9.55 48.21 -28.53
C TYR A 88 9.61 46.68 -28.43
N VAL A 89 8.46 45.99 -28.30
CA VAL A 89 8.47 44.52 -28.19
C VAL A 89 8.82 43.79 -29.48
N LEU A 90 8.57 44.40 -30.65
CA LEU A 90 8.97 43.86 -31.95
C LEU A 90 10.46 44.13 -32.28
N ASN A 91 11.25 44.59 -31.30
CA ASN A 91 12.66 44.94 -31.44
C ASN A 91 12.94 46.01 -32.52
N ARG A 92 12.01 46.95 -32.69
CA ARG A 92 12.08 48.08 -33.65
C ARG A 92 12.37 49.39 -32.91
N SER A 93 13.45 49.39 -32.14
CA SER A 93 13.85 50.53 -31.29
C SER A 93 13.99 51.85 -32.05
N GLY A 94 14.51 51.83 -33.28
CA GLY A 94 14.64 53.03 -34.11
C GLY A 94 13.29 53.62 -34.56
N ASP A 95 12.27 52.79 -34.77
CA ASP A 95 10.93 53.26 -35.11
C ASP A 95 10.18 53.79 -33.88
N ALA A 96 10.39 53.14 -32.72
CA ALA A 96 9.91 53.62 -31.43
C ALA A 96 10.53 55.00 -31.08
N GLU A 97 11.82 55.20 -31.34
CA GLU A 97 12.52 56.46 -31.12
C GLU A 97 12.00 57.57 -32.06
N ASN A 98 11.84 57.28 -33.35
CA ASN A 98 11.29 58.24 -34.31
C ASN A 98 9.86 58.66 -33.96
N LEU A 99 8.99 57.72 -33.59
CA LEU A 99 7.62 58.03 -33.16
C LEU A 99 7.60 58.82 -31.85
N SER A 100 8.50 58.50 -30.91
CA SER A 100 8.68 59.24 -29.66
C SER A 100 9.16 60.68 -29.91
N MET A 101 10.04 60.90 -30.90
CA MET A 101 10.47 62.25 -31.30
C MET A 101 9.32 63.08 -31.86
N ILE A 102 8.46 62.48 -32.69
CA ILE A 102 7.28 63.17 -33.22
C ILE A 102 6.30 63.51 -32.09
N ALA A 103 6.11 62.58 -31.14
CA ALA A 103 5.29 62.79 -29.96
C ALA A 103 5.81 63.91 -29.04
N SER A 104 7.14 64.11 -28.98
CA SER A 104 7.74 65.20 -28.18
C SER A 104 7.33 66.60 -28.66
N GLY A 105 6.99 66.75 -29.95
CA GLY A 105 6.51 68.02 -30.52
C GLY A 105 5.12 68.45 -30.02
N ILE A 106 4.42 67.59 -29.29
CA ILE A 106 3.12 67.87 -28.66
C ILE A 106 3.31 68.63 -27.33
N ILE A 107 4.54 68.63 -26.79
CA ILE A 107 4.85 69.13 -25.45
C ILE A 107 5.50 70.52 -25.54
N PRO A 108 5.13 71.48 -24.68
CA PRO A 108 5.77 72.79 -24.66
C PRO A 108 7.28 72.72 -24.36
N ASP A 109 8.09 73.45 -25.13
CA ASP A 109 9.56 73.49 -25.05
C ASP A 109 10.16 73.75 -23.66
N LYS A 110 9.36 74.20 -22.67
CA LYS A 110 9.81 74.54 -21.31
C LYS A 110 10.02 73.33 -20.39
N PHE A 111 9.70 72.11 -20.83
CA PHE A 111 9.87 70.87 -20.05
C PHE A 111 10.78 69.87 -20.77
N GLY A 112 11.48 69.04 -20.00
CA GLY A 112 12.15 67.84 -20.48
C GLY A 112 11.31 66.58 -20.23
N MET A 113 11.46 65.58 -21.09
CA MET A 113 10.70 64.33 -21.08
C MET A 113 11.59 63.10 -21.29
N GLU A 114 11.25 62.00 -20.62
CA GLU A 114 11.75 60.64 -20.88
C GLU A 114 10.56 59.67 -20.91
N ILE A 115 10.47 58.84 -21.94
CA ILE A 115 9.49 57.73 -22.01
C ILE A 115 10.26 56.43 -21.85
N LEU A 116 9.85 55.59 -20.90
CA LEU A 116 10.41 54.28 -20.65
C LEU A 116 9.33 53.21 -20.81
N ILE A 117 9.68 52.07 -21.39
CA ILE A 117 8.85 50.87 -21.41
C ILE A 117 9.55 49.81 -20.57
N ASN A 118 8.90 49.30 -19.51
CA ASN A 118 9.49 48.35 -18.56
C ASN A 118 10.86 48.79 -18.00
N GLY A 119 11.05 50.09 -17.80
CA GLY A 119 12.29 50.67 -17.29
C GLY A 119 13.41 50.84 -18.32
N GLU A 120 13.23 50.35 -19.55
CA GLU A 120 14.17 50.55 -20.66
C GLU A 120 13.86 51.86 -21.40
N LYS A 121 14.89 52.64 -21.71
CA LYS A 121 14.74 54.01 -22.22
C LYS A 121 14.45 54.01 -23.71
N THR A 122 13.33 54.62 -24.11
CA THR A 122 12.96 54.83 -25.52
C THR A 122 13.21 56.25 -26.04
N LEU A 123 13.33 57.27 -25.17
CA LEU A 123 13.73 58.65 -25.53
C LEU A 123 14.19 59.49 -24.32
N THR A 124 15.12 60.44 -24.52
CA THR A 124 15.43 61.55 -23.59
C THR A 124 15.40 62.89 -24.36
N SER A 125 14.63 63.88 -23.91
CA SER A 125 14.69 65.24 -24.47
C SER A 125 16.08 65.88 -24.26
N ALA A 126 16.53 66.77 -25.15
CA ALA A 126 17.87 67.39 -25.10
C ALA A 126 18.15 68.33 -23.90
N LYS A 127 17.29 68.35 -22.87
CA LYS A 127 17.42 69.17 -21.66
C LYS A 127 17.82 68.32 -20.46
N SER A 128 18.92 68.70 -19.78
CA SER A 128 19.39 68.01 -18.57
C SER A 128 18.34 68.02 -17.44
N PRO A 129 18.22 66.95 -16.63
CA PRO A 129 17.27 66.89 -15.51
C PRO A 129 17.48 68.03 -14.51
N GLY A 130 16.43 68.82 -14.24
CA GLY A 130 16.39 69.80 -13.16
C GLY A 130 16.12 69.18 -11.78
N SER A 131 16.04 69.99 -10.72
CA SER A 131 15.88 69.53 -9.33
C SER A 131 14.53 68.88 -8.99
N GLU A 132 13.59 68.82 -9.94
CA GLU A 132 12.27 68.20 -9.78
C GLU A 132 11.96 67.30 -10.98
N LEU A 133 11.88 65.98 -10.75
CA LEU A 133 11.48 64.96 -11.72
C LEU A 133 10.20 64.29 -11.23
N VAL A 134 9.18 64.22 -12.10
CA VAL A 134 7.90 63.57 -11.79
C VAL A 134 7.62 62.49 -12.82
N SER A 135 7.15 61.33 -12.35
CA SER A 135 6.88 60.15 -13.17
C SER A 135 5.39 59.79 -13.14
N SER A 136 4.83 59.48 -14.30
CA SER A 136 3.47 58.94 -14.47
C SER A 136 3.53 57.59 -15.20
N ARG A 137 2.89 56.55 -14.65
CA ARG A 137 2.91 55.19 -15.21
C ARG A 137 1.54 54.82 -15.79
N ARG A 138 1.54 54.09 -16.91
CA ARG A 138 0.36 53.52 -17.57
C ARG A 138 0.63 52.07 -17.97
N LEU A 139 -0.39 51.24 -17.88
CA LEU A 139 -0.35 49.84 -18.31
C LEU A 139 -0.74 49.77 -19.79
N ILE A 140 0.05 49.07 -20.60
CA ILE A 140 -0.30 48.74 -21.99
C ILE A 140 -0.72 47.26 -22.04
N SER A 141 -2.01 46.99 -22.29
CA SER A 141 -2.52 45.61 -22.33
C SER A 141 -2.27 44.95 -23.68
N GLY A 142 -1.91 43.66 -23.68
CA GLY A 142 -1.84 42.82 -24.88
C GLY A 142 -0.49 42.83 -25.61
N ILE A 143 0.59 43.22 -24.93
CA ILE A 143 1.93 43.34 -25.50
C ILE A 143 2.96 42.83 -24.46
N GLU A 144 3.67 41.74 -24.76
CA GLU A 144 4.73 41.13 -23.93
C GLU A 144 6.00 40.92 -24.78
N ARG A 145 7.19 41.12 -24.20
CA ARG A 145 8.46 41.01 -24.94
C ARG A 145 8.70 39.54 -25.33
N TYR A 146 9.01 39.28 -26.60
CA TYR A 146 9.24 37.94 -27.19
C TYR A 146 8.03 37.02 -27.32
N LYS A 147 6.80 37.54 -27.23
CA LYS A 147 5.58 36.76 -27.56
C LYS A 147 4.83 37.36 -28.75
N PRO A 148 4.16 36.52 -29.57
CA PRO A 148 3.43 37.01 -30.73
C PRO A 148 2.22 37.86 -30.33
N VAL A 149 2.01 38.98 -31.04
CA VAL A 149 0.86 39.90 -30.86
C VAL A 149 -0.41 39.36 -31.55
N ARG A 150 -0.22 38.43 -32.49
CA ARG A 150 -1.25 37.68 -33.22
C ARG A 150 -0.74 36.27 -33.47
N GLY A 151 -1.59 35.27 -33.34
CA GLY A 151 -1.24 33.88 -33.64
C GLY A 151 -2.48 33.02 -33.84
N ALA A 152 -2.26 31.71 -33.94
CA ALA A 152 -3.31 30.72 -34.03
C ALA A 152 -3.12 29.67 -32.93
N THR A 153 -4.23 29.13 -32.45
CA THR A 153 -4.22 27.98 -31.55
C THR A 153 -5.19 26.94 -32.10
N SER A 154 -4.84 25.67 -31.96
CA SER A 154 -5.56 24.55 -32.53
C SER A 154 -5.79 23.48 -31.50
N LYS A 155 -6.92 22.81 -31.62
CA LYS A 155 -7.26 21.60 -30.89
C LYS A 155 -7.50 20.48 -31.89
N VAL A 156 -7.16 19.26 -31.50
CA VAL A 156 -7.41 18.05 -32.29
C VAL A 156 -7.95 16.97 -31.37
N PHE A 157 -8.99 16.27 -31.80
CA PHE A 157 -9.49 15.08 -31.10
C PHE A 157 -10.04 14.04 -32.07
N LEU A 158 -10.03 12.79 -31.62
CA LEU A 158 -10.63 11.67 -32.36
C LEU A 158 -12.14 11.61 -32.12
N GLU A 159 -12.91 11.59 -33.20
CA GLU A 159 -14.35 11.27 -33.17
C GLU A 159 -14.66 9.81 -33.53
N GLY A 160 -13.67 9.09 -34.06
CA GLY A 160 -13.74 7.67 -34.40
C GLY A 160 -12.34 7.10 -34.65
N ILE A 161 -12.24 5.82 -34.98
CA ILE A 161 -10.98 5.14 -35.36
C ILE A 161 -11.25 4.23 -36.56
N GLN A 162 -10.22 3.79 -37.27
CA GLN A 162 -10.37 2.72 -38.26
C GLN A 162 -10.45 1.36 -37.58
N ARG A 163 -9.50 1.09 -36.69
CA ARG A 163 -9.49 -0.09 -35.83
C ARG A 163 -8.43 0.01 -34.73
N LYS A 164 -8.57 -0.82 -33.71
CA LYS A 164 -7.55 -1.16 -32.71
C LYS A 164 -7.63 -2.65 -32.38
N MET A 165 -6.54 -3.23 -31.88
CA MET A 165 -6.57 -4.60 -31.35
C MET A 165 -7.22 -4.62 -29.97
N TYR A 166 -8.04 -5.64 -29.70
CA TYR A 166 -8.70 -5.84 -28.41
C TYR A 166 -8.93 -7.33 -28.16
N SER A 167 -9.24 -7.68 -26.93
CA SER A 167 -9.37 -9.08 -26.50
C SER A 167 -10.59 -9.25 -25.59
N SER A 168 -11.31 -10.37 -25.77
CA SER A 168 -12.38 -10.82 -24.89
C SER A 168 -11.98 -12.14 -24.22
N TYR A 169 -12.37 -12.30 -22.95
CA TYR A 169 -11.97 -13.44 -22.12
C TYR A 169 -13.19 -14.12 -21.52
N VAL A 170 -13.12 -15.44 -21.40
CA VAL A 170 -13.89 -16.19 -20.40
C VAL A 170 -12.92 -16.85 -19.45
N TYR A 171 -13.20 -16.74 -18.15
CA TYR A 171 -12.39 -17.32 -17.09
C TYR A 171 -13.13 -18.50 -16.46
N PHE A 172 -12.36 -19.52 -16.08
CA PHE A 172 -12.83 -20.61 -15.24
C PHE A 172 -12.26 -20.37 -13.83
N GLY A 173 -13.10 -20.46 -12.79
CA GLY A 173 -12.70 -20.25 -11.40
C GLY A 173 -11.59 -21.21 -10.95
N GLY A 174 -11.07 -21.04 -9.72
CA GLY A 174 -9.97 -21.86 -9.21
C GLY A 174 -10.26 -23.35 -9.25
N PHE A 175 -11.55 -23.74 -9.15
CA PHE A 175 -12.00 -25.07 -9.50
C PHE A 175 -13.41 -25.07 -10.08
N VAL A 176 -13.57 -25.64 -11.28
CA VAL A 176 -14.86 -25.77 -11.97
C VAL A 176 -15.04 -27.21 -12.44
N GLY A 177 -16.03 -27.90 -11.90
CA GLY A 177 -16.31 -29.29 -12.27
C GLY A 177 -16.98 -30.01 -11.12
N GLN A 178 -17.05 -31.33 -11.05
CA GLN A 178 -16.53 -32.33 -11.97
C GLN A 178 -17.57 -32.68 -13.06
N GLY A 179 -17.25 -32.51 -14.34
CA GLY A 179 -18.14 -32.84 -15.46
C GLY A 179 -17.85 -31.99 -16.69
N ASN A 180 -18.79 -31.96 -17.64
CA ASN A 180 -18.68 -31.06 -18.77
C ASN A 180 -18.92 -29.62 -18.29
N VAL A 181 -18.01 -28.73 -18.67
CA VAL A 181 -18.02 -27.32 -18.25
C VAL A 181 -18.21 -26.45 -19.47
N SER A 182 -19.08 -25.44 -19.38
CA SER A 182 -19.19 -24.41 -20.41
C SER A 182 -19.07 -23.00 -19.85
N GLY A 183 -18.32 -22.17 -20.57
CA GLY A 183 -18.16 -20.74 -20.32
C GLY A 183 -18.65 -19.90 -21.50
N PHE A 184 -18.88 -18.61 -21.29
CA PHE A 184 -19.49 -17.74 -22.28
C PHE A 184 -18.74 -16.43 -22.49
N ILE A 185 -18.67 -15.97 -23.73
CA ILE A 185 -18.21 -14.62 -24.11
C ILE A 185 -19.34 -13.93 -24.88
N ASP A 186 -19.82 -12.79 -24.42
CA ASP A 186 -20.93 -12.05 -25.02
C ASP A 186 -20.60 -10.58 -25.37
N ASP A 187 -19.34 -10.18 -25.23
CA ASP A 187 -18.87 -8.81 -25.38
C ASP A 187 -18.04 -8.57 -26.66
N ILE A 188 -18.00 -9.52 -27.59
CA ILE A 188 -17.36 -9.35 -28.91
C ILE A 188 -18.26 -8.48 -29.81
N PRO A 189 -17.81 -7.30 -30.26
CA PRO A 189 -18.60 -6.40 -31.09
C PRO A 189 -19.06 -7.01 -32.42
N GLN A 190 -20.23 -6.61 -32.92
CA GLN A 190 -20.77 -7.15 -34.18
C GLN A 190 -19.86 -6.90 -35.40
N GLN A 191 -19.08 -5.82 -35.39
CA GLN A 191 -18.16 -5.46 -36.47
C GLN A 191 -16.73 -5.98 -36.26
N ALA A 192 -16.50 -6.75 -35.19
CA ALA A 192 -15.18 -7.26 -34.86
C ALA A 192 -14.63 -8.19 -35.95
N ASN A 193 -13.34 -8.04 -36.25
CA ASN A 193 -12.61 -8.93 -37.15
C ASN A 193 -11.62 -9.78 -36.36
N LEU A 194 -11.92 -11.08 -36.21
CA LEU A 194 -11.16 -12.01 -35.39
C LEU A 194 -9.75 -12.24 -35.95
N THR A 195 -8.75 -12.18 -35.09
CA THR A 195 -7.33 -12.33 -35.44
C THR A 195 -6.70 -13.58 -34.83
N GLY A 196 -7.11 -13.95 -33.62
CA GLY A 196 -6.52 -15.09 -32.90
C GLY A 196 -7.44 -15.61 -31.80
N MET A 197 -7.15 -16.82 -31.34
CA MET A 197 -7.82 -17.42 -30.19
C MET A 197 -6.88 -18.37 -29.46
N SER A 198 -6.81 -18.25 -28.14
CA SER A 198 -5.99 -19.13 -27.30
C SER A 198 -6.80 -19.74 -26.16
N LEU A 199 -6.41 -20.95 -25.78
CA LEU A 199 -6.93 -21.70 -24.65
C LEU A 199 -5.77 -21.91 -23.68
N GLU A 200 -5.99 -21.59 -22.41
CA GLU A 200 -5.01 -21.80 -21.35
C GLU A 200 -5.76 -22.41 -20.16
N LEU A 201 -5.52 -23.68 -19.82
CA LEU A 201 -6.26 -24.38 -18.77
C LEU A 201 -5.35 -25.30 -17.95
N ASP A 202 -5.56 -25.30 -16.63
CA ASP A 202 -5.24 -26.46 -15.79
C ASP A 202 -6.45 -27.41 -15.84
N SER A 203 -6.26 -28.60 -16.38
CA SER A 203 -7.34 -29.58 -16.56
C SER A 203 -6.95 -30.93 -15.96
N GLY A 204 -7.88 -31.55 -15.22
CA GLY A 204 -7.62 -32.82 -14.55
C GLY A 204 -7.47 -34.03 -15.49
N ALA A 205 -7.90 -33.91 -16.75
CA ALA A 205 -7.83 -34.98 -17.75
C ALA A 205 -7.91 -34.42 -19.17
N ASP A 206 -7.57 -35.26 -20.17
CA ASP A 206 -7.79 -34.98 -21.58
C ASP A 206 -9.24 -34.57 -21.87
N PHE A 207 -9.44 -33.62 -22.79
CA PHE A 207 -10.76 -33.07 -23.09
C PHE A 207 -10.97 -32.72 -24.58
N TYR A 208 -12.24 -32.52 -24.96
CA TYR A 208 -12.63 -31.93 -26.24
C TYR A 208 -13.19 -30.53 -26.04
N LEU A 209 -12.88 -29.61 -26.94
CA LEU A 209 -13.47 -28.27 -26.96
C LEU A 209 -14.50 -28.16 -28.08
N SER A 210 -15.63 -27.52 -27.80
CA SER A 210 -16.57 -27.08 -28.83
C SER A 210 -16.99 -25.63 -28.63
N ILE A 211 -17.12 -24.89 -29.73
CA ILE A 211 -17.50 -23.48 -29.75
C ILE A 211 -18.83 -23.39 -30.51
N ASN A 212 -19.89 -22.90 -29.86
CA ASN A 212 -21.24 -22.85 -30.42
C ASN A 212 -21.71 -24.21 -31.00
N ASN A 213 -21.37 -25.31 -30.32
CA ASN A 213 -21.61 -26.70 -30.72
C ASN A 213 -20.78 -27.21 -31.92
N ALA A 214 -19.87 -26.40 -32.49
CA ALA A 214 -18.89 -26.86 -33.47
C ALA A 214 -17.64 -27.35 -32.76
N GLY A 215 -17.17 -28.57 -33.06
CA GLY A 215 -15.94 -29.11 -32.50
C GLY A 215 -14.73 -28.25 -32.90
N CYS A 216 -13.90 -27.90 -31.92
CA CYS A 216 -12.68 -27.14 -32.11
C CYS A 216 -11.48 -28.05 -31.90
N ASN A 217 -10.71 -28.28 -32.96
CA ASN A 217 -9.59 -29.22 -32.97
C ASN A 217 -9.99 -30.66 -32.52
N GLY A 218 -8.99 -31.48 -32.16
CA GLY A 218 -9.17 -32.85 -31.72
C GLY A 218 -9.24 -32.98 -30.20
N LEU A 219 -8.73 -34.09 -29.66
CA LEU A 219 -8.53 -34.27 -28.22
C LEU A 219 -7.34 -33.41 -27.78
N PHE A 220 -7.52 -32.64 -26.71
CA PHE A 220 -6.46 -31.90 -26.03
C PHE A 220 -5.94 -32.74 -24.85
N PRO A 221 -4.62 -32.93 -24.71
CA PRO A 221 -4.05 -33.64 -23.58
C PRO A 221 -4.19 -32.79 -22.30
N GLY A 222 -4.46 -33.38 -21.13
CA GLY A 222 -4.53 -32.68 -19.85
C GLY A 222 -3.90 -33.49 -18.70
N GLY A 223 -3.81 -32.91 -17.50
CA GLY A 223 -3.39 -33.58 -16.27
C GLY A 223 -1.88 -33.78 -16.13
N ASN A 224 -1.08 -32.84 -16.64
CA ASN A 224 0.37 -32.98 -16.69
C ASN A 224 1.04 -32.70 -15.34
N GLU A 225 0.69 -31.62 -14.62
CA GLU A 225 1.23 -31.23 -13.31
C GLU A 225 0.22 -30.31 -12.57
N SER A 226 0.17 -30.32 -11.22
CA SER A 226 -0.70 -29.45 -10.41
C SER A 226 -0.23 -27.98 -10.49
N MET A 227 -1.15 -27.02 -10.52
CA MET A 227 -0.87 -25.57 -10.64
C MET A 227 -0.20 -25.13 -11.95
N VAL A 228 -0.12 -26.00 -12.96
CA VAL A 228 0.50 -25.68 -14.25
C VAL A 228 -0.58 -25.68 -15.33
N ALA A 229 -0.74 -24.52 -15.98
CA ALA A 229 -1.69 -24.38 -17.08
C ALA A 229 -1.03 -24.76 -18.40
N ASP A 230 -1.71 -25.61 -19.18
CA ASP A 230 -1.30 -25.90 -20.54
C ASP A 230 -1.85 -24.84 -21.50
N PHE A 231 -1.05 -24.43 -22.49
CA PHE A 231 -1.42 -23.43 -23.50
C PHE A 231 -1.63 -24.04 -24.89
N TRP A 232 -2.71 -23.65 -25.56
CA TRP A 232 -3.01 -24.03 -26.93
C TRP A 232 -3.47 -22.85 -27.79
N ASP A 233 -2.89 -22.74 -28.98
CA ASP A 233 -3.45 -21.90 -30.05
C ASP A 233 -4.62 -22.62 -30.72
N ILE A 234 -5.81 -22.04 -30.62
CA ILE A 234 -7.07 -22.55 -31.17
C ILE A 234 -7.64 -21.62 -32.25
N SER A 235 -6.80 -20.77 -32.85
CA SER A 235 -7.20 -19.81 -33.90
C SER A 235 -7.80 -20.47 -35.14
N SER A 236 -7.53 -21.77 -35.38
CA SER A 236 -8.21 -22.59 -36.39
C SER A 236 -9.73 -22.60 -36.24
N CYS A 237 -10.23 -22.34 -35.04
CA CYS A 237 -11.63 -22.37 -34.67
C CYS A 237 -12.35 -21.01 -34.75
N ASN A 238 -11.66 -19.94 -35.17
CA ASN A 238 -12.23 -18.58 -35.28
C ASN A 238 -13.56 -18.54 -36.04
N SER A 239 -13.73 -19.38 -37.07
CA SER A 239 -14.97 -19.46 -37.85
C SER A 239 -16.21 -19.93 -37.07
N SER A 240 -16.03 -20.47 -35.86
CA SER A 240 -17.12 -20.90 -34.97
C SER A 240 -17.65 -19.78 -34.08
N ILE A 241 -16.93 -18.65 -33.99
CA ILE A 241 -17.36 -17.47 -33.24
C ILE A 241 -18.35 -16.65 -34.08
N ILE A 242 -19.36 -16.12 -33.40
CA ILE A 242 -20.39 -15.26 -33.97
C ILE A 242 -20.25 -13.88 -33.28
N PRO A 243 -19.61 -12.89 -33.93
CA PRO A 243 -19.53 -11.53 -33.40
C PRO A 243 -20.91 -10.91 -33.14
N GLY A 244 -21.05 -10.15 -32.05
CA GLY A 244 -22.32 -9.53 -31.64
C GLY A 244 -23.34 -10.51 -31.03
N ALA A 245 -22.95 -11.74 -30.70
CA ALA A 245 -23.78 -12.73 -30.03
C ALA A 245 -23.06 -13.35 -28.82
N LYS A 246 -23.82 -13.98 -27.91
CA LYS A 246 -23.27 -14.80 -26.83
C LYS A 246 -22.70 -16.09 -27.42
N ASN A 247 -21.39 -16.26 -27.31
CA ASN A 247 -20.63 -17.42 -27.76
C ASN A 247 -20.44 -18.39 -26.60
N ASN A 248 -20.73 -19.67 -26.82
CA ASN A 248 -20.60 -20.73 -25.83
C ASN A 248 -19.37 -21.59 -26.11
N PHE A 249 -18.53 -21.79 -25.10
CA PHE A 249 -17.34 -22.63 -25.14
C PHE A 249 -17.56 -23.80 -24.19
N THR A 250 -17.67 -25.02 -24.73
CA THR A 250 -17.95 -26.23 -23.95
C THR A 250 -16.75 -27.18 -23.97
N VAL A 251 -16.18 -27.42 -22.79
CA VAL A 251 -15.14 -28.42 -22.50
C VAL A 251 -15.83 -29.73 -22.09
N THR A 252 -15.54 -30.80 -22.83
CA THR A 252 -16.15 -32.13 -22.65
C THR A 252 -15.09 -33.15 -22.29
N PHE A 253 -15.23 -33.80 -21.14
CA PHE A 253 -14.31 -34.83 -20.68
C PHE A 253 -14.82 -36.23 -21.07
N PRO A 254 -14.05 -37.04 -21.80
CA PRO A 254 -14.42 -38.40 -22.17
C PRO A 254 -14.11 -39.44 -21.06
N GLY A 255 -13.36 -39.04 -20.03
CA GLY A 255 -12.82 -39.90 -18.97
C GLY A 255 -13.76 -40.14 -17.79
N ASN A 256 -13.16 -40.46 -16.64
CA ASN A 256 -13.89 -40.62 -15.38
C ASN A 256 -14.27 -39.24 -14.81
N ILE A 257 -15.48 -39.12 -14.24
CA ILE A 257 -15.95 -37.90 -13.60
C ILE A 257 -14.98 -37.38 -12.53
N ARG A 258 -14.25 -38.26 -11.83
CA ARG A 258 -13.26 -37.86 -10.81
C ARG A 258 -12.22 -36.86 -11.34
N ASP A 259 -11.73 -37.09 -12.55
CA ASP A 259 -10.64 -36.29 -13.14
C ASP A 259 -11.19 -35.23 -14.11
N SER A 260 -12.52 -35.11 -14.23
CA SER A 260 -13.20 -34.23 -15.19
C SER A 260 -13.42 -32.81 -14.65
N TYR A 261 -12.37 -32.06 -14.37
CA TYR A 261 -12.48 -30.69 -13.84
C TYR A 261 -11.47 -29.73 -14.50
N ILE A 262 -11.71 -28.43 -14.28
CA ILE A 262 -10.80 -27.34 -14.66
C ILE A 262 -10.32 -26.67 -13.36
N GLY A 263 -9.02 -26.66 -13.10
CA GLY A 263 -8.34 -26.07 -11.92
C GLY A 263 -7.93 -24.60 -12.11
N GLY A 264 -8.70 -23.85 -12.91
CA GLY A 264 -8.37 -22.49 -13.34
C GLY A 264 -7.96 -22.40 -14.81
N GLY A 265 -8.14 -21.20 -15.38
CA GLY A 265 -7.69 -20.88 -16.73
C GLY A 265 -8.65 -19.99 -17.50
N SER A 266 -8.33 -19.76 -18.77
CA SER A 266 -9.07 -18.84 -19.63
C SER A 266 -9.13 -19.25 -21.10
N ILE A 267 -10.14 -18.75 -21.79
CA ILE A 267 -10.16 -18.67 -23.25
C ILE A 267 -10.14 -17.20 -23.64
N LYS A 268 -9.20 -16.86 -24.52
CA LYS A 268 -8.99 -15.52 -25.05
C LYS A 268 -9.33 -15.47 -26.54
N VAL A 269 -10.08 -14.47 -26.96
CA VAL A 269 -10.39 -14.18 -28.37
C VAL A 269 -9.84 -12.80 -28.72
N ASP A 270 -8.88 -12.75 -29.63
CA ASP A 270 -8.30 -11.52 -30.16
C ASP A 270 -9.02 -11.05 -31.42
N TYR A 271 -9.29 -9.74 -31.52
CA TYR A 271 -9.95 -9.15 -32.68
C TYR A 271 -9.59 -7.68 -32.89
N TYR A 272 -9.80 -7.20 -34.11
CA TYR A 272 -9.83 -5.77 -34.43
C TYR A 272 -11.25 -5.21 -34.29
N THR A 273 -11.38 -4.02 -33.71
CA THR A 273 -12.65 -3.29 -33.56
C THR A 273 -12.47 -1.80 -33.86
N ASP A 274 -13.51 -1.14 -34.40
CA ASP A 274 -13.57 0.31 -34.61
C ASP A 274 -14.23 1.07 -33.44
N GLU A 275 -14.61 0.36 -32.37
CA GLU A 275 -15.18 0.97 -31.17
C GLU A 275 -14.11 1.74 -30.36
N LEU A 276 -14.34 3.04 -30.14
CA LEU A 276 -13.46 3.88 -29.33
C LEU A 276 -13.34 3.39 -27.88
N ARG A 277 -14.46 2.93 -27.30
CA ARG A 277 -14.55 2.55 -25.89
C ARG A 277 -15.49 1.37 -25.71
N LYS A 278 -15.13 0.49 -24.78
CA LYS A 278 -16.07 -0.48 -24.23
C LYS A 278 -17.00 0.23 -23.24
N ASN A 279 -18.31 0.09 -23.41
CA ASN A 279 -19.28 0.63 -22.47
C ASN A 279 -19.35 -0.28 -21.24
N PHE A 280 -18.53 0.02 -20.22
CA PHE A 280 -18.69 -0.60 -18.90
C PHE A 280 -19.95 -0.03 -18.24
N SER A 281 -20.82 -0.91 -17.73
CA SER A 281 -21.93 -0.50 -16.88
C SER A 281 -21.35 -0.06 -15.52
N GLN A 282 -21.41 1.23 -15.23
CA GLN A 282 -20.63 1.84 -14.14
C GLN A 282 -21.25 1.64 -12.76
N THR A 283 -22.57 1.40 -12.71
CA THR A 283 -23.31 1.25 -11.46
C THR A 283 -23.84 -0.15 -11.27
N LYS A 284 -23.59 -1.04 -12.24
CA LYS A 284 -24.17 -2.38 -12.27
C LYS A 284 -23.24 -3.36 -12.95
N SER A 285 -22.90 -4.47 -12.29
CA SER A 285 -22.15 -5.58 -12.88
C SER A 285 -22.97 -6.86 -12.81
N VAL A 286 -22.78 -7.74 -13.79
CA VAL A 286 -23.40 -9.06 -13.85
C VAL A 286 -22.31 -10.07 -14.19
N GLU A 287 -22.17 -11.07 -13.34
CA GLU A 287 -21.20 -12.15 -13.52
C GLU A 287 -21.95 -13.48 -13.62
N TYR A 288 -21.83 -14.11 -14.79
CA TYR A 288 -22.47 -15.39 -15.08
C TYR A 288 -21.62 -16.55 -14.56
N MET A 289 -22.28 -17.53 -13.97
CA MET A 289 -21.65 -18.77 -13.53
C MET A 289 -21.46 -19.73 -14.72
N PRO A 290 -20.47 -20.63 -14.66
CA PRO A 290 -20.29 -21.66 -15.67
C PRO A 290 -21.48 -22.64 -15.71
N ASP A 291 -21.78 -23.20 -16.89
CA ASP A 291 -22.67 -24.35 -17.03
C ASP A 291 -21.88 -25.61 -16.64
N ILE A 292 -22.28 -26.29 -15.56
CA ILE A 292 -21.62 -27.51 -15.07
C ILE A 292 -22.61 -28.66 -15.21
N ARG A 293 -22.30 -29.66 -16.04
CA ARG A 293 -23.08 -30.89 -16.23
C ARG A 293 -22.30 -32.09 -15.75
N GLY A 294 -22.68 -32.62 -14.60
CA GLY A 294 -21.95 -33.68 -13.89
C GLY A 294 -22.19 -33.56 -12.40
N LEU A 295 -21.14 -33.35 -11.63
CA LEU A 295 -21.19 -32.96 -10.23
C LEU A 295 -20.96 -31.45 -10.14
N VAL A 296 -21.91 -30.68 -9.62
CA VAL A 296 -21.70 -29.26 -9.35
C VAL A 296 -20.75 -29.09 -8.16
N ASN A 297 -19.54 -28.61 -8.43
CA ASN A 297 -18.52 -28.22 -7.47
C ASN A 297 -17.75 -27.00 -8.02
N LEU A 298 -18.14 -25.81 -7.61
CA LEU A 298 -17.59 -24.55 -8.08
C LEU A 298 -16.88 -23.84 -6.93
N TYR A 299 -15.58 -23.62 -7.11
CA TYR A 299 -14.75 -22.71 -6.33
C TYR A 299 -14.38 -21.54 -7.24
N SER A 300 -14.88 -20.36 -6.90
CA SER A 300 -14.70 -19.17 -7.73
C SER A 300 -14.73 -17.91 -6.87
N SER A 301 -14.78 -16.76 -7.50
CA SER A 301 -14.93 -15.45 -6.87
C SER A 301 -15.77 -14.54 -7.74
N PHE A 302 -16.19 -13.41 -7.18
CA PHE A 302 -16.71 -12.26 -7.93
C PHE A 302 -16.12 -10.98 -7.36
N PHE A 303 -16.07 -9.90 -8.14
CA PHE A 303 -15.50 -8.63 -7.69
C PHE A 303 -16.56 -7.56 -7.47
N VAL A 304 -16.41 -6.79 -6.39
CA VAL A 304 -17.24 -5.62 -6.07
C VAL A 304 -16.42 -4.34 -6.32
N PRO A 305 -16.67 -3.59 -7.42
CA PRO A 305 -15.81 -2.48 -7.85
C PRO A 305 -15.94 -1.18 -7.04
N GLY A 306 -16.75 -1.17 -5.98
CA GLY A 306 -16.97 0.01 -5.17
C GLY A 306 -17.89 -0.24 -3.99
N GLN A 307 -18.67 0.77 -3.59
CA GLN A 307 -19.62 0.63 -2.48
C GLN A 307 -20.88 -0.10 -2.95
N LEU A 308 -21.10 -1.32 -2.45
CA LEU A 308 -22.21 -2.18 -2.83
C LEU A 308 -23.54 -1.63 -2.30
N GLN A 309 -24.50 -1.43 -3.20
CA GLN A 309 -25.85 -0.95 -2.90
C GLN A 309 -26.84 -2.11 -2.89
N ASN A 310 -26.84 -2.95 -3.93
CA ASN A 310 -27.66 -4.14 -4.01
C ASN A 310 -26.87 -5.33 -4.54
N ILE A 311 -27.30 -6.52 -4.12
CA ILE A 311 -26.78 -7.80 -4.62
C ILE A 311 -27.97 -8.73 -4.88
N THR A 312 -27.98 -9.35 -6.06
CA THR A 312 -28.98 -10.35 -6.43
C THR A 312 -28.27 -11.58 -6.97
N LEU A 313 -28.53 -12.73 -6.37
CA LEU A 313 -28.08 -14.02 -6.86
C LEU A 313 -29.26 -14.76 -7.51
N TYR A 314 -29.15 -15.05 -8.80
CA TYR A 314 -30.06 -15.92 -9.55
C TYR A 314 -29.40 -17.28 -9.77
N LEU A 315 -29.98 -18.33 -9.20
CA LEU A 315 -29.54 -19.71 -9.35
C LEU A 315 -30.55 -20.48 -10.19
N HIS A 316 -30.06 -21.17 -11.21
CA HIS A 316 -30.82 -22.15 -11.98
C HIS A 316 -30.06 -23.47 -11.95
N TYR A 317 -30.67 -24.49 -11.35
CA TYR A 317 -29.99 -25.76 -11.08
C TYR A 317 -30.95 -26.94 -11.19
N ASN A 318 -30.42 -28.11 -11.51
CA ASN A 318 -31.15 -29.38 -11.50
C ASN A 318 -30.34 -30.41 -10.73
N ILE A 319 -30.94 -30.99 -9.71
CA ILE A 319 -30.27 -31.94 -8.83
C ILE A 319 -31.14 -33.18 -8.70
N ASN A 320 -30.49 -34.34 -8.77
CA ASN A 320 -31.12 -35.63 -8.59
C ASN A 320 -30.49 -36.36 -7.40
N THR A 321 -31.22 -36.52 -6.29
CA THR A 321 -30.78 -37.34 -5.15
C THR A 321 -31.58 -38.61 -4.95
N MET A 322 -32.25 -39.12 -6.00
CA MET A 322 -33.11 -40.31 -5.88
C MET A 322 -32.41 -41.57 -5.31
N ASN A 323 -31.07 -41.59 -5.24
CA ASN A 323 -30.27 -42.70 -4.72
C ASN A 323 -29.34 -42.36 -3.53
N ALA A 324 -29.32 -41.13 -3.02
CA ALA A 324 -28.38 -40.71 -1.97
C ALA A 324 -29.11 -40.14 -0.75
N THR A 325 -29.00 -40.81 0.40
CA THR A 325 -29.46 -40.28 1.68
C THR A 325 -28.55 -39.11 2.11
N ASN A 326 -29.12 -37.92 2.25
CA ASN A 326 -28.58 -36.72 2.94
C ASN A 326 -27.73 -35.68 2.15
N ASN A 327 -27.63 -35.70 0.83
CA ASN A 327 -26.90 -34.64 0.12
C ASN A 327 -27.72 -33.33 0.12
N THR A 328 -27.14 -32.19 0.51
CA THR A 328 -27.83 -30.87 0.53
C THR A 328 -27.10 -29.89 -0.37
N PHE A 329 -27.73 -29.33 -1.40
CA PHE A 329 -27.07 -28.31 -2.22
C PHE A 329 -26.94 -27.01 -1.46
N TYR A 330 -25.79 -26.34 -1.56
CA TYR A 330 -25.55 -25.10 -0.85
C TYR A 330 -24.79 -24.08 -1.69
N VAL A 331 -24.90 -22.82 -1.27
CA VAL A 331 -24.09 -21.70 -1.77
C VAL A 331 -23.53 -20.93 -0.60
N THR A 332 -22.21 -20.72 -0.62
CA THR A 332 -21.47 -19.90 0.34
C THR A 332 -20.89 -18.69 -0.37
N ILE A 333 -21.05 -17.49 0.21
CA ILE A 333 -20.37 -16.26 -0.20
C ILE A 333 -19.49 -15.83 0.96
N ALA A 334 -18.24 -15.47 0.70
CA ALA A 334 -17.20 -15.37 1.73
C ALA A 334 -17.14 -16.68 2.52
N ASN A 335 -17.33 -16.62 3.84
CA ASN A 335 -17.42 -17.79 4.74
C ASN A 335 -18.87 -18.16 5.12
N THR A 336 -19.87 -17.51 4.53
CA THR A 336 -21.25 -17.61 5.00
C THR A 336 -22.15 -18.34 4.00
N THR A 337 -22.73 -19.46 4.44
CA THR A 337 -23.73 -20.19 3.64
C THR A 337 -25.03 -19.40 3.56
N ILE A 338 -25.35 -18.85 2.39
CA ILE A 338 -26.52 -18.01 2.15
C ILE A 338 -27.74 -18.80 1.64
N PHE A 339 -27.52 -20.04 1.17
CA PHE A 339 -28.59 -20.88 0.64
C PHE A 339 -28.31 -22.36 0.86
N ARG A 340 -29.38 -23.10 1.19
CA ARG A 340 -29.39 -24.57 1.27
C ARG A 340 -30.68 -25.13 0.68
N ASP A 341 -30.58 -26.23 -0.04
CA ASP A 341 -31.74 -26.99 -0.56
C ASP A 341 -31.53 -28.50 -0.35
N GLY A 342 -32.32 -29.08 0.54
CA GLY A 342 -32.32 -30.52 0.85
C GLY A 342 -33.43 -31.33 0.18
N ASN A 343 -34.30 -30.73 -0.64
CA ASN A 343 -35.45 -31.41 -1.26
C ASN A 343 -35.24 -31.63 -2.77
N LEU A 344 -34.57 -32.70 -3.17
CA LEU A 344 -33.84 -32.71 -4.45
C LEU A 344 -34.40 -33.67 -5.52
N SER A 345 -35.45 -33.22 -6.21
CA SER A 345 -35.79 -33.78 -7.52
C SER A 345 -36.32 -32.71 -8.47
N GLY A 346 -35.63 -32.54 -9.61
CA GLY A 346 -36.05 -31.70 -10.74
C GLY A 346 -35.29 -30.37 -10.88
N GLU A 347 -35.51 -29.73 -12.02
CA GLU A 347 -35.01 -28.39 -12.34
C GLU A 347 -35.71 -27.32 -11.48
N LYS A 348 -34.93 -26.38 -10.96
CA LYS A 348 -35.38 -25.34 -10.05
C LYS A 348 -34.66 -24.03 -10.32
N THR A 349 -35.33 -22.93 -9.96
CA THR A 349 -34.74 -21.60 -9.92
C THR A 349 -34.90 -20.98 -8.53
N LYS A 350 -33.91 -20.20 -8.11
CA LYS A 350 -33.92 -19.47 -6.84
C LYS A 350 -33.33 -18.07 -7.03
N ILE A 351 -34.05 -17.07 -6.54
CA ILE A 351 -33.58 -15.68 -6.46
C ILE A 351 -33.34 -15.35 -5.00
N LEU A 352 -32.15 -14.87 -4.68
CA LEU A 352 -31.79 -14.29 -3.40
C LEU A 352 -31.50 -12.81 -3.62
N THR A 353 -32.27 -11.95 -2.99
CA THR A 353 -32.06 -10.50 -3.07
C THR A 353 -31.20 -10.01 -1.91
N THR A 354 -30.84 -8.73 -1.92
CA THR A 354 -30.11 -8.05 -0.85
C THR A 354 -30.67 -8.39 0.53
N SER A 355 -32.00 -8.37 0.71
CA SER A 355 -32.64 -8.69 2.00
C SER A 355 -32.39 -10.12 2.49
N ASN A 356 -32.22 -11.08 1.57
CA ASN A 356 -31.90 -12.45 1.94
C ASN A 356 -30.43 -12.57 2.36
N ILE A 357 -29.53 -11.91 1.65
CA ILE A 357 -28.07 -12.00 1.87
C ILE A 357 -27.66 -11.22 3.13
N THR A 358 -28.21 -10.01 3.35
CA THR A 358 -27.90 -9.18 4.54
C THR A 358 -28.43 -9.73 5.86
N THR A 359 -29.26 -10.76 5.82
CA THR A 359 -29.62 -11.54 7.01
C THR A 359 -28.41 -12.27 7.60
N TYR A 360 -27.44 -12.61 6.74
CA TYR A 360 -26.28 -13.43 7.09
C TYR A 360 -24.95 -12.69 6.96
N LEU A 361 -24.85 -11.73 6.05
CA LEU A 361 -23.58 -11.06 5.72
C LEU A 361 -23.79 -9.54 5.47
N PRO A 362 -23.11 -8.64 6.20
CA PRO A 362 -23.23 -7.20 5.94
C PRO A 362 -22.64 -6.83 4.57
N LEU A 363 -23.28 -5.94 3.81
CA LEU A 363 -22.79 -5.57 2.47
C LEU A 363 -21.43 -4.90 2.49
N SER A 364 -21.14 -4.09 3.53
CA SER A 364 -19.89 -3.37 3.65
C SER A 364 -18.66 -4.27 3.78
N SER A 365 -18.83 -5.54 4.17
CA SER A 365 -17.71 -6.49 4.20
C SER A 365 -17.36 -7.05 2.81
N LEU A 366 -18.14 -6.68 1.78
CA LEU A 366 -17.91 -7.08 0.39
C LEU A 366 -17.36 -5.93 -0.46
N ASP A 367 -17.37 -4.69 0.04
CA ASP A 367 -16.97 -3.51 -0.71
C ASP A 367 -15.50 -3.61 -1.15
N GLN A 368 -15.22 -3.23 -2.40
CA GLN A 368 -13.86 -3.14 -2.97
C GLN A 368 -13.03 -4.42 -2.87
N ALA A 369 -13.68 -5.58 -2.78
CA ALA A 369 -13.01 -6.86 -2.58
C ALA A 369 -13.31 -7.85 -3.70
N THR A 370 -12.33 -8.71 -3.98
CA THR A 370 -12.56 -9.98 -4.66
C THR A 370 -13.13 -10.95 -3.62
N VAL A 371 -14.39 -11.35 -3.80
CA VAL A 371 -15.16 -12.12 -2.80
C VAL A 371 -15.25 -13.57 -3.26
N PRO A 372 -14.75 -14.54 -2.47
CA PRO A 372 -14.84 -15.95 -2.81
C PRO A 372 -16.29 -16.46 -2.73
N ILE A 373 -16.66 -17.35 -3.66
CA ILE A 373 -17.97 -18.01 -3.73
C ILE A 373 -17.79 -19.52 -3.94
N ARG A 374 -18.53 -20.32 -3.16
CA ARG A 374 -18.53 -21.79 -3.25
C ARG A 374 -19.93 -22.32 -3.50
N ILE A 375 -20.08 -23.20 -4.49
CA ILE A 375 -21.33 -23.89 -4.80
C ILE A 375 -21.08 -25.40 -4.87
N GLY A 376 -21.82 -26.17 -4.09
CA GLY A 376 -21.62 -27.61 -4.02
C GLY A 376 -22.71 -28.34 -3.23
N PHE A 377 -22.36 -29.50 -2.65
CA PHE A 377 -23.25 -30.27 -1.79
C PHE A 377 -22.68 -30.43 -0.36
N GLU A 378 -23.54 -30.60 0.64
CA GLU A 378 -23.16 -31.03 1.99
C GLU A 378 -23.41 -32.54 2.09
N ASN A 379 -22.67 -33.26 2.94
CA ASN A 379 -22.94 -34.67 3.31
C ASN A 379 -23.01 -35.71 2.17
N VAL A 380 -22.55 -35.38 0.97
CA VAL A 380 -21.94 -36.43 0.14
C VAL A 380 -20.79 -36.98 1.00
N THR A 381 -20.44 -38.27 0.91
CA THR A 381 -19.05 -38.64 1.23
C THR A 381 -18.21 -37.86 0.24
N PHE A 382 -17.92 -36.61 0.57
CA PHE A 382 -16.79 -35.85 0.12
C PHE A 382 -15.63 -36.57 0.76
N GLY A 383 -15.09 -37.57 0.09
CA GLY A 383 -13.66 -37.76 0.23
C GLY A 383 -13.05 -36.51 -0.38
N TYR A 384 -13.01 -35.39 0.34
CA TYR A 384 -11.88 -34.50 0.09
C TYR A 384 -10.68 -35.43 0.16
N ILE A 385 -9.84 -35.47 -0.86
CA ILE A 385 -8.57 -36.18 -0.75
C ILE A 385 -7.68 -35.31 0.14
N TYR A 386 -8.12 -34.99 1.37
CA TYR A 386 -7.20 -34.65 2.44
C TYR A 386 -6.50 -35.96 2.77
N GLU A 387 -5.49 -36.30 1.97
CA GLU A 387 -4.45 -37.16 2.46
C GLU A 387 -3.68 -36.31 3.48
N GLY A 388 -4.02 -36.52 4.75
CA GLY A 388 -3.17 -36.14 5.85
C GLY A 388 -1.77 -36.71 5.59
N ASN A 389 -0.75 -35.88 5.60
CA ASN A 389 0.62 -36.30 5.36
C ASN A 389 1.44 -36.37 6.66
N ALA A 390 0.81 -36.35 7.84
CA ALA A 390 1.49 -36.23 9.12
C ALA A 390 1.78 -37.58 9.83
N ASP A 391 2.96 -37.68 10.42
CA ASP A 391 3.36 -38.71 11.37
C ASP A 391 3.43 -38.10 12.79
N VAL A 392 2.57 -38.56 13.67
CA VAL A 392 2.38 -37.99 15.00
C VAL A 392 2.80 -38.98 16.08
N SER A 393 3.53 -38.54 17.10
CA SER A 393 3.86 -39.36 18.27
C SER A 393 3.21 -38.83 19.55
N LEU A 394 2.39 -39.66 20.21
CA LEU A 394 1.96 -39.40 21.58
C LEU A 394 3.00 -39.92 22.57
N ILE A 395 3.44 -39.08 23.50
CA ILE A 395 4.44 -39.40 24.52
C ILE A 395 3.77 -39.30 25.89
N THR A 396 3.55 -40.44 26.52
CA THR A 396 2.72 -40.58 27.71
C THR A 396 3.57 -40.92 28.92
N ASP A 397 3.57 -40.06 29.93
CA ASP A 397 4.16 -40.40 31.23
C ASP A 397 3.35 -41.52 31.89
N VAL A 398 4.06 -42.55 32.34
CA VAL A 398 3.54 -43.66 33.15
C VAL A 398 4.39 -43.83 34.42
N SER A 399 4.96 -42.75 34.93
CA SER A 399 5.67 -42.68 36.21
C SER A 399 4.77 -43.03 37.39
N GLY A 400 5.36 -43.23 38.57
CA GLY A 400 4.63 -43.56 39.79
C GLY A 400 3.62 -42.48 40.21
N SER A 401 3.90 -41.20 39.95
CA SER A 401 2.99 -40.08 40.24
C SER A 401 1.69 -40.13 39.45
N MET A 402 1.68 -40.81 38.31
CA MET A 402 0.47 -40.99 37.49
C MET A 402 -0.62 -41.82 38.18
N LEU A 403 -0.32 -42.48 39.32
CA LEU A 403 -1.33 -43.10 40.20
C LEU A 403 -2.11 -42.08 41.03
N ASP A 404 -1.59 -40.87 41.21
CA ASP A 404 -2.21 -39.82 42.00
C ASP A 404 -3.42 -39.24 41.27
N GLN A 405 -4.26 -38.55 42.03
CA GLN A 405 -5.46 -37.90 41.53
C GLN A 405 -5.15 -36.56 40.83
N MET A 406 -6.05 -36.10 39.94
CA MET A 406 -5.82 -34.86 39.19
C MET A 406 -5.65 -33.61 40.07
N GLY A 407 -6.38 -33.53 41.19
CA GLY A 407 -6.40 -32.33 42.06
C GLY A 407 -5.40 -32.33 43.23
N SER A 408 -4.54 -33.34 43.37
CA SER A 408 -3.50 -33.39 44.41
C SER A 408 -2.54 -34.57 44.21
N ASP A 409 -1.36 -34.53 44.82
CA ASP A 409 -0.39 -35.65 44.86
C ASP A 409 -0.77 -36.70 45.93
N SER A 410 -1.96 -37.29 45.78
CA SER A 410 -2.45 -38.39 46.61
C SER A 410 -3.15 -39.44 45.76
N GLY A 411 -3.09 -40.70 46.20
CA GLY A 411 -3.55 -41.84 45.41
C GLY A 411 -4.98 -41.68 44.86
N GLY A 412 -5.10 -41.74 43.54
CA GLY A 412 -6.35 -41.57 42.83
C GLY A 412 -7.16 -42.85 42.65
N THR A 413 -8.41 -42.68 42.24
CA THR A 413 -9.31 -43.78 41.88
C THR A 413 -9.14 -44.08 40.39
N SER A 414 -8.81 -45.33 40.05
CA SER A 414 -8.81 -45.77 38.65
C SER A 414 -10.24 -45.83 38.12
N ARG A 415 -10.48 -45.16 36.97
CA ARG A 415 -11.79 -45.09 36.32
C ARG A 415 -11.64 -45.36 34.82
N THR A 416 -12.67 -45.92 34.21
CA THR A 416 -12.76 -46.06 32.74
C THR A 416 -13.32 -44.78 32.12
N CYS A 417 -13.10 -44.56 30.82
CA CYS A 417 -13.57 -43.36 30.12
C CYS A 417 -15.09 -43.16 30.17
N ASP A 418 -15.85 -44.25 30.31
CA ASP A 418 -17.32 -44.23 30.38
C ASP A 418 -17.86 -44.12 31.82
N ASP A 419 -17.00 -43.99 32.84
CA ASP A 419 -17.43 -43.83 34.23
C ASP A 419 -18.11 -42.46 34.42
N PRO A 420 -19.35 -42.37 34.94
CA PRO A 420 -20.03 -41.10 35.19
C PRO A 420 -19.25 -40.13 36.11
N ASN A 421 -18.34 -40.65 36.93
CA ASN A 421 -17.48 -39.90 37.84
C ASN A 421 -16.06 -39.67 37.28
N PHE A 422 -15.81 -39.97 36.00
CA PHE A 422 -14.50 -39.80 35.36
C PHE A 422 -13.98 -38.36 35.49
N ASN A 423 -14.86 -37.37 35.39
CA ASN A 423 -14.48 -35.95 35.47
C ASN A 423 -14.19 -35.44 36.89
N LEU A 424 -14.32 -36.27 37.93
CA LEU A 424 -14.00 -35.86 39.30
C LEU A 424 -12.48 -35.73 39.47
N SER A 425 -12.05 -34.74 40.26
CA SER A 425 -10.62 -34.51 40.58
C SER A 425 -9.94 -35.66 41.33
N THR A 426 -10.73 -36.66 41.78
CA THR A 426 -10.26 -37.90 42.42
C THR A 426 -9.86 -38.99 41.44
N THR A 427 -10.07 -38.79 40.14
CA THR A 427 -9.68 -39.75 39.10
C THR A 427 -8.16 -39.78 39.01
N SER A 428 -7.57 -40.98 38.91
CA SER A 428 -6.12 -41.09 38.75
C SER A 428 -5.66 -40.52 37.41
N ARG A 429 -4.52 -39.82 37.40
CA ARG A 429 -3.95 -39.17 36.21
C ARG A 429 -3.75 -40.14 35.05
N ILE A 430 -3.29 -41.37 35.33
CA ILE A 430 -3.17 -42.44 34.33
C ILE A 430 -4.51 -42.85 33.71
N SER A 431 -5.62 -42.75 34.45
CA SER A 431 -6.95 -43.03 33.88
C SER A 431 -7.35 -41.95 32.90
N VAL A 432 -7.04 -40.68 33.21
CA VAL A 432 -7.29 -39.54 32.32
C VAL A 432 -6.43 -39.63 31.06
N ALA A 433 -5.14 -39.90 31.23
CA ALA A 433 -4.18 -40.09 30.14
C ALA A 433 -4.67 -41.10 29.10
N LYS A 434 -5.08 -42.29 29.54
CA LYS A 434 -5.61 -43.34 28.64
C LYS A 434 -6.80 -42.87 27.80
N CYS A 435 -7.67 -42.04 28.37
CA CYS A 435 -8.84 -41.55 27.67
C CYS A 435 -8.51 -40.41 26.71
N MET A 436 -7.61 -39.50 27.11
CA MET A 436 -7.17 -38.40 26.24
C MET A 436 -6.35 -38.93 25.05
N ASP A 437 -5.40 -39.83 25.29
CA ASP A 437 -4.58 -40.43 24.22
C ASP A 437 -5.44 -41.19 23.20
N ARG A 438 -6.45 -41.95 23.67
CA ARG A 438 -7.40 -42.66 22.80
C ARG A 438 -8.24 -41.68 21.97
N GLN A 439 -8.68 -40.58 22.58
CA GLN A 439 -9.43 -39.54 21.87
C GLN A 439 -8.55 -38.89 20.80
N PHE A 440 -7.33 -38.50 21.14
CA PHE A 440 -6.38 -37.89 20.22
C PHE A 440 -6.02 -38.79 19.03
N VAL A 441 -5.77 -40.09 19.28
CA VAL A 441 -5.57 -41.06 18.21
C VAL A 441 -6.77 -41.11 17.27
N THR A 442 -7.99 -41.04 17.83
CA THR A 442 -9.22 -41.01 17.03
C THR A 442 -9.27 -39.74 16.18
N ASP A 443 -8.94 -38.59 16.75
CA ASP A 443 -9.02 -37.29 16.08
C ASP A 443 -7.99 -37.16 14.94
N ILE A 444 -6.75 -37.62 15.14
CA ILE A 444 -5.70 -37.62 14.10
C ILE A 444 -6.01 -38.61 12.97
N LEU A 445 -6.40 -39.86 13.31
CA LEU A 445 -6.68 -40.90 12.31
C LEU A 445 -8.04 -40.73 11.62
N ASN A 446 -8.85 -39.75 12.02
CA ASN A 446 -10.05 -39.37 11.31
C ASN A 446 -9.75 -38.82 9.90
N ILE A 447 -8.52 -38.40 9.65
CA ILE A 447 -8.03 -38.00 8.33
C ILE A 447 -7.13 -39.11 7.77
N SER A 448 -7.48 -39.63 6.60
CA SER A 448 -6.71 -40.67 5.90
C SER A 448 -5.30 -40.17 5.57
N GLY A 449 -4.30 -41.04 5.66
CA GLY A 449 -2.90 -40.71 5.37
C GLY A 449 -2.09 -40.33 6.62
N ASN A 450 -2.72 -39.79 7.67
CA ASN A 450 -2.07 -39.53 8.95
C ASN A 450 -1.74 -40.83 9.69
N GLN A 451 -0.65 -40.84 10.46
CA GLN A 451 -0.23 -42.00 11.25
C GLN A 451 0.05 -41.58 12.69
N VAL A 452 -0.26 -42.47 13.65
CA VAL A 452 -0.01 -42.22 15.07
C VAL A 452 0.92 -43.29 15.62
N GLY A 453 1.99 -42.85 16.28
CA GLY A 453 2.86 -43.67 17.12
C GLY A 453 2.63 -43.39 18.60
N LEU A 454 2.97 -44.36 19.44
CA LEU A 454 2.85 -44.27 20.90
C LEU A 454 4.21 -44.49 21.54
N ILE A 455 4.54 -43.67 22.52
CA ILE A 455 5.69 -43.81 23.41
C ILE A 455 5.18 -43.73 24.84
N SER A 456 5.48 -44.76 25.63
CA SER A 456 5.23 -44.78 27.07
C SER A 456 6.56 -44.71 27.82
N PHE A 457 6.69 -43.81 28.79
CA PHE A 457 7.93 -43.62 29.53
C PHE A 457 7.73 -43.49 31.04
N SER A 458 8.75 -43.89 31.80
CA SER A 458 8.89 -43.58 33.23
C SER A 458 10.38 -43.31 33.52
N SER A 459 11.09 -44.16 34.27
CA SER A 459 12.56 -44.09 34.40
C SER A 459 13.28 -44.35 33.07
N ASN A 460 12.61 -45.02 32.13
CA ASN A 460 13.04 -45.26 30.75
C ASN A 460 11.82 -45.46 29.85
N THR A 461 12.04 -45.63 28.55
CA THR A 461 10.97 -45.93 27.59
C THR A 461 10.58 -47.41 27.61
N TYR A 462 9.28 -47.71 27.69
CA TYR A 462 8.75 -49.06 27.65
C TYR A 462 8.40 -49.50 26.23
N THR A 463 9.29 -50.31 25.63
CA THR A 463 9.08 -50.86 24.28
C THR A 463 7.81 -51.70 24.14
N ALA A 464 7.40 -52.43 25.18
CA ALA A 464 6.17 -53.23 25.19
C ALA A 464 4.87 -52.38 25.23
N GLN A 465 4.99 -51.08 25.53
CA GLN A 465 3.89 -50.11 25.57
C GLN A 465 4.10 -48.99 24.53
N SER A 466 4.92 -49.24 23.51
CA SER A 466 5.21 -48.29 22.43
C SER A 466 4.87 -48.92 21.08
N VAL A 467 4.43 -48.10 20.13
CA VAL A 467 3.97 -48.54 18.79
C VAL A 467 4.51 -47.56 17.76
N SER A 468 5.16 -48.07 16.70
CA SER A 468 5.57 -47.26 15.55
C SER A 468 4.36 -46.63 14.84
N PRO A 469 4.52 -45.49 14.15
CA PRO A 469 3.44 -44.83 13.42
C PRO A 469 2.64 -45.83 12.57
N THR A 470 1.33 -45.83 12.78
CA THR A 470 0.39 -46.73 12.10
C THR A 470 -1.00 -46.10 12.03
N THR A 471 -1.83 -46.63 11.14
CA THR A 471 -3.27 -46.34 11.05
C THR A 471 -4.12 -47.39 11.80
N ASP A 472 -3.50 -48.42 12.38
CA ASP A 472 -4.20 -49.48 13.11
C ASP A 472 -4.66 -49.01 14.50
N PHE A 473 -5.87 -48.45 14.53
CA PHE A 473 -6.53 -48.01 15.76
C PHE A 473 -6.65 -49.14 16.82
N VAL A 474 -6.79 -50.40 16.41
CA VAL A 474 -6.97 -51.52 17.35
C VAL A 474 -5.68 -51.76 18.13
N ILE A 475 -4.52 -51.77 17.45
CA ILE A 475 -3.22 -51.92 18.10
C ILE A 475 -2.99 -50.74 19.04
N LEU A 476 -3.16 -49.51 18.57
CA LEU A 476 -2.95 -48.29 19.35
C LEU A 476 -3.82 -48.27 20.62
N ASN A 477 -5.12 -48.51 20.49
CA ASN A 477 -6.06 -48.52 21.61
C ASN A 477 -5.76 -49.66 22.62
N SER A 478 -5.34 -50.83 22.13
CA SER A 478 -4.96 -51.94 23.00
C SER A 478 -3.70 -51.64 23.82
N THR A 479 -2.72 -50.95 23.23
CA THR A 479 -1.50 -50.51 23.90
C THR A 479 -1.80 -49.47 24.98
N ILE A 480 -2.60 -48.43 24.65
CA ILE A 480 -3.01 -47.38 25.60
C ILE A 480 -3.72 -48.00 26.81
N THR A 481 -4.62 -48.94 26.58
CA THR A 481 -5.35 -49.64 27.66
C THR A 481 -4.40 -50.34 28.64
N ASN A 482 -3.24 -50.79 28.18
CA ASN A 482 -2.24 -51.50 28.96
C ASN A 482 -1.24 -50.61 29.71
N TYR A 483 -1.32 -49.28 29.63
CA TYR A 483 -0.41 -48.42 30.40
C TYR A 483 -0.49 -48.69 31.91
N THR A 484 0.67 -48.71 32.56
CA THR A 484 0.81 -49.02 33.99
C THR A 484 1.76 -48.04 34.65
N ALA A 485 1.25 -47.29 35.62
CA ALA A 485 2.03 -46.29 36.35
C ALA A 485 3.05 -46.92 37.31
N SER A 486 4.34 -46.64 37.13
CA SER A 486 5.43 -47.06 38.02
C SER A 486 6.73 -46.31 37.72
N GLY A 487 7.67 -46.30 38.67
CA GLY A 487 9.01 -45.73 38.45
C GLY A 487 9.07 -44.21 38.58
N ALA A 488 10.16 -43.63 38.08
CA ALA A 488 10.43 -42.19 38.09
C ALA A 488 10.01 -41.54 36.74
N THR A 489 10.40 -40.29 36.49
CA THR A 489 10.01 -39.53 35.28
C THR A 489 11.26 -39.13 34.48
N CYS A 490 11.42 -39.69 33.27
CA CYS A 490 12.48 -39.37 32.31
C CYS A 490 11.87 -38.76 31.02
N THR A 491 11.51 -37.48 31.07
CA THR A 491 10.85 -36.79 29.94
C THR A 491 11.73 -36.78 28.68
N CYS A 492 13.05 -36.59 28.82
CA CYS A 492 13.99 -36.65 27.70
C CYS A 492 14.04 -38.05 27.04
N CYS A 493 13.88 -39.14 27.81
CA CYS A 493 13.83 -40.50 27.27
C CYS A 493 12.64 -40.65 26.31
N GLY A 494 11.47 -40.12 26.71
CA GLY A 494 10.25 -40.12 25.91
C GLY A 494 10.44 -39.34 24.60
N ILE A 495 10.93 -38.10 24.69
CA ILE A 495 11.16 -37.22 23.52
C ILE A 495 12.19 -37.85 22.56
N ASN A 496 13.32 -38.33 23.06
CA ASN A 496 14.35 -38.97 22.23
C ASN A 496 13.81 -40.21 21.53
N SER A 497 13.02 -41.03 22.23
CA SER A 497 12.42 -42.24 21.67
C SER A 497 11.41 -41.92 20.57
N ALA A 498 10.56 -40.91 20.80
CA ALA A 498 9.60 -40.44 19.81
C ALA A 498 10.29 -39.88 18.57
N ARG A 499 11.31 -39.03 18.75
CA ARG A 499 12.10 -38.49 17.64
C ARG A 499 12.71 -39.63 16.83
N MET A 500 13.43 -40.57 17.47
CA MET A 500 14.04 -41.70 16.78
C MET A 500 13.01 -42.54 16.00
N MET A 501 11.83 -42.74 16.57
CA MET A 501 10.74 -43.44 15.93
C MET A 501 10.22 -42.69 14.69
N LEU A 502 9.96 -41.38 14.80
CA LEU A 502 9.46 -40.53 13.72
C LEU A 502 10.50 -40.29 12.61
N THR A 503 11.79 -40.45 12.91
CA THR A 503 12.89 -40.20 11.97
C THR A 503 13.57 -41.48 11.47
N THR A 504 12.99 -42.65 11.74
CA THR A 504 13.51 -43.92 11.27
C THR A 504 13.52 -43.96 9.73
N GLY A 505 14.70 -44.16 9.13
CA GLY A 505 14.88 -44.18 7.67
C GLY A 505 15.06 -42.80 7.02
N ILE A 506 15.02 -41.74 7.81
CA ILE A 506 15.21 -40.37 7.33
C ILE A 506 16.68 -39.97 7.41
N ALA A 507 17.26 -39.65 6.27
CA ALA A 507 18.55 -39.00 6.15
C ALA A 507 18.41 -37.51 6.47
N ASN A 508 19.25 -37.01 7.38
CA ASN A 508 19.43 -35.60 7.65
C ASN A 508 20.76 -35.18 7.02
N ILE A 509 20.70 -34.35 5.98
CA ILE A 509 21.86 -33.87 5.24
C ILE A 509 22.04 -32.40 5.53
N THR A 510 23.16 -32.02 6.13
CA THR A 510 23.51 -30.62 6.32
C THR A 510 23.92 -30.00 4.98
N LEU A 511 23.04 -29.19 4.39
CA LEU A 511 23.31 -28.43 3.17
C LEU A 511 24.18 -27.21 3.49
N ILE A 512 23.87 -26.55 4.60
CA ILE A 512 24.63 -25.43 5.16
C ILE A 512 24.75 -25.65 6.66
N GLY A 513 25.98 -25.82 7.15
CA GLY A 513 26.21 -26.02 8.58
C GLY A 513 26.30 -24.69 9.33
N LYS A 514 25.97 -24.71 10.63
CA LYS A 514 26.25 -23.59 11.54
C LYS A 514 27.71 -23.13 11.48
N ASN A 515 27.97 -21.84 11.70
CA ASN A 515 29.30 -21.22 11.56
C ASN A 515 29.93 -21.43 10.17
N SER A 516 29.10 -21.53 9.13
CA SER A 516 29.58 -21.63 7.75
C SER A 516 30.30 -20.35 7.31
N ASN A 517 31.12 -20.47 6.26
CA ASN A 517 31.59 -19.29 5.54
C ASN A 517 30.49 -18.77 4.62
N TRP A 518 30.29 -17.46 4.64
CA TRP A 518 29.30 -16.72 3.87
C TRP A 518 29.99 -15.61 3.07
N LYS A 519 29.43 -15.33 1.90
CA LYS A 519 29.71 -14.09 1.18
C LYS A 519 28.90 -12.98 1.84
N TYR A 520 29.51 -11.83 2.07
CA TYR A 520 28.80 -10.68 2.65
C TYR A 520 29.23 -9.37 2.00
N ASN A 521 28.30 -8.41 1.98
CA ASN A 521 28.53 -7.05 1.52
C ASN A 521 28.46 -6.08 2.71
N ASN A 522 29.45 -5.19 2.83
CA ASN A 522 29.48 -4.09 3.82
C ASN A 522 29.72 -2.71 3.19
N TYR A 523 29.57 -2.61 1.87
CA TYR A 523 29.60 -1.37 1.10
C TYR A 523 28.18 -0.82 0.84
N SER A 524 27.16 -1.68 0.94
CA SER A 524 25.74 -1.38 0.76
C SER A 524 25.02 -1.43 2.11
N LEU A 525 25.50 -0.68 3.11
CA LEU A 525 24.86 -0.65 4.44
C LEU A 525 23.58 0.20 4.45
N ASP A 526 23.57 1.23 3.61
CA ASP A 526 22.47 2.21 3.48
C ASP A 526 21.65 2.02 2.18
N SER A 527 21.87 0.92 1.45
CA SER A 527 21.19 0.64 0.17
C SER A 527 21.17 -0.86 -0.14
N VAL A 528 20.23 -1.30 -0.98
CA VAL A 528 20.20 -2.68 -1.49
C VAL A 528 21.35 -2.87 -2.50
N PRO A 529 22.05 -4.02 -2.54
CA PRO A 529 23.01 -4.31 -3.58
C PRO A 529 22.33 -4.24 -4.95
N GLY A 530 22.85 -3.40 -5.85
CA GLY A 530 22.25 -3.24 -7.17
C GLY A 530 22.35 -4.50 -8.04
N PRO A 531 21.50 -4.61 -9.08
CA PRO A 531 21.46 -5.77 -9.96
C PRO A 531 22.78 -5.98 -10.70
N ASP A 532 23.02 -7.22 -11.13
CA ASP A 532 24.17 -7.56 -11.95
C ASP A 532 24.03 -7.04 -13.40
N PRO A 533 25.06 -7.17 -14.26
CA PRO A 533 24.99 -6.70 -15.65
C PRO A 533 23.89 -7.33 -16.51
N SER A 534 23.28 -8.42 -16.04
CA SER A 534 22.17 -9.11 -16.71
C SER A 534 20.81 -8.77 -16.08
N GLY A 535 20.78 -7.88 -15.10
CA GLY A 535 19.57 -7.47 -14.40
C GLY A 535 19.19 -8.36 -13.21
N ASN A 536 20.00 -9.36 -12.87
CA ASN A 536 19.67 -10.27 -11.77
C ASN A 536 19.86 -9.58 -10.42
N GLU A 537 18.96 -9.83 -9.49
CA GLU A 537 19.00 -9.32 -8.12
C GLU A 537 19.92 -10.14 -7.22
N TRP A 538 20.44 -9.54 -6.15
CA TRP A 538 21.45 -10.18 -5.30
C TRP A 538 20.98 -11.47 -4.63
N TYR A 539 19.68 -11.72 -4.47
CA TYR A 539 19.16 -12.95 -3.88
C TYR A 539 18.96 -14.09 -4.90
N GLU A 540 19.11 -13.82 -6.19
CA GLU A 540 18.91 -14.80 -7.27
C GLU A 540 20.14 -15.68 -7.49
N SER A 541 19.94 -16.86 -8.07
CA SER A 541 21.01 -17.83 -8.35
C SER A 541 22.00 -17.35 -9.41
N GLU A 542 21.53 -16.55 -10.35
CA GLU A 542 22.22 -16.08 -11.55
C GLU A 542 23.10 -14.84 -11.29
N TYR A 543 22.94 -14.21 -10.12
CA TYR A 543 23.65 -12.98 -9.76
C TYR A 543 25.17 -13.15 -9.81
N SER A 544 25.78 -12.40 -10.73
CA SER A 544 27.19 -12.53 -11.12
C SER A 544 28.15 -11.52 -10.49
N ASN A 545 27.63 -10.52 -9.75
CA ASN A 545 28.43 -9.45 -9.13
C ASN A 545 29.03 -9.80 -7.75
N GLU A 546 29.17 -11.08 -7.41
CA GLU A 546 29.68 -11.55 -6.11
C GLU A 546 31.21 -11.46 -5.93
N THR A 547 31.94 -11.02 -6.95
CA THR A 547 33.41 -10.88 -6.92
C THR A 547 33.88 -9.79 -5.96
N GLN A 548 33.04 -8.76 -5.74
CA GLN A 548 33.32 -7.67 -4.81
C GLN A 548 32.93 -7.99 -3.35
N TRP A 549 32.18 -9.07 -3.14
CA TRP A 549 31.70 -9.45 -1.82
C TRP A 549 32.81 -10.12 -1.00
N HIS A 550 32.88 -9.74 0.27
CA HIS A 550 33.79 -10.31 1.25
C HIS A 550 33.37 -11.72 1.64
N ASN A 551 34.31 -12.45 2.28
CA ASN A 551 34.04 -13.76 2.86
C ASN A 551 34.28 -13.72 4.36
N GLY A 552 33.40 -14.36 5.12
CA GLY A 552 33.52 -14.41 6.57
C GLY A 552 32.86 -15.64 7.15
N THR A 553 33.38 -16.12 8.27
CA THR A 553 32.79 -17.22 9.02
C THR A 553 31.70 -16.68 9.92
N ALA A 554 30.48 -17.20 9.79
CA ALA A 554 29.42 -16.91 10.74
C ALA A 554 29.83 -17.37 12.16
N ILE A 555 29.41 -16.75 13.25
CA ILE A 555 28.48 -15.64 13.39
C ILE A 555 29.09 -14.34 12.82
N LEU A 556 28.48 -13.83 11.75
CA LEU A 556 28.86 -12.58 11.08
C LEU A 556 28.15 -11.44 11.80
N GLY A 557 28.80 -10.31 12.03
CA GLY A 557 28.13 -9.25 12.75
C GLY A 557 28.95 -8.00 12.96
N SER A 558 28.32 -6.98 13.51
CA SER A 558 29.00 -5.77 13.98
C SER A 558 28.73 -5.58 15.46
N THR A 559 29.77 -5.27 16.21
CA THR A 559 29.74 -5.19 17.67
C THR A 559 30.01 -3.78 18.18
N ASN A 560 30.43 -2.85 17.31
CA ASN A 560 30.86 -1.50 17.68
C ASN A 560 31.88 -1.47 18.85
N GLY A 561 32.68 -2.53 19.00
CA GLY A 561 33.67 -2.66 20.09
C GLY A 561 33.11 -3.10 21.45
N TYR A 562 31.83 -3.44 21.53
CA TYR A 562 31.20 -4.02 22.71
C TYR A 562 31.24 -5.56 22.68
N THR A 563 31.16 -6.19 23.84
CA THR A 563 31.09 -7.66 23.94
C THR A 563 29.63 -8.09 24.13
N TYR A 564 29.09 -8.79 23.14
CA TYR A 564 27.73 -9.35 23.18
C TYR A 564 27.74 -10.88 23.13
N TYR A 565 26.63 -11.51 23.53
CA TYR A 565 26.41 -12.95 23.40
C TYR A 565 25.18 -13.20 22.50
N PRO A 566 25.26 -14.11 21.52
CA PRO A 566 26.44 -14.88 21.12
C PRO A 566 27.53 -14.00 20.50
N ALA A 567 28.80 -14.40 20.64
CA ALA A 567 29.93 -13.60 20.18
C ALA A 567 30.06 -13.63 18.65
N VAL A 568 30.33 -12.47 18.05
CA VAL A 568 30.63 -12.37 16.62
C VAL A 568 31.99 -13.00 16.32
N ASN A 569 32.02 -13.97 15.41
CA ASN A 569 33.26 -14.59 14.91
C ASN A 569 33.98 -13.69 13.91
N LYS A 570 33.20 -12.94 13.12
CA LYS A 570 33.72 -12.06 12.09
C LYS A 570 33.02 -10.70 12.11
N GLU A 571 33.79 -9.69 12.49
CA GLU A 571 33.36 -8.29 12.44
C GLU A 571 33.19 -7.83 10.98
N ILE A 572 32.00 -7.34 10.61
CA ILE A 572 31.64 -6.94 9.24
C ILE A 572 31.45 -5.43 9.03
N GLY A 573 31.69 -4.58 10.03
CA GLY A 573 31.65 -3.11 9.89
C GLY A 573 31.89 -2.38 11.22
N SER A 574 32.01 -1.05 11.19
CA SER A 574 32.14 -0.20 12.39
C SER A 574 31.38 1.12 12.21
N ASN A 575 30.17 1.21 12.76
CA ASN A 575 29.30 2.40 12.97
C ASN A 575 27.82 2.01 12.81
N LEU A 576 27.25 1.35 13.82
CA LEU A 576 25.82 0.96 13.85
C LEU A 576 24.84 2.08 14.23
N THR A 577 25.30 3.31 14.41
CA THR A 577 24.40 4.46 14.59
C THR A 577 24.68 5.41 13.45
N GLY A 578 23.75 5.50 12.50
CA GLY A 578 23.75 6.58 11.52
C GLY A 578 23.97 7.91 12.25
N THR A 579 24.79 8.80 11.70
CA THR A 579 24.98 10.12 12.33
C THR A 579 23.66 10.87 12.20
N PRO A 580 22.97 11.22 13.30
CA PRO A 580 21.73 11.97 13.20
C PRO A 580 22.05 13.30 12.52
N GLN A 581 21.35 13.56 11.43
CA GLN A 581 21.36 14.83 10.75
C GLN A 581 20.21 15.66 11.30
N TYR A 582 20.47 16.91 11.62
CA TYR A 582 19.46 17.77 12.21
C TYR A 582 19.04 18.84 11.21
N ALA A 583 17.73 19.02 11.04
CA ALA A 583 17.23 20.15 10.29
C ALA A 583 17.47 21.43 11.10
N ASN A 584 18.02 22.45 10.44
CA ASN A 584 18.15 23.77 11.04
C ASN A 584 16.81 24.50 10.94
N LEU A 585 16.50 25.33 11.94
CA LEU A 585 15.51 26.40 11.75
C LEU A 585 16.05 27.38 10.71
N TRP A 586 15.17 27.99 9.92
CA TRP A 586 15.61 28.94 8.91
C TRP A 586 16.21 30.20 9.59
N GLU A 587 17.52 30.36 9.42
CA GLU A 587 18.41 31.44 9.91
C GLU A 587 18.74 31.47 11.42
N TYR A 588 19.97 31.07 11.74
CA TYR A 588 20.55 31.11 13.07
C TYR A 588 20.95 32.52 13.51
N PHE A 589 20.52 32.97 14.71
CA PHE A 589 20.95 34.26 15.26
C PHE A 589 22.35 34.14 15.89
N PRO A 590 23.25 35.13 15.73
CA PRO A 590 24.55 35.12 16.41
C PRO A 590 24.39 35.14 17.94
N GLY A 591 24.39 33.96 18.57
CA GLY A 591 24.21 33.81 20.03
C GLY A 591 23.61 32.48 20.48
N ASP A 592 22.85 31.79 19.61
CA ASP A 592 22.31 30.45 19.90
C ASP A 592 23.44 29.39 19.85
N VAL A 593 23.19 28.08 19.98
CA VAL A 593 24.24 27.05 19.80
C VAL A 593 24.28 26.53 18.36
N GLN A 594 25.44 26.55 17.68
CA GLN A 594 25.53 26.14 16.28
C GLN A 594 25.31 24.62 16.18
N GLY A 595 24.16 24.21 15.65
CA GLY A 595 23.69 22.82 15.61
C GLY A 595 22.38 22.67 16.38
N ALA A 596 21.80 21.48 16.36
CA ALA A 596 20.56 21.21 17.09
C ALA A 596 20.84 20.65 18.50
N PRO A 597 19.92 20.81 19.48
CA PRO A 597 18.63 21.48 19.35
C PRO A 597 18.74 23.01 19.28
N ASN A 598 17.76 23.64 18.65
CA ASN A 598 17.70 25.11 18.64
C ASN A 598 17.16 25.55 20.00
N ASP A 599 18.01 26.21 20.76
CA ASP A 599 17.69 26.82 22.04
C ASP A 599 17.52 28.33 21.83
N PHE A 600 16.48 28.95 22.40
CA PHE A 600 16.25 30.39 22.17
C PHE A 600 17.16 31.27 23.06
N THR A 601 18.41 30.84 23.30
CA THR A 601 19.34 31.42 24.27
C THR A 601 19.85 32.80 23.88
N SER A 602 19.83 33.16 22.59
CA SER A 602 20.15 34.51 22.11
C SER A 602 19.11 35.57 22.50
N ALA A 603 17.93 35.14 22.97
CA ALA A 603 16.77 35.99 23.23
C ALA A 603 16.27 36.76 21.99
N GLN A 604 16.56 36.25 20.78
CA GLN A 604 16.15 36.85 19.51
C GLN A 604 15.59 35.78 18.57
N LEU A 605 14.50 36.11 17.88
CA LEU A 605 13.87 35.24 16.87
C LEU A 605 14.22 35.72 15.46
N ASN A 606 14.42 34.78 14.54
CA ASN A 606 14.75 35.10 13.14
C ASN A 606 13.81 34.48 12.09
N SER A 607 12.60 34.05 12.45
CA SER A 607 11.66 33.54 11.44
C SER A 607 10.91 34.66 10.71
N THR A 608 10.74 34.46 9.41
CA THR A 608 9.95 35.32 8.51
C THR A 608 8.52 34.80 8.43
N GLY A 609 7.56 35.70 8.65
CA GLY A 609 6.24 35.67 8.03
C GLY A 609 5.29 34.53 8.41
N ASN A 610 4.29 34.89 9.22
CA ASN A 610 2.92 34.36 9.16
C ASN A 610 2.59 33.82 7.75
N THR A 611 2.33 32.51 7.65
CA THR A 611 1.88 31.87 6.41
C THR A 611 0.97 30.67 6.71
N TYR A 612 -0.35 30.87 6.85
CA TYR A 612 -1.41 30.36 5.95
C TYR A 612 -2.83 30.59 6.53
N GLY A 613 -3.82 30.80 5.64
CA GLY A 613 -5.24 30.53 5.91
C GLY A 613 -6.22 31.69 6.15
N ILE A 614 -6.34 32.69 5.24
CA ILE A 614 -7.59 33.48 5.18
C ILE A 614 -8.68 32.56 4.61
N GLY A 615 -9.58 32.06 5.46
CA GLY A 615 -10.84 31.43 5.03
C GLY A 615 -11.14 30.00 5.48
N GLY A 616 -10.40 29.43 6.45
CA GLY A 616 -10.84 28.26 7.22
C GLY A 616 -11.93 28.62 8.23
N ALA A 617 -12.74 27.66 8.69
CA ALA A 617 -13.70 27.89 9.78
C ALA A 617 -12.98 28.15 11.12
N ASP A 618 -13.66 28.81 12.08
CA ASP A 618 -13.18 29.07 13.47
C ASP A 618 -12.57 27.79 14.10
N ASP A 619 -11.24 27.65 14.06
CA ASP A 619 -10.50 26.55 14.68
C ASP A 619 -9.52 27.03 15.77
N GLY A 620 -9.42 28.35 15.98
CA GLY A 620 -8.55 28.96 16.98
C GLY A 620 -7.12 29.24 16.51
N TRP A 621 -6.84 29.11 15.22
CA TRP A 621 -5.50 29.29 14.62
C TRP A 621 -5.52 30.33 13.47
N ASP A 622 -6.51 31.22 13.41
CA ASP A 622 -6.77 32.18 12.32
C ASP A 622 -6.47 33.66 12.66
N TRP A 623 -6.10 34.44 11.64
CA TRP A 623 -5.48 35.78 11.80
C TRP A 623 -6.54 36.86 12.08
N ASP A 624 -6.47 37.55 13.22
CA ASP A 624 -7.34 38.70 13.51
C ASP A 624 -6.89 39.97 12.76
N THR A 625 -7.86 40.68 12.19
CA THR A 625 -7.69 41.92 11.42
C THR A 625 -8.10 43.19 12.19
N GLN A 626 -8.57 43.10 13.44
CA GLN A 626 -9.23 44.23 14.12
C GLN A 626 -8.29 45.34 14.65
N ASN A 627 -7.07 45.03 15.03
CA ASN A 627 -6.19 45.93 15.80
C ASN A 627 -4.72 45.98 15.29
N GLY A 628 -4.33 45.12 14.34
CA GLY A 628 -3.02 45.18 13.68
C GLY A 628 -1.84 44.83 14.60
N ALA A 629 -2.10 44.09 15.67
CA ALA A 629 -1.10 43.58 16.61
C ALA A 629 -1.16 42.04 16.66
N GLY A 630 -0.09 41.36 16.22
CA GLY A 630 0.22 39.97 16.60
C GLY A 630 -0.69 38.83 16.06
N PRO A 631 -0.27 37.55 16.13
CA PRO A 631 -0.84 36.45 15.34
C PRO A 631 -1.68 35.43 16.15
N PHE A 632 -2.90 35.16 15.66
CA PHE A 632 -3.77 33.98 15.86
C PHE A 632 -4.49 33.74 17.20
N GLY A 633 -5.83 33.64 17.16
CA GLY A 633 -6.73 33.33 18.28
C GLY A 633 -8.09 34.06 18.17
N ASN A 634 -9.18 33.48 18.70
CA ASN A 634 -10.47 34.16 18.79
C ASN A 634 -10.38 35.27 19.86
N ASP A 635 -10.45 36.54 19.46
CA ASP A 635 -10.49 37.73 20.36
C ASP A 635 -9.38 37.76 21.44
N ASP A 636 -8.14 38.10 21.06
CA ASP A 636 -7.06 38.59 21.95
C ASP A 636 -6.69 37.74 23.22
N ASP A 637 -7.00 36.42 23.26
CA ASP A 637 -7.01 35.67 24.53
C ASP A 637 -5.77 34.76 24.86
N ILE A 638 -4.86 34.47 23.91
CA ILE A 638 -3.51 33.93 24.20
C ILE A 638 -2.53 34.58 23.21
N ASP A 639 -1.71 35.51 23.68
CA ASP A 639 -0.83 36.34 22.87
C ASP A 639 0.59 35.78 22.79
N TYR A 640 1.22 35.90 21.63
CA TYR A 640 2.66 35.69 21.52
C TYR A 640 3.44 36.79 22.27
N ALA A 641 4.21 36.39 23.28
CA ALA A 641 4.91 37.28 24.21
C ALA A 641 6.41 37.46 23.90
N GLY A 642 6.90 36.83 22.84
CA GLY A 642 8.31 36.93 22.45
C GLY A 642 9.18 35.79 22.98
N ILE A 643 10.46 36.12 23.22
CA ILE A 643 11.42 35.22 23.88
C ILE A 643 11.66 35.73 25.29
N SER A 644 11.27 34.94 26.28
CA SER A 644 11.36 35.25 27.70
C SER A 644 12.18 34.17 28.41
N GLY A 645 13.21 34.56 29.15
CA GLY A 645 14.09 33.61 29.85
C GLY A 645 14.86 32.64 28.95
N GLY A 646 14.97 32.92 27.65
CA GLY A 646 15.58 32.03 26.66
C GLY A 646 14.62 31.01 26.04
N ARG A 647 13.30 31.22 26.16
CA ARG A 647 12.24 30.31 25.69
C ARG A 647 11.21 31.08 24.87
N LEU A 648 10.63 30.44 23.85
CA LEU A 648 9.46 30.95 23.14
C LEU A 648 8.26 30.99 24.09
N GLU A 649 7.64 32.15 24.27
CA GLU A 649 6.55 32.35 25.24
C GLU A 649 5.29 32.84 24.54
N LEU A 650 4.16 32.20 24.88
CA LEU A 650 2.81 32.72 24.67
C LEU A 650 2.17 32.96 26.05
N ASP A 651 1.41 34.03 26.20
CA ASP A 651 0.77 34.38 27.47
C ASP A 651 -0.66 34.88 27.30
N SER A 652 -1.53 34.56 28.27
CA SER A 652 -2.89 35.12 28.37
C SER A 652 -3.00 36.25 29.40
N GLY A 653 -1.87 36.87 29.76
CA GLY A 653 -1.75 37.80 30.87
C GLY A 653 -1.56 39.27 30.50
N THR A 654 -1.11 39.59 29.27
CA THR A 654 -0.53 40.92 28.96
C THR A 654 -1.09 41.67 27.74
N GLY A 655 -2.42 41.85 27.65
CA GLY A 655 -3.08 42.78 26.71
C GLY A 655 -3.84 43.92 27.41
N SER A 656 -3.66 45.18 26.98
CA SER A 656 -4.54 46.29 27.39
C SER A 656 -5.61 46.54 26.31
N PRO A 657 -6.92 46.47 26.62
CA PRO A 657 -7.49 46.57 27.96
C PRO A 657 -7.88 45.22 28.58
N VAL A 658 -7.04 44.73 29.49
CA VAL A 658 -7.30 43.89 30.66
C VAL A 658 -8.69 43.25 30.70
N ARG A 659 -8.78 42.04 30.14
CA ARG A 659 -9.52 40.86 30.63
C ARG A 659 -9.59 39.88 29.45
N ASN A 660 -8.78 38.84 29.45
CA ASN A 660 -9.04 37.71 28.57
C ASN A 660 -10.42 37.14 28.93
N ARG A 661 -11.26 36.94 27.91
CA ARG A 661 -12.65 36.51 28.03
C ARG A 661 -12.78 35.02 27.74
N CYS A 662 -11.87 34.24 28.32
CA CYS A 662 -11.90 32.78 28.27
C CYS A 662 -13.08 32.16 29.01
N THR A 663 -13.87 32.96 29.73
CA THR A 663 -15.10 32.52 30.41
C THR A 663 -16.15 32.01 29.42
N ASN A 664 -16.29 30.68 29.31
CA ASN A 664 -17.13 29.99 28.32
C ASN A 664 -16.73 30.19 26.85
N ASN A 665 -15.50 30.62 26.57
CA ASN A 665 -14.94 30.68 25.22
C ASN A 665 -13.66 29.83 25.16
N ASP A 666 -13.35 29.32 23.97
CA ASP A 666 -12.13 28.55 23.74
C ASP A 666 -11.00 29.51 23.37
N CYS A 667 -10.05 29.71 24.29
CA CYS A 667 -8.92 30.60 24.09
C CYS A 667 -7.74 29.82 23.56
N THR A 668 -7.25 30.17 22.39
CA THR A 668 -6.17 29.46 21.72
C THR A 668 -5.15 30.46 21.19
N GLY A 669 -3.88 30.06 21.17
CA GLY A 669 -2.82 30.87 20.59
C GLY A 669 -1.64 30.01 20.21
N ALA A 670 -0.98 30.35 19.10
CA ALA A 670 0.10 29.54 18.56
C ALA A 670 1.15 30.30 17.76
N TYR A 671 2.31 29.66 17.62
CA TYR A 671 3.46 30.18 16.90
C TYR A 671 3.96 29.17 15.85
N GLY A 672 4.16 29.65 14.62
CA GLY A 672 4.65 28.85 13.50
C GLY A 672 6.16 28.94 13.31
N ILE A 673 6.79 27.79 13.10
CA ILE A 673 8.23 27.61 12.95
C ILE A 673 8.51 26.96 11.59
N LEU A 674 9.31 27.65 10.79
CA LEU A 674 9.66 27.22 9.44
C LEU A 674 10.92 26.33 9.45
N ILE A 675 10.80 25.12 8.91
CA ILE A 675 11.85 24.11 8.87
C ILE A 675 12.16 23.77 7.40
N ASN A 676 13.43 23.83 7.02
CA ASN A 676 13.87 23.50 5.67
C ASN A 676 14.45 22.08 5.62
N ILE A 677 13.77 21.19 4.91
CA ILE A 677 14.26 19.86 4.59
C ILE A 677 15.10 19.98 3.33
N THR A 678 16.42 19.93 3.50
CA THR A 678 17.37 19.95 2.37
C THR A 678 17.34 18.64 1.59
N GLN A 679 17.82 18.65 0.34
CA GLN A 679 17.97 17.43 -0.45
C GLN A 679 18.74 16.35 0.31
N THR A 680 19.84 16.70 0.99
CA THR A 680 20.64 15.73 1.78
C THR A 680 19.86 15.12 2.95
N LEU A 681 19.03 15.92 3.62
CA LEU A 681 18.17 15.46 4.71
C LEU A 681 17.04 14.56 4.18
N TYR A 682 16.49 14.88 3.01
CA TYR A 682 15.50 14.05 2.36
C TYR A 682 16.10 12.75 1.83
N ASP A 683 17.27 12.77 1.20
CA ASP A 683 17.98 11.57 0.73
C ASP A 683 18.30 10.62 1.91
N ALA A 684 18.66 11.19 3.06
CA ALA A 684 18.87 10.45 4.31
C ALA A 684 17.59 9.76 4.83
N LEU A 685 16.43 10.39 4.62
CA LEU A 685 15.13 9.85 4.97
C LEU A 685 14.64 8.81 3.94
N ASP A 686 14.77 9.12 2.65
CA ASP A 686 14.39 8.27 1.50
C ASP A 686 15.20 6.96 1.48
N ALA A 687 16.44 6.99 1.97
CA ALA A 687 17.28 5.82 2.18
C ALA A 687 16.88 5.00 3.43
N ARG A 688 15.58 4.89 3.76
CA ARG A 688 14.99 4.20 4.94
C ARG A 688 15.27 4.87 6.31
N GLY A 689 15.56 6.17 6.35
CA GLY A 689 15.78 6.91 7.59
C GLY A 689 14.51 7.14 8.41
N THR A 690 14.66 7.67 9.61
CA THR A 690 13.53 8.10 10.47
C THR A 690 13.67 9.59 10.81
N ALA A 691 12.58 10.34 10.68
CA ALA A 691 12.49 11.75 11.05
C ALA A 691 11.69 11.92 12.36
N THR A 692 12.37 12.33 13.43
CA THR A 692 11.76 12.55 14.74
C THR A 692 11.76 14.03 15.11
N ILE A 693 10.58 14.61 15.35
CA ILE A 693 10.44 15.96 15.90
C ILE A 693 10.46 15.88 17.42
N THR A 694 11.21 16.78 18.06
CA THR A 694 11.32 16.87 19.52
C THR A 694 11.30 18.34 19.95
N PHE A 695 10.63 18.64 21.06
CA PHE A 695 10.69 19.95 21.71
C PHE A 695 10.37 19.85 23.20
N TRP A 696 10.90 20.78 23.99
CA TRP A 696 10.54 20.97 25.38
C TRP A 696 9.35 21.94 25.49
N TYR A 697 8.45 21.68 26.42
CA TYR A 697 7.32 22.56 26.75
C TYR A 697 7.18 22.79 28.25
N GLN A 698 6.55 23.90 28.62
CA GLN A 698 6.10 24.20 29.98
C GLN A 698 4.81 25.02 29.92
N TRP A 699 3.88 24.79 30.85
CA TRP A 699 2.88 25.81 31.17
C TRP A 699 3.06 26.39 32.58
N HIS A 700 3.12 27.72 32.63
CA HIS A 700 3.17 28.55 33.85
C HIS A 700 4.48 28.48 34.70
N GLU A 701 4.62 29.32 35.74
CA GLU A 701 5.80 29.45 36.62
C GLU A 701 5.58 28.88 38.02
N GLU A 702 6.61 28.27 38.63
CA GLU A 702 6.57 27.87 40.03
C GLU A 702 6.22 29.06 40.96
N ASN A 703 5.14 28.93 41.74
CA ASN A 703 4.66 29.83 42.82
C ASN A 703 3.57 30.89 42.48
N SER A 704 2.90 30.80 41.33
CA SER A 704 1.62 31.49 41.09
C SER A 704 0.44 30.50 41.06
N ASN A 705 -0.78 30.96 41.36
CA ASN A 705 -2.01 30.17 41.25
C ASN A 705 -2.92 30.87 40.23
N PRO A 706 -2.58 30.80 38.94
CA PRO A 706 -3.15 31.71 37.95
C PRO A 706 -4.42 31.14 37.29
N PHE A 707 -4.69 29.85 37.54
CA PHE A 707 -5.89 29.10 37.17
C PHE A 707 -6.69 28.81 38.45
N GLU A 708 -8.01 28.69 38.36
CA GLU A 708 -8.89 28.30 39.48
C GLU A 708 -9.61 26.97 39.13
N ASP A 709 -10.08 26.23 40.12
CA ASP A 709 -10.96 25.06 39.87
C ASP A 709 -12.31 25.54 39.29
N PRO A 710 -12.83 25.02 38.15
CA PRO A 710 -12.29 23.93 37.30
C PRO A 710 -11.81 24.38 35.90
N ASP A 711 -10.71 25.11 35.80
CA ASP A 711 -10.10 25.51 34.52
C ASP A 711 -9.41 24.36 33.80
N GLU A 712 -9.26 24.47 32.47
CA GLU A 712 -8.63 23.46 31.63
C GLU A 712 -7.59 24.08 30.70
N ALA A 713 -6.41 23.47 30.61
CA ALA A 713 -5.35 23.92 29.72
C ALA A 713 -4.76 22.77 28.89
N TRP A 714 -4.38 23.08 27.65
CA TRP A 714 -3.73 22.15 26.72
C TRP A 714 -2.45 22.73 26.15
N VAL A 715 -1.54 21.83 25.77
CA VAL A 715 -0.45 22.10 24.83
C VAL A 715 -0.80 21.39 23.52
N LYS A 716 -0.88 22.16 22.44
CA LYS A 716 -1.21 21.65 21.10
C LYS A 716 -0.09 21.95 20.13
N ALA A 717 0.15 21.03 19.20
CA ALA A 717 1.10 21.21 18.13
C ALA A 717 0.62 20.51 16.86
N ARG A 718 1.00 21.01 15.69
CA ARG A 718 0.74 20.35 14.41
C ARG A 718 1.92 20.52 13.44
N TRP A 719 2.12 19.52 12.60
CA TRP A 719 3.07 19.52 11.49
C TRP A 719 2.33 19.76 10.18
N THR A 720 2.74 20.75 9.40
CA THR A 720 2.09 21.08 8.13
C THR A 720 3.01 20.81 6.96
N SER A 721 2.56 19.90 6.09
CA SER A 721 3.25 19.42 4.90
C SER A 721 2.76 20.12 3.63
N PRO A 722 3.63 20.32 2.61
CA PRO A 722 3.25 21.01 1.38
C PRO A 722 2.09 20.38 0.60
N THR A 723 1.97 19.04 0.60
CA THR A 723 0.95 18.33 -0.21
C THR A 723 -0.16 17.72 0.66
N SER A 724 0.18 17.10 1.79
CA SER A 724 -0.80 16.42 2.66
C SER A 724 -1.47 17.31 3.72
N GLY A 725 -1.06 18.57 3.84
CA GLY A 725 -1.68 19.52 4.77
C GLY A 725 -1.24 19.31 6.23
N ALA A 726 -2.13 19.63 7.18
CA ALA A 726 -1.82 19.69 8.61
C ALA A 726 -2.06 18.36 9.34
N HIS A 727 -1.11 17.96 10.20
CA HIS A 727 -1.12 16.74 11.01
C HIS A 727 -0.93 17.10 12.49
N TYR A 728 -1.96 16.90 13.32
CA TYR A 728 -1.87 17.18 14.77
C TYR A 728 -0.92 16.20 15.47
N LEU A 729 -0.07 16.72 16.36
CA LEU A 729 0.92 15.96 17.11
C LEU A 729 0.35 15.49 18.45
N GLY A 730 0.78 14.31 18.90
CA GLY A 730 0.36 13.74 20.19
C GLY A 730 -0.61 12.58 20.07
N THR A 731 -1.41 12.31 21.11
CA THR A 731 -2.24 11.09 21.20
C THR A 731 -3.69 11.33 21.64
N ASN A 732 -4.15 12.60 21.61
CA ASN A 732 -5.52 12.99 22.04
C ASN A 732 -5.75 12.64 23.52
N ALA A 733 -4.94 13.25 24.38
CA ALA A 733 -4.86 12.96 25.81
C ALA A 733 -6.13 13.33 26.62
N ASP A 734 -7.06 14.07 26.01
CA ASP A 734 -8.40 14.40 26.53
C ASP A 734 -9.47 13.33 26.23
N GLY A 735 -9.05 12.18 25.68
CA GLY A 735 -9.90 11.10 25.16
C GLY A 735 -11.01 10.64 26.13
N TYR A 736 -12.18 10.42 25.53
CA TYR A 736 -13.52 10.09 26.06
C TYR A 736 -13.65 8.88 27.03
N ASN A 737 -12.59 8.42 27.73
CA ASN A 737 -12.59 7.20 28.53
C ASN A 737 -11.93 7.28 29.93
N THR A 738 -11.54 8.46 30.41
CA THR A 738 -11.21 8.67 31.83
C THR A 738 -12.20 9.61 32.50
N TRP A 739 -12.43 9.42 33.80
CA TRP A 739 -13.55 9.93 34.61
C TRP A 739 -13.61 11.47 34.82
N SER A 740 -13.02 12.28 33.94
CA SER A 740 -13.14 13.74 33.91
C SER A 740 -13.73 14.15 32.56
N GLU A 741 -14.97 14.63 32.55
CA GLU A 741 -15.60 15.21 31.37
C GLU A 741 -14.90 16.54 31.09
N HIS A 742 -13.87 16.53 30.23
CA HIS A 742 -13.21 17.75 29.81
C HIS A 742 -14.16 18.58 28.97
N ASP A 743 -14.52 19.75 29.49
CA ASP A 743 -15.63 20.55 28.99
C ASP A 743 -15.24 21.21 27.64
N GLY A 744 -13.94 21.50 27.45
CA GLY A 744 -13.32 22.03 26.24
C GLY A 744 -12.61 21.02 25.33
N ALA A 745 -12.75 19.70 25.55
CA ALA A 745 -12.14 18.67 24.72
C ALA A 745 -12.56 18.75 23.25
N ASP A 746 -11.66 18.33 22.35
CA ASP A 746 -11.94 18.22 20.91
C ASP A 746 -11.48 16.86 20.35
N ASN A 747 -11.50 16.69 19.02
CA ASN A 747 -11.14 15.41 18.38
C ASN A 747 -9.75 15.43 17.74
N THR A 748 -8.94 16.44 18.04
CA THR A 748 -7.60 16.61 17.51
C THR A 748 -6.56 16.25 18.54
N ALA A 749 -5.48 15.60 18.12
CA ALA A 749 -4.46 15.13 19.04
C ALA A 749 -3.84 16.28 19.86
N ASP A 750 -3.72 16.07 21.18
CA ASP A 750 -2.99 16.94 22.09
C ASP A 750 -1.68 16.31 22.54
N ILE A 751 -0.71 17.17 22.85
CA ILE A 751 0.51 16.80 23.55
C ILE A 751 0.17 16.46 25.00
N ILE A 752 -0.64 17.30 25.63
CA ILE A 752 -1.11 17.16 27.00
C ILE A 752 -2.32 18.06 27.26
N ALA A 753 -3.24 17.58 28.10
CA ALA A 753 -4.45 18.25 28.57
C ALA A 753 -4.58 18.07 30.09
N VAL A 754 -4.89 19.12 30.85
CA VAL A 754 -5.07 19.03 32.32
C VAL A 754 -6.27 19.85 32.79
N GLU A 755 -7.08 19.24 33.66
CA GLU A 755 -8.11 19.89 34.48
C GLU A 755 -7.46 20.37 35.79
N ASN A 756 -7.75 21.61 36.17
CA ASN A 756 -7.11 22.35 37.25
C ASN A 756 -5.58 22.44 37.13
N PRO A 757 -5.04 23.23 36.16
CA PRO A 757 -3.61 23.36 35.91
C PRO A 757 -2.85 24.22 36.96
N ASP A 758 -3.19 24.11 38.26
CA ASP A 758 -2.55 24.80 39.39
C ASP A 758 -1.08 24.41 39.65
N VAL A 759 -0.60 23.33 39.02
CA VAL A 759 0.76 22.82 39.15
C VAL A 759 1.54 23.06 37.87
N ASP A 760 2.76 23.59 38.00
CA ASP A 760 3.71 23.72 36.90
C ASP A 760 3.93 22.35 36.23
N ASN A 761 3.69 22.30 34.92
CA ASN A 761 3.86 21.11 34.12
C ASN A 761 4.84 21.39 32.99
N SER A 762 5.92 20.61 32.95
CA SER A 762 6.93 20.69 31.91
C SER A 762 7.40 19.32 31.50
N GLY A 763 7.80 19.19 30.24
CA GLY A 763 8.23 17.91 29.68
C GLY A 763 8.86 18.07 28.31
N THR A 764 9.34 16.96 27.77
CA THR A 764 9.84 16.87 26.40
C THR A 764 8.87 16.01 25.60
N PHE A 765 8.42 16.52 24.46
CA PHE A 765 7.62 15.79 23.50
C PHE A 765 8.50 15.26 22.37
N SER A 766 8.21 14.05 21.88
CA SER A 766 8.91 13.44 20.74
C SER A 766 7.95 12.58 19.92
N GLN A 767 7.98 12.72 18.59
CA GLN A 767 7.14 11.96 17.67
C GLN A 767 7.85 11.70 16.33
N ASP A 768 7.64 10.51 15.77
CA ASP A 768 8.03 10.18 14.40
C ASP A 768 7.07 10.84 13.41
N ILE A 769 7.64 11.63 12.49
CA ILE A 769 6.93 12.37 11.44
C ILE A 769 7.38 11.98 10.03
N SER A 770 8.10 10.87 9.88
CA SER A 770 8.70 10.41 8.62
C SER A 770 7.69 10.38 7.47
N ALA A 771 6.49 9.85 7.73
CA ALA A 771 5.42 9.72 6.75
C ALA A 771 4.86 11.06 6.23
N TRP A 772 5.19 12.17 6.88
CA TRP A 772 4.68 13.51 6.55
C TRP A 772 5.72 14.37 5.83
N ILE A 773 6.94 13.86 5.60
CA ILE A 773 7.97 14.54 4.82
C ILE A 773 7.98 13.93 3.41
N GLU A 774 7.45 14.69 2.44
CA GLU A 774 7.12 14.23 1.08
C GLU A 774 8.19 14.56 0.04
N GLY A 775 9.23 15.28 0.45
CA GLY A 775 10.25 15.80 -0.44
C GLY A 775 11.10 16.88 0.21
N PRO A 776 12.22 17.27 -0.43
CA PRO A 776 12.97 18.46 -0.04
C PRO A 776 12.09 19.71 -0.18
N GLY A 777 12.11 20.60 0.80
CA GLY A 777 11.24 21.77 0.80
C GLY A 777 11.04 22.39 2.17
N MET A 778 10.13 23.35 2.23
CA MET A 778 9.80 24.10 3.44
C MET A 778 8.57 23.49 4.12
N TYR A 779 8.69 23.20 5.41
CA TYR A 779 7.64 22.63 6.26
C TYR A 779 7.42 23.54 7.47
N TYR A 780 6.25 23.40 8.10
CA TYR A 780 5.89 24.20 9.26
C TYR A 780 5.60 23.32 10.47
N LEU A 781 6.21 23.68 11.60
CA LEU A 781 5.82 23.21 12.92
C LEU A 781 5.06 24.35 13.61
N GLU A 782 3.82 24.11 13.99
CA GLU A 782 3.01 25.07 14.71
C GLU A 782 2.82 24.55 16.14
N ILE A 783 3.15 25.37 17.14
CA ILE A 783 3.11 25.02 18.56
C ILE A 783 2.40 26.10 19.35
N GLY A 784 1.55 25.71 20.30
CA GLY A 784 0.68 26.65 20.98
C GLY A 784 -0.04 26.07 22.19
N GLY A 785 -0.89 26.89 22.77
CA GLY A 785 -1.68 26.59 23.95
C GLY A 785 -3.17 26.77 23.70
N LYS A 786 -3.97 26.07 24.51
CA LYS A 786 -5.41 26.29 24.63
C LYS A 786 -5.78 26.42 26.11
N LEU A 787 -6.73 27.29 26.41
CA LEU A 787 -7.25 27.57 27.74
C LEU A 787 -8.77 27.69 27.70
N ARG A 788 -9.43 26.99 28.61
CA ARG A 788 -10.84 27.19 28.94
C ARG A 788 -10.93 27.59 30.40
N ALA A 789 -11.47 28.78 30.63
CA ALA A 789 -11.55 29.44 31.92
C ALA A 789 -13.01 29.52 32.40
N ASN A 790 -13.23 29.50 33.72
CA ASN A 790 -14.57 29.65 34.29
C ASN A 790 -14.87 31.04 34.85
N ASP A 791 -13.86 31.89 35.06
CA ASP A 791 -14.04 33.32 35.35
C ASP A 791 -13.18 34.19 34.41
N ASN A 792 -13.29 35.52 34.53
CA ASN A 792 -12.51 36.47 33.74
C ASN A 792 -11.23 36.81 34.50
N ALA A 793 -10.11 36.94 33.78
CA ALA A 793 -8.77 37.27 34.30
C ALA A 793 -7.99 36.11 34.96
N GLU A 794 -8.24 34.88 34.55
CA GLU A 794 -7.31 33.75 34.66
C GLU A 794 -6.24 33.86 33.57
N TRP A 795 -4.99 33.51 33.91
CA TRP A 795 -3.84 33.71 33.02
C TRP A 795 -2.88 32.52 33.04
N GLY A 796 -2.10 32.36 31.98
CA GLY A 796 -1.16 31.26 31.81
C GLY A 796 -0.01 31.66 30.89
N TYR A 797 1.10 30.93 30.98
CA TYR A 797 2.22 31.02 30.05
C TYR A 797 2.39 29.67 29.36
N TRP A 798 2.55 29.62 28.04
CA TRP A 798 2.96 28.44 27.30
C TRP A 798 4.35 28.69 26.74
N ARG A 799 5.32 27.90 27.20
CA ARG A 799 6.74 28.08 26.86
C ARG A 799 7.28 26.89 26.11
N PHE A 800 8.10 27.15 25.10
CA PHE A 800 8.73 26.12 24.27
C PHE A 800 10.22 26.38 24.09
N ASP A 801 11.01 25.31 24.06
CA ASP A 801 12.46 25.34 23.89
C ASP A 801 12.96 24.01 23.29
N ASP A 802 14.26 23.88 23.05
CA ASP A 802 14.91 22.65 22.58
C ASP A 802 14.27 22.03 21.31
N ILE A 803 13.90 22.88 20.33
CA ILE A 803 13.15 22.44 19.14
C ILE A 803 14.10 21.85 18.11
N GLN A 804 13.84 20.59 17.72
CA GLN A 804 14.73 19.80 16.88
C GLN A 804 13.97 18.80 16.00
N LEU A 805 14.28 18.79 14.70
CA LEU A 805 13.97 17.69 13.81
C LEU A 805 15.24 16.89 13.54
N ALA A 806 15.28 15.65 14.01
CA ALA A 806 16.39 14.73 13.78
C ALA A 806 16.01 13.73 12.69
N ILE A 807 16.78 13.69 11.60
CA ILE A 807 16.74 12.62 10.60
C ILE A 807 17.92 11.71 10.85
N THR A 808 17.62 10.48 11.24
CA THR A 808 18.63 9.44 11.42
C THR A 808 18.61 8.59 10.16
N ASN A 809 19.76 8.47 9.46
CA ASN A 809 19.90 7.49 8.36
C ASN A 809 19.52 6.09 8.87
N ALA A 810 18.99 5.28 7.95
CA ALA A 810 18.40 3.98 8.21
C ALA A 810 19.22 3.02 9.06
N THR A 811 18.47 2.09 9.63
CA THR A 811 18.89 0.73 9.98
C THR A 811 19.92 0.18 9.00
N ASN A 812 21.10 -0.22 9.48
CA ASN A 812 22.10 -0.86 8.65
C ASN A 812 21.53 -2.19 8.12
N ALA A 813 21.46 -2.33 6.80
CA ALA A 813 21.13 -3.59 6.15
C ALA A 813 22.42 -4.35 5.79
N TYR A 814 22.51 -5.60 6.20
CA TYR A 814 23.61 -6.50 5.90
C TYR A 814 23.13 -7.60 4.97
N TYR A 815 23.84 -7.80 3.87
CA TYR A 815 23.47 -8.77 2.84
C TYR A 815 24.44 -9.93 2.83
N PHE A 816 23.90 -11.14 2.90
CA PHE A 816 24.64 -12.39 2.96
C PHE A 816 24.20 -13.31 1.82
N ARG A 817 25.15 -14.05 1.24
CA ARG A 817 24.88 -15.07 0.22
C ARG A 817 25.72 -16.31 0.46
N LYS A 818 25.16 -17.47 0.10
CA LYS A 818 25.87 -18.74 0.17
C LYS A 818 25.38 -19.69 -0.92
N ASN A 819 26.33 -20.12 -1.74
CA ASN A 819 26.09 -21.14 -2.76
C ASN A 819 26.33 -22.51 -2.14
N PHE A 820 25.48 -23.47 -2.50
CA PHE A 820 25.60 -24.88 -2.14
C PHE A 820 25.10 -25.76 -3.30
N THR A 821 25.43 -27.04 -3.27
CA THR A 821 25.09 -27.96 -4.38
C THR A 821 24.29 -29.14 -3.87
N ILE A 822 23.29 -29.55 -4.64
CA ILE A 822 22.50 -30.76 -4.41
C ILE A 822 22.74 -31.72 -5.59
N ASP A 823 23.29 -32.89 -5.28
CA ASP A 823 23.59 -33.92 -6.28
C ASP A 823 22.42 -34.90 -6.51
N ASP A 824 21.45 -34.94 -5.59
CA ASP A 824 20.29 -35.83 -5.62
C ASP A 824 19.11 -35.21 -4.85
N LEU A 825 18.06 -34.78 -5.56
CA LEU A 825 16.86 -34.18 -4.98
C LEU A 825 16.06 -35.16 -4.11
N SER A 826 16.21 -36.48 -4.31
CA SER A 826 15.51 -37.47 -3.48
C SER A 826 15.95 -37.44 -2.01
N LEU A 827 17.11 -36.83 -1.74
CA LEU A 827 17.65 -36.65 -0.40
C LEU A 827 17.22 -35.35 0.28
N VAL A 828 16.52 -34.46 -0.44
CA VAL A 828 16.10 -33.12 0.00
C VAL A 828 14.66 -32.88 -0.46
N GLN A 829 13.74 -33.74 -0.01
CA GLN A 829 12.30 -33.58 -0.23
C GLN A 829 11.68 -32.55 0.71
N ARG A 830 12.45 -32.07 1.69
CA ARG A 830 12.08 -31.02 2.63
C ARG A 830 13.34 -30.39 3.23
N GLY A 831 13.30 -29.09 3.51
CA GLY A 831 14.33 -28.35 4.22
C GLY A 831 13.93 -28.02 5.67
N VAL A 832 14.92 -27.94 6.55
CA VAL A 832 14.79 -27.43 7.92
C VAL A 832 15.79 -26.29 8.10
N LEU A 833 15.27 -25.10 8.32
CA LEU A 833 16.01 -23.85 8.41
C LEU A 833 16.09 -23.36 9.86
N ASN A 834 17.30 -23.01 10.29
CA ASN A 834 17.58 -22.37 11.57
C ASN A 834 18.33 -21.05 11.33
N VAL A 835 17.87 -19.97 11.95
CA VAL A 835 18.34 -18.60 11.72
C VAL A 835 18.68 -17.92 13.03
N LEU A 836 19.90 -17.37 13.07
CA LEU A 836 20.37 -16.41 14.05
C LEU A 836 20.26 -15.04 13.39
N SER A 837 19.42 -14.19 13.94
CA SER A 837 19.31 -12.78 13.55
C SER A 837 19.34 -11.89 14.79
N ASP A 838 19.92 -10.71 14.65
CA ASP A 838 19.77 -9.61 15.60
C ASP A 838 18.80 -8.63 14.95
N GLU A 839 17.57 -8.61 15.42
CA GLU A 839 16.40 -7.95 14.82
C GLU A 839 15.93 -8.61 13.51
N ARG A 840 15.60 -7.81 12.50
CA ARG A 840 14.81 -8.21 11.34
C ARG A 840 15.67 -8.95 10.32
N THR A 841 15.16 -10.02 9.73
CA THR A 841 15.89 -10.78 8.70
C THR A 841 14.98 -11.46 7.71
N SER A 842 15.23 -11.24 6.42
CA SER A 842 14.58 -11.93 5.31
C SER A 842 15.54 -12.92 4.66
N ILE A 843 15.09 -14.17 4.47
CA ILE A 843 15.86 -15.26 3.89
C ILE A 843 15.26 -15.66 2.55
N TYR A 844 16.10 -15.77 1.53
CA TYR A 844 15.72 -16.15 0.17
C TYR A 844 16.45 -17.42 -0.26
N LEU A 845 15.76 -18.37 -0.87
CA LEU A 845 16.33 -19.56 -1.49
C LEU A 845 16.06 -19.49 -3.00
N ASN A 846 17.11 -19.48 -3.81
CA ASN A 846 17.02 -19.39 -5.27
C ASN A 846 16.11 -18.23 -5.75
N GLY A 847 16.22 -17.08 -5.08
CA GLY A 847 15.40 -15.89 -5.33
C GLY A 847 14.02 -15.86 -4.67
N ILE A 848 13.59 -16.94 -4.01
CA ILE A 848 12.27 -17.05 -3.38
C ILE A 848 12.38 -16.75 -1.88
N LEU A 849 11.57 -15.82 -1.36
CA LEU A 849 11.51 -15.55 0.09
C LEU A 849 10.94 -16.77 0.83
N VAL A 850 11.72 -17.37 1.72
CA VAL A 850 11.35 -18.60 2.47
C VAL A 850 11.12 -18.36 3.96
N ASP A 851 11.57 -17.22 4.48
CA ASP A 851 11.43 -16.88 5.89
C ASP A 851 11.65 -15.37 6.10
N THR A 852 10.86 -14.73 6.97
CA THR A 852 10.98 -13.30 7.28
C THR A 852 10.72 -13.00 8.75
N ASP A 853 11.59 -12.18 9.34
CA ASP A 853 11.42 -11.60 10.67
C ASP A 853 11.20 -10.10 10.51
N SER A 854 10.03 -9.63 10.94
CA SER A 854 9.66 -8.22 10.88
C SER A 854 9.83 -7.50 12.22
N SER A 855 10.30 -8.19 13.27
CA SER A 855 10.34 -7.67 14.63
C SER A 855 11.76 -7.35 15.12
N ASP A 856 11.88 -6.31 15.93
CA ASP A 856 13.16 -5.95 16.58
C ASP A 856 13.34 -6.79 17.85
N HIS A 857 14.43 -7.53 17.94
CA HIS A 857 14.76 -8.37 19.09
C HIS A 857 16.28 -8.61 19.20
N GLN A 858 16.76 -9.01 20.37
CA GLN A 858 18.17 -9.37 20.55
C GLN A 858 18.48 -10.77 19.99
N ALA A 859 19.68 -10.94 19.44
CA ALA A 859 20.19 -12.25 19.02
C ALA A 859 20.36 -13.27 20.18
N LYS A 860 19.68 -14.41 20.12
CA LYS A 860 20.06 -15.70 20.75
C LYS A 860 20.62 -16.61 19.65
N TYR A 861 21.27 -17.72 20.01
CA TYR A 861 21.98 -18.53 18.99
C TYR A 861 21.06 -19.00 17.86
N TRP A 862 19.91 -19.59 18.16
CA TRP A 862 18.82 -19.67 17.19
C TRP A 862 17.66 -18.90 17.77
N ASN A 863 17.30 -17.80 17.11
CA ASN A 863 16.09 -17.05 17.45
C ASN A 863 14.88 -17.66 16.77
N ARG A 864 15.10 -18.21 15.57
CA ARG A 864 14.09 -18.90 14.78
C ARG A 864 14.68 -20.22 14.30
N HIS A 865 13.96 -21.31 14.50
CA HIS A 865 14.49 -22.66 14.21
C HIS A 865 13.40 -23.66 13.88
N GLY A 866 13.82 -24.69 13.16
CA GLY A 866 12.93 -25.74 12.66
C GLY A 866 11.92 -25.25 11.64
N ILE A 867 12.23 -24.17 10.91
CA ILE A 867 11.37 -23.62 9.86
C ILE A 867 11.37 -24.62 8.70
N ILE A 868 10.19 -25.03 8.26
CA ILE A 868 10.06 -26.01 7.17
C ILE A 868 10.14 -25.28 5.83
N ILE A 869 11.05 -25.74 4.97
CA ILE A 869 11.14 -25.30 3.58
C ILE A 869 10.62 -26.44 2.68
N PRO A 870 9.68 -26.17 1.77
CA PRO A 870 9.22 -27.17 0.80
C PRO A 870 10.37 -27.72 -0.07
N GLY A 871 10.31 -29.01 -0.40
CA GLY A 871 11.34 -29.70 -1.20
C GLY A 871 11.46 -29.16 -2.62
N GLU A 872 10.36 -28.64 -3.15
CA GLU A 872 10.18 -28.15 -4.51
C GLU A 872 11.03 -26.90 -4.79
N LEU A 873 11.44 -26.17 -3.74
CA LEU A 873 12.28 -24.98 -3.86
C LEU A 873 13.76 -25.31 -4.12
N PHE A 874 14.15 -26.57 -3.93
CA PHE A 874 15.50 -27.03 -4.21
C PHE A 874 15.63 -27.49 -5.65
N VAL A 875 16.68 -27.03 -6.33
CA VAL A 875 16.99 -27.45 -7.70
C VAL A 875 18.18 -28.41 -7.72
N LEU A 876 18.21 -29.30 -8.72
CA LEU A 876 19.36 -30.16 -8.92
C LEU A 876 20.58 -29.33 -9.34
N GLY A 877 21.73 -29.55 -8.72
CA GLY A 877 22.95 -28.79 -8.98
C GLY A 877 23.08 -27.56 -8.07
N SER A 878 23.33 -26.39 -8.65
CA SER A 878 23.67 -25.19 -7.88
C SER A 878 22.43 -24.53 -7.28
N ASN A 879 22.50 -24.25 -5.99
CA ASN A 879 21.49 -23.49 -5.25
C ASN A 879 22.16 -22.31 -4.54
N VAL A 880 21.39 -21.27 -4.27
CA VAL A 880 21.83 -20.08 -3.52
C VAL A 880 20.84 -19.80 -2.40
N ILE A 881 21.34 -19.62 -1.19
CA ILE A 881 20.57 -18.99 -0.12
C ILE A 881 21.14 -17.60 0.17
N ALA A 882 20.26 -16.65 0.37
CA ALA A 882 20.56 -15.24 0.54
C ALA A 882 19.83 -14.71 1.77
N ALA A 883 20.40 -13.73 2.46
CA ALA A 883 19.79 -13.14 3.65
C ALA A 883 20.03 -11.63 3.72
N GLU A 884 18.98 -10.88 4.01
CA GLU A 884 19.02 -9.46 4.35
C GLU A 884 18.75 -9.34 5.85
N LEU A 885 19.73 -8.90 6.63
CA LEU A 885 19.60 -8.58 8.05
C LEU A 885 19.50 -7.07 8.20
N VAL A 886 18.37 -6.57 8.69
CA VAL A 886 18.15 -5.16 8.94
C VAL A 886 18.28 -4.91 10.43
N ASN A 887 19.15 -3.98 10.81
CA ASN A 887 19.46 -3.71 12.20
C ASN A 887 19.50 -2.21 12.54
N SER A 888 18.78 -1.83 13.58
CA SER A 888 18.53 -0.49 14.11
C SER A 888 19.28 -0.20 15.42
N ASN A 889 19.95 -1.19 16.00
CA ASN A 889 20.60 -1.10 17.31
C ASN A 889 22.13 -1.19 17.23
N ALA A 890 22.80 -1.16 18.40
CA ALA A 890 24.26 -1.16 18.51
C ALA A 890 24.96 -2.52 18.29
N SER A 891 24.26 -3.58 17.85
CA SER A 891 24.86 -4.84 17.40
C SER A 891 24.09 -5.53 16.26
N ALA A 892 24.79 -6.03 15.24
CA ALA A 892 24.23 -6.89 14.20
C ALA A 892 24.82 -8.30 14.29
N LYS A 893 24.03 -9.38 14.14
CA LYS A 893 24.51 -10.78 14.16
C LYS A 893 23.72 -11.66 13.21
N PHE A 894 24.42 -12.51 12.47
CA PHE A 894 23.86 -13.45 11.51
C PHE A 894 24.60 -14.80 11.49
N ASP A 895 23.85 -15.89 11.56
CA ASP A 895 24.25 -17.27 11.23
C ASP A 895 23.01 -18.01 10.72
N LEU A 896 23.22 -19.06 9.92
CA LEU A 896 22.13 -19.85 9.35
C LEU A 896 22.59 -21.29 9.14
N GLU A 897 21.74 -22.24 9.52
CA GLU A 897 21.88 -23.66 9.23
C GLU A 897 20.71 -24.13 8.37
N LEU A 898 21.00 -24.87 7.31
CA LEU A 898 20.01 -25.47 6.42
C LEU A 898 20.27 -26.97 6.30
N ILE A 899 19.24 -27.75 6.60
CA ILE A 899 19.26 -29.22 6.59
C ILE A 899 18.26 -29.72 5.57
N GLY A 900 18.66 -30.64 4.69
CA GLY A 900 17.76 -31.39 3.82
C GLY A 900 17.34 -32.72 4.44
N LEU A 901 16.09 -33.09 4.26
CA LEU A 901 15.49 -34.36 4.66
C LEU A 901 14.99 -35.11 3.44
N ASN A 902 15.21 -36.43 3.39
CA ASN A 902 14.68 -37.30 2.33
C ASN A 902 13.23 -37.76 2.60
N ASP A 903 12.44 -36.88 3.21
CA ASP A 903 11.07 -37.15 3.64
C ASP A 903 10.23 -35.89 3.49
N SER A 904 9.02 -36.06 2.95
CA SER A 904 8.07 -34.98 2.70
C SER A 904 6.93 -34.94 3.73
N ARG A 905 6.91 -35.84 4.72
CA ARG A 905 5.82 -35.95 5.70
C ARG A 905 5.98 -35.00 6.88
N ASP A 906 4.87 -34.42 7.31
CA ASP A 906 4.83 -33.57 8.50
C ASP A 906 5.02 -34.38 9.77
N LYS A 907 5.66 -33.78 10.78
CA LYS A 907 5.98 -34.49 12.02
C LYS A 907 5.63 -33.66 13.22
N ALA A 908 4.91 -34.29 14.13
CA ALA A 908 4.54 -33.70 15.40
C ALA A 908 4.66 -34.71 16.53
N MET A 909 4.86 -34.23 17.75
CA MET A 909 4.74 -35.06 18.95
C MET A 909 4.08 -34.28 20.09
N MET A 910 3.38 -34.98 20.98
CA MET A 910 2.73 -34.40 22.15
C MET A 910 3.27 -35.06 23.41
N VAL A 911 3.93 -34.26 24.25
CA VAL A 911 4.56 -34.66 25.51
C VAL A 911 3.58 -34.44 26.65
N MET A 912 3.17 -35.52 27.31
CA MET A 912 2.34 -35.45 28.51
C MET A 912 3.13 -35.91 29.73
N THR A 913 3.10 -35.10 30.79
CA THR A 913 3.67 -35.44 32.11
C THR A 913 2.86 -34.80 33.24
N ASP A 914 2.90 -35.41 34.42
CA ASP A 914 2.27 -34.89 35.64
C ASP A 914 3.26 -34.35 36.69
N GLY A 915 4.55 -34.55 36.47
CA GLY A 915 5.60 -34.27 37.43
C GLY A 915 6.91 -33.80 36.79
N MET A 916 7.82 -33.33 37.66
CA MET A 916 9.16 -32.86 37.28
C MET A 916 10.03 -34.04 36.79
N ALA A 917 10.87 -33.78 35.78
CA ALA A 917 11.87 -34.77 35.37
C ALA A 917 12.84 -35.06 36.53
N THR A 918 13.15 -36.34 36.73
CA THR A 918 14.02 -36.84 37.82
C THR A 918 15.17 -37.71 37.28
N TYR A 919 15.27 -37.79 35.96
CA TYR A 919 16.27 -38.50 35.19
C TYR A 919 16.65 -37.63 33.99
N TYR A 920 17.95 -37.53 33.72
CA TYR A 920 18.50 -36.87 32.55
C TYR A 920 18.96 -37.91 31.51
N CYS A 921 19.25 -37.44 30.30
CA CYS A 921 19.74 -38.26 29.20
C CYS A 921 21.23 -38.03 29.00
N SER A 922 22.03 -39.06 28.73
CA SER A 922 23.47 -38.87 28.49
C SER A 922 23.79 -38.22 27.14
N ASP A 923 22.91 -38.41 26.16
CA ASP A 923 22.95 -37.82 24.83
C ASP A 923 21.54 -37.83 24.21
N PHE A 924 21.39 -37.26 23.00
CA PHE A 924 20.11 -37.20 22.30
C PHE A 924 19.57 -38.57 21.83
N TYR A 925 20.32 -39.66 21.94
CA TYR A 925 19.89 -41.02 21.59
C TYR A 925 19.61 -41.89 22.83
N ASP A 926 19.85 -41.37 24.03
CA ASP A 926 19.54 -42.05 25.28
C ASP A 926 18.02 -42.08 25.52
N SER A 927 17.51 -43.30 25.69
CA SER A 927 16.11 -43.63 26.02
C SER A 927 16.00 -44.41 27.34
N THR A 928 17.12 -44.56 28.05
CA THR A 928 17.26 -45.37 29.25
C THR A 928 17.40 -44.52 30.52
N GLY A 929 17.87 -43.28 30.39
CA GLY A 929 17.92 -42.29 31.46
C GLY A 929 18.98 -42.60 32.52
N SER A 930 19.57 -41.55 33.09
CA SER A 930 20.50 -41.64 34.21
C SER A 930 20.05 -40.68 35.32
N GLY A 931 20.03 -41.12 36.57
CA GLY A 931 19.54 -40.30 37.69
C GLY A 931 19.41 -41.06 39.01
N THR A 932 19.29 -40.32 40.11
CA THR A 932 18.96 -40.89 41.43
C THR A 932 17.46 -40.75 41.68
N SER A 933 16.80 -41.88 41.93
CA SER A 933 15.35 -41.96 42.13
C SER A 933 14.82 -40.94 43.16
N GLY A 934 14.05 -39.96 42.70
CA GLY A 934 13.15 -39.15 43.54
C GLY A 934 13.52 -37.69 43.82
N THR A 935 14.58 -37.14 43.22
CA THR A 935 14.89 -35.71 43.31
C THR A 935 15.20 -35.15 41.93
N SER A 936 14.45 -34.12 41.52
CA SER A 936 14.72 -33.37 40.29
C SER A 936 15.94 -32.46 40.49
N ASP A 937 16.88 -32.50 39.55
CA ASP A 937 18.01 -31.57 39.46
C ASP A 937 17.92 -30.77 38.13
N SER A 938 18.58 -29.62 38.05
CA SER A 938 18.48 -28.72 36.88
C SER A 938 18.89 -29.40 35.57
N ILE A 939 19.77 -30.39 35.65
CA ILE A 939 20.21 -31.19 34.50
C ILE A 939 19.08 -32.06 33.92
N ASP A 940 18.16 -32.56 34.75
CA ASP A 940 17.04 -33.40 34.29
C ASP A 940 16.08 -32.57 33.43
N LEU A 941 15.80 -31.33 33.89
CA LEU A 941 14.93 -30.37 33.22
C LEU A 941 15.56 -29.87 31.90
N GLU A 942 16.85 -29.50 31.95
CA GLU A 942 17.59 -29.00 30.80
C GLU A 942 17.67 -30.03 29.66
N TRP A 943 17.88 -31.32 29.97
CA TRP A 943 17.88 -32.37 28.95
C TRP A 943 16.52 -32.60 28.30
N ALA A 944 15.42 -32.43 29.02
CA ALA A 944 14.09 -32.52 28.44
C ALA A 944 13.85 -31.39 27.42
N ILE A 945 14.23 -30.16 27.77
CA ILE A 945 14.14 -28.98 26.89
C ILE A 945 15.05 -29.18 25.66
N ASN A 946 16.33 -29.50 25.87
CA ASN A 946 17.30 -29.68 24.79
C ASN A 946 16.91 -30.80 23.82
N SER A 947 16.27 -31.87 24.30
CA SER A 947 15.78 -32.95 23.43
C SER A 947 14.66 -32.47 22.51
N SER A 948 13.80 -31.57 23.00
CA SER A 948 12.76 -30.90 22.20
C SER A 948 13.37 -30.00 21.14
N CYS A 949 14.30 -29.12 21.55
CA CYS A 949 15.05 -28.24 20.63
C CYS A 949 15.72 -29.04 19.52
N PHE A 950 16.40 -30.13 19.87
CA PHE A 950 17.08 -30.99 18.91
C PHE A 950 16.11 -31.63 17.90
N ALA A 951 14.93 -32.07 18.33
CA ALA A 951 13.92 -32.63 17.44
C ALA A 951 13.42 -31.58 16.43
N ARG A 952 13.22 -30.34 16.88
CA ARG A 952 12.79 -29.22 16.05
C ARG A 952 13.89 -28.75 15.10
N GLU A 953 15.08 -28.44 15.61
CA GLU A 953 16.21 -27.90 14.85
C GLU A 953 16.74 -28.88 13.78
N LYS A 954 16.66 -30.19 14.03
CA LYS A 954 17.25 -31.20 13.13
C LYS A 954 16.25 -31.88 12.21
N TYR A 955 14.97 -31.90 12.57
CA TYR A 955 13.96 -32.65 11.80
C TYR A 955 12.67 -31.86 11.60
N GLY A 956 12.60 -30.62 12.07
CA GLY A 956 11.39 -29.80 11.94
C GLY A 956 10.20 -30.28 12.77
N ILE A 957 10.42 -31.21 13.72
CA ILE A 957 9.31 -31.83 14.46
C ILE A 957 8.71 -30.82 15.43
N THR A 958 7.39 -30.58 15.31
CA THR A 958 6.65 -29.73 16.25
C THR A 958 6.40 -30.47 17.57
N VAL A 959 6.76 -29.89 18.71
CA VAL A 959 6.59 -30.52 20.04
C VAL A 959 5.57 -29.75 20.86
N TYR A 960 4.44 -30.39 21.14
CA TYR A 960 3.41 -29.88 22.05
C TYR A 960 3.63 -30.43 23.45
N ALA A 961 3.23 -29.70 24.50
CA ALA A 961 3.35 -30.16 25.88
C ALA A 961 2.06 -30.00 26.67
N VAL A 962 1.76 -30.96 27.55
CA VAL A 962 0.61 -30.90 28.46
C VAL A 962 0.97 -31.34 29.88
N GLY A 963 0.58 -30.53 30.86
CA GLY A 963 0.78 -30.80 32.29
C GLY A 963 -0.49 -31.34 32.97
N TYR A 964 -0.39 -32.52 33.58
CA TYR A 964 -1.50 -33.20 34.26
C TYR A 964 -1.44 -33.04 35.78
N SER A 965 -1.86 -31.89 36.32
CA SER A 965 -2.18 -31.68 37.74
C SER A 965 -2.49 -30.20 37.97
N ASP A 966 -2.74 -29.80 39.22
CA ASP A 966 -2.77 -28.38 39.60
C ASP A 966 -1.35 -27.76 39.67
N ASN A 967 -0.31 -28.57 39.88
CA ASN A 967 1.07 -28.10 40.09
C ASN A 967 2.12 -28.90 39.26
N PRO A 968 1.96 -29.05 37.94
CA PRO A 968 3.01 -29.65 37.11
C PRO A 968 4.22 -28.71 37.01
N ASP A 969 5.32 -29.21 36.48
CA ASP A 969 6.52 -28.41 36.17
C ASP A 969 6.28 -27.52 34.94
N GLU A 970 5.58 -26.41 35.18
CA GLU A 970 5.06 -25.53 34.15
C GLU A 970 6.15 -24.84 33.34
N GLU A 971 7.21 -24.35 33.98
CA GLU A 971 8.31 -23.65 33.32
C GLU A 971 9.05 -24.58 32.34
N THR A 972 9.34 -25.82 32.77
CA THR A 972 10.00 -26.81 31.91
C THR A 972 9.10 -27.22 30.75
N LEU A 973 7.81 -27.46 30.98
CA LEU A 973 6.89 -27.88 29.91
C LEU A 973 6.59 -26.78 28.90
N GLN A 974 6.47 -25.53 29.38
CA GLN A 974 6.38 -24.38 28.51
C GLN A 974 7.65 -24.25 27.66
N SER A 975 8.83 -24.39 28.27
CA SER A 975 10.11 -24.35 27.54
C SER A 975 10.27 -25.49 26.52
N ILE A 976 9.75 -26.69 26.83
CA ILE A 976 9.71 -27.82 25.89
C ILE A 976 8.86 -27.46 24.66
N ALA A 977 7.67 -26.90 24.87
CA ALA A 977 6.77 -26.51 23.79
C ALA A 977 7.34 -25.34 22.97
N GLU A 978 7.82 -24.29 23.63
CA GLU A 978 8.45 -23.12 23.00
C GLU A 978 9.64 -23.54 22.12
N CYS A 979 10.53 -24.40 22.64
CA CYS A 979 11.67 -24.85 21.84
C CYS A 979 11.25 -25.77 20.69
N GLY A 980 10.16 -26.52 20.87
CA GLY A 980 9.58 -27.38 19.85
C GLY A 980 8.70 -26.67 18.82
N GLY A 981 8.48 -25.36 18.94
CA GLY A 981 7.54 -24.62 18.10
C GLY A 981 6.06 -25.00 18.31
N GLY A 982 5.72 -25.61 19.45
CA GLY A 982 4.35 -25.99 19.81
C GLY A 982 3.79 -25.15 20.95
N ILE A 983 2.57 -25.50 21.38
CA ILE A 983 1.88 -24.84 22.50
C ILE A 983 1.86 -25.73 23.75
N TYR A 984 1.78 -25.07 24.91
CA TYR A 984 1.67 -25.71 26.22
C TYR A 984 0.36 -25.34 26.92
N ARG A 985 -0.25 -26.30 27.60
CA ARG A 985 -1.30 -26.05 28.61
C ARG A 985 -1.16 -26.99 29.80
N LYS A 986 -1.63 -26.54 30.97
CA LYS A 986 -1.89 -27.42 32.12
C LYS A 986 -3.35 -27.39 32.54
N SER A 987 -3.83 -28.50 33.09
CA SER A 987 -5.10 -28.52 33.79
C SER A 987 -5.25 -29.76 34.67
N SER A 988 -5.90 -29.61 35.82
CA SER A 988 -6.47 -30.72 36.59
C SER A 988 -7.89 -31.08 36.15
N ASN A 989 -8.50 -30.26 35.29
CA ASN A 989 -9.85 -30.49 34.78
C ASN A 989 -9.81 -31.30 33.47
N THR A 990 -10.33 -32.52 33.55
CA THR A 990 -10.47 -33.45 32.42
C THR A 990 -11.14 -32.86 31.17
N SER A 991 -12.11 -31.94 31.32
CA SER A 991 -12.79 -31.33 30.17
C SER A 991 -11.90 -30.30 29.47
N ALA A 992 -11.16 -29.49 30.22
CA ALA A 992 -10.20 -28.53 29.66
C ALA A 992 -9.01 -29.24 29.00
N LEU A 993 -8.55 -30.38 29.56
CA LEU A 993 -7.55 -31.22 28.90
C LEU A 993 -8.08 -31.77 27.57
N LYS A 994 -9.31 -32.26 27.54
CA LYS A 994 -9.92 -32.75 26.30
C LYS A 994 -9.95 -31.68 25.23
N GLU A 995 -10.39 -30.47 25.56
CA GLU A 995 -10.39 -29.33 24.64
C GLU A 995 -8.98 -29.05 24.10
N PHE A 996 -7.95 -29.06 24.96
CA PHE A 996 -6.57 -28.87 24.50
C PHE A 996 -6.08 -29.96 23.54
N TYR A 997 -6.35 -31.23 23.82
CA TYR A 997 -5.99 -32.32 22.92
C TYR A 997 -6.70 -32.19 21.57
N GLN A 998 -7.96 -31.73 21.56
CA GLN A 998 -8.71 -31.48 20.33
C GLN A 998 -8.14 -30.28 19.55
N ASP A 999 -7.74 -29.21 20.25
CA ASP A 999 -7.07 -28.05 19.65
C ASP A 999 -5.77 -28.47 18.95
N VAL A 1000 -4.92 -29.24 19.64
CA VAL A 1000 -3.64 -29.75 19.10
C VAL A 1000 -3.88 -30.72 17.94
N ALA A 1001 -4.86 -31.63 18.06
CA ALA A 1001 -5.19 -32.54 16.96
C ALA A 1001 -5.68 -31.77 15.73
N SER A 1002 -6.48 -30.72 15.95
CA SER A 1002 -6.99 -29.87 14.87
C SER A 1002 -5.88 -29.07 14.20
N SER A 1003 -4.92 -28.51 14.94
CA SER A 1003 -3.79 -27.79 14.35
C SER A 1003 -2.92 -28.70 13.49
N ILE A 1004 -2.60 -29.91 13.97
CA ILE A 1004 -1.84 -30.91 13.21
C ILE A 1004 -2.62 -31.34 11.97
N VAL A 1005 -3.92 -31.62 12.11
CA VAL A 1005 -4.77 -32.03 11.00
C VAL A 1005 -4.83 -30.94 9.94
N SER A 1006 -5.10 -29.69 10.31
CA SER A 1006 -5.21 -28.57 9.36
C SER A 1006 -3.92 -28.34 8.59
N ALA A 1007 -2.76 -28.38 9.27
CA ALA A 1007 -1.46 -28.27 8.62
C ALA A 1007 -1.16 -29.43 7.64
N SER A 1008 -1.81 -30.59 7.84
CA SER A 1008 -1.58 -31.80 7.03
C SER A 1008 -2.51 -31.98 5.83
N ARG A 1009 -3.47 -31.08 5.61
CA ARG A 1009 -4.48 -31.20 4.54
C ARG A 1009 -3.95 -30.72 3.19
N HIS A 1010 -4.24 -31.49 2.14
CA HIS A 1010 -4.02 -31.13 0.73
C HIS A 1010 -5.32 -31.39 -0.06
N ALA A 1011 -5.60 -30.60 -1.10
CA ALA A 1011 -6.57 -30.83 -2.19
C ALA A 1011 -8.02 -30.25 -2.13
N GLN A 1012 -8.41 -29.64 -3.26
CA GLN A 1012 -9.76 -29.20 -3.65
C GLN A 1012 -10.64 -30.30 -4.33
N THR A 1013 -10.09 -31.49 -4.60
CA THR A 1013 -10.80 -32.55 -5.34
C THR A 1013 -11.72 -33.41 -4.45
N VAL A 1014 -12.85 -33.85 -5.04
CA VAL A 1014 -13.89 -34.62 -4.36
C VAL A 1014 -13.94 -36.07 -4.87
N GLU A 1015 -13.83 -37.05 -3.98
CA GLU A 1015 -14.15 -38.46 -4.20
C GLU A 1015 -15.59 -38.73 -3.74
N VAL A 1016 -16.42 -39.26 -4.64
CA VAL A 1016 -17.82 -39.61 -4.36
C VAL A 1016 -17.93 -41.12 -4.09
N GLN A 1017 -18.09 -41.53 -2.83
CA GLN A 1017 -18.46 -42.91 -2.50
C GLN A 1017 -19.98 -43.13 -2.59
N GLY A 1018 -20.49 -43.52 -3.76
CA GLY A 1018 -21.90 -43.93 -3.94
C GLY A 1018 -22.45 -43.71 -5.35
N ASN A 1019 -23.68 -44.18 -5.60
CA ASN A 1019 -24.41 -43.94 -6.85
C ASN A 1019 -24.97 -42.50 -6.86
N MET A 1020 -24.13 -41.49 -7.07
CA MET A 1020 -24.61 -40.13 -7.32
C MET A 1020 -25.11 -40.00 -8.75
N SER A 1021 -26.28 -39.37 -8.88
CA SER A 1021 -26.89 -39.02 -10.16
C SER A 1021 -26.40 -37.65 -10.62
N GLU A 1022 -26.33 -37.47 -11.94
CA GLU A 1022 -25.94 -36.22 -12.59
C GLU A 1022 -26.74 -35.00 -12.05
N SER A 1023 -26.02 -33.92 -11.80
CA SER A 1023 -26.47 -32.60 -11.37
C SER A 1023 -26.04 -31.55 -12.39
N ILE A 1024 -26.80 -30.46 -12.45
CA ILE A 1024 -26.60 -29.40 -13.43
C ILE A 1024 -26.67 -28.06 -12.71
N LEU A 1025 -25.65 -27.22 -12.88
CA LEU A 1025 -25.73 -25.77 -12.71
C LEU A 1025 -25.85 -25.17 -14.10
N TYR A 1026 -26.93 -24.46 -14.38
CA TYR A 1026 -27.15 -23.90 -15.71
C TYR A 1026 -26.40 -22.57 -15.85
N GLY A 1027 -25.80 -22.35 -17.03
CA GLY A 1027 -25.00 -21.15 -17.35
C GLY A 1027 -25.79 -19.84 -17.54
N ASP A 1028 -27.10 -19.85 -17.25
CA ASP A 1028 -27.91 -18.64 -17.05
C ASP A 1028 -27.99 -18.23 -15.58
N SER A 1029 -27.34 -18.95 -14.66
CA SER A 1029 -27.13 -18.52 -13.27
C SER A 1029 -26.15 -17.34 -13.24
N TYR A 1030 -26.41 -16.35 -12.39
CA TYR A 1030 -25.58 -15.14 -12.29
C TYR A 1030 -25.67 -14.47 -10.93
N ILE A 1031 -24.64 -13.70 -10.61
CA ILE A 1031 -24.67 -12.68 -9.56
C ILE A 1031 -24.73 -11.30 -10.21
N GLU A 1032 -25.62 -10.45 -9.70
CA GLU A 1032 -25.84 -9.09 -10.17
C GLU A 1032 -25.60 -8.13 -9.00
N LEU A 1033 -24.76 -7.12 -9.23
CA LEU A 1033 -24.38 -6.12 -8.23
C LEU A 1033 -24.80 -4.75 -8.72
N ASP A 1034 -25.46 -3.95 -7.87
CA ASP A 1034 -25.58 -2.51 -8.04
C ASP A 1034 -24.62 -1.83 -7.06
N TYR A 1035 -23.78 -0.91 -7.51
CA TYR A 1035 -22.75 -0.27 -6.68
C TYR A 1035 -22.49 1.19 -7.07
N SER A 1036 -21.88 1.95 -6.16
CA SER A 1036 -21.30 3.25 -6.46
C SER A 1036 -19.80 3.06 -6.77
N PRO A 1037 -19.34 3.29 -8.00
CA PRO A 1037 -17.93 3.12 -8.36
C PRO A 1037 -17.06 4.17 -7.67
N TYR A 1038 -15.84 3.79 -7.28
CA TYR A 1038 -14.82 4.75 -6.83
C TYR A 1038 -13.99 5.32 -7.99
N GLN A 1039 -14.01 4.66 -9.15
CA GLN A 1039 -13.28 5.11 -10.31
C GLN A 1039 -14.15 5.99 -11.21
N GLU A 1040 -13.57 7.12 -11.61
CA GLU A 1040 -14.18 8.02 -12.59
C GLU A 1040 -14.28 7.33 -13.96
N PRO A 1041 -15.41 7.45 -14.65
CA PRO A 1041 -15.59 6.81 -15.93
C PRO A 1041 -14.76 7.45 -17.04
N ALA A 1042 -14.76 6.81 -18.21
CA ALA A 1042 -14.14 7.38 -19.40
C ALA A 1042 -14.83 8.71 -19.78
N SER A 1043 -14.12 9.82 -19.63
CA SER A 1043 -14.49 11.18 -20.00
C SER A 1043 -14.36 11.39 -21.51
N PHE A 1044 -15.05 12.39 -22.07
CA PHE A 1044 -14.91 12.72 -23.50
C PHE A 1044 -13.43 12.96 -23.87
N GLY A 1045 -12.96 12.37 -24.97
CA GLY A 1045 -11.56 12.48 -25.39
C GLY A 1045 -10.59 11.44 -24.83
N GLU A 1046 -11.05 10.32 -24.28
CA GLU A 1046 -10.26 9.13 -23.94
C GLU A 1046 -10.62 7.90 -24.82
N ILE A 1047 -9.70 6.94 -25.00
CA ILE A 1047 -9.89 5.66 -25.70
C ILE A 1047 -9.47 4.51 -24.78
N SER A 1048 -10.19 3.38 -24.79
CA SER A 1048 -9.81 2.21 -23.98
C SER A 1048 -8.86 1.27 -24.71
N ILE A 1049 -7.78 0.86 -24.05
CA ILE A 1049 -6.83 -0.16 -24.51
C ILE A 1049 -6.77 -1.31 -23.49
N ILE A 1050 -6.36 -2.50 -23.91
CA ILE A 1050 -6.14 -3.64 -23.02
C ILE A 1050 -4.70 -4.12 -23.18
N GLN A 1051 -4.04 -4.38 -22.06
CA GLN A 1051 -2.66 -4.85 -21.98
C GLN A 1051 -2.61 -6.13 -21.14
N GLU A 1052 -1.70 -7.02 -21.49
CA GLU A 1052 -1.52 -8.32 -20.86
C GLU A 1052 -0.02 -8.62 -20.73
N VAL A 1053 0.42 -8.86 -19.49
CA VAL A 1053 1.76 -9.29 -19.14
C VAL A 1053 1.66 -10.73 -18.63
N LYS A 1054 2.47 -11.63 -19.19
CA LYS A 1054 2.38 -13.09 -18.97
C LYS A 1054 3.67 -13.66 -18.39
N ASN A 1055 3.57 -14.89 -17.89
CA ASN A 1055 4.67 -15.79 -17.53
C ASN A 1055 5.61 -15.15 -16.52
N PHE A 1056 5.10 -14.94 -15.31
CA PHE A 1056 5.94 -14.49 -14.21
C PHE A 1056 6.80 -15.66 -13.73
N ASP A 1057 8.12 -15.52 -13.88
CA ASP A 1057 9.08 -16.59 -13.55
C ASP A 1057 9.08 -16.94 -12.04
N ASN A 1058 8.57 -16.06 -11.20
CA ASN A 1058 8.57 -16.15 -9.73
C ASN A 1058 7.25 -15.64 -9.13
N CYS A 1059 7.00 -15.96 -7.86
CA CYS A 1059 5.88 -15.42 -7.09
C CYS A 1059 5.98 -13.93 -6.78
N THR A 1060 7.19 -13.39 -6.87
CA THR A 1060 7.44 -11.95 -6.87
C THR A 1060 7.81 -11.52 -8.28
N PHE A 1061 7.08 -10.56 -8.84
CA PHE A 1061 7.34 -10.05 -10.18
C PHE A 1061 7.04 -8.56 -10.29
N MET A 1062 7.65 -7.91 -11.27
CA MET A 1062 7.52 -6.47 -11.49
C MET A 1062 6.84 -6.18 -12.82
N VAL A 1063 5.91 -5.23 -12.82
CA VAL A 1063 5.26 -4.73 -14.04
C VAL A 1063 5.43 -3.22 -14.12
N ASP A 1064 5.97 -2.74 -15.23
CA ASP A 1064 6.06 -1.32 -15.54
C ASP A 1064 4.76 -0.85 -16.22
N ILE A 1065 4.16 0.20 -15.66
CA ILE A 1065 2.94 0.82 -16.16
C ILE A 1065 3.31 2.18 -16.76
N PRO A 1066 3.22 2.37 -18.10
CA PRO A 1066 3.68 3.60 -18.72
C PRO A 1066 2.98 4.86 -18.19
N PRO A 1067 3.69 5.99 -18.06
CA PRO A 1067 3.06 7.26 -17.71
C PRO A 1067 2.10 7.73 -18.82
N GLY A 1068 1.05 8.46 -18.46
CA GLY A 1068 0.10 9.05 -19.43
C GLY A 1068 -1.14 8.21 -19.72
N ILE A 1069 -1.27 7.04 -19.10
CA ILE A 1069 -2.50 6.23 -19.14
C ILE A 1069 -3.21 6.24 -17.79
N ARG A 1070 -4.52 5.98 -17.81
CA ARG A 1070 -5.34 5.85 -16.59
C ARG A 1070 -5.99 4.47 -16.53
N ILE A 1071 -5.61 3.66 -15.56
CA ILE A 1071 -6.15 2.32 -15.38
C ILE A 1071 -7.60 2.38 -14.88
N ILE A 1072 -8.49 1.60 -15.51
CA ILE A 1072 -9.91 1.49 -15.15
C ILE A 1072 -10.36 0.06 -14.81
N ASP A 1073 -9.55 -0.93 -15.13
CA ASP A 1073 -9.75 -2.33 -14.76
C ASP A 1073 -8.38 -2.98 -14.70
N ALA A 1074 -8.09 -3.73 -13.66
CA ALA A 1074 -6.84 -4.46 -13.52
C ALA A 1074 -7.09 -5.76 -12.76
N LYS A 1075 -6.49 -6.84 -13.23
CA LYS A 1075 -6.67 -8.16 -12.64
C LYS A 1075 -5.41 -9.00 -12.80
N LEU A 1076 -5.22 -9.89 -11.84
CA LEU A 1076 -4.19 -10.90 -11.83
C LEU A 1076 -4.85 -12.28 -11.86
N THR A 1077 -4.38 -13.17 -12.74
CA THR A 1077 -4.77 -14.57 -12.70
C THR A 1077 -3.86 -15.35 -11.75
N SER A 1078 -4.44 -16.30 -11.01
CA SER A 1078 -3.75 -17.18 -10.07
C SER A 1078 -4.14 -18.62 -10.36
N TYR A 1079 -3.22 -19.43 -10.90
CA TYR A 1079 -3.42 -20.87 -10.98
C TYR A 1079 -3.04 -21.51 -9.64
N SER A 1080 -4.06 -21.86 -8.87
CA SER A 1080 -3.97 -22.41 -7.52
C SER A 1080 -3.99 -23.95 -7.50
N GLY A 1081 -4.41 -24.59 -8.59
CA GLY A 1081 -4.38 -26.04 -8.76
C GLY A 1081 -5.24 -26.75 -7.72
N GLU A 1082 -4.60 -27.48 -6.81
CA GLU A 1082 -5.29 -28.15 -5.69
C GLU A 1082 -5.33 -27.34 -4.39
N HIS A 1083 -4.67 -26.18 -4.36
CA HIS A 1083 -4.61 -25.23 -3.25
C HIS A 1083 -5.57 -24.06 -3.49
N TRP A 1084 -5.62 -23.08 -2.59
CA TRP A 1084 -6.37 -21.84 -2.78
C TRP A 1084 -5.43 -20.68 -3.06
N THR A 1085 -5.85 -19.74 -3.90
CA THR A 1085 -5.22 -18.42 -3.97
C THR A 1085 -5.34 -17.75 -2.60
N ASP A 1086 -4.20 -17.57 -1.94
CA ASP A 1086 -4.12 -17.24 -0.52
C ASP A 1086 -3.92 -15.73 -0.30
N LEU A 1087 -2.90 -15.17 -0.94
CA LEU A 1087 -2.44 -13.81 -0.69
C LEU A 1087 -1.97 -13.12 -1.97
N LEU A 1088 -2.35 -11.87 -2.17
CA LEU A 1088 -1.77 -10.96 -3.16
C LEU A 1088 -1.37 -9.65 -2.50
N VAL A 1089 -0.09 -9.32 -2.58
CA VAL A 1089 0.50 -8.05 -2.14
C VAL A 1089 0.97 -7.27 -3.36
N VAL A 1090 0.63 -5.98 -3.44
CA VAL A 1090 1.08 -5.08 -4.52
C VAL A 1090 1.70 -3.84 -3.88
N ASN A 1091 2.95 -3.52 -4.24
CA ASN A 1091 3.71 -2.40 -3.69
C ASN A 1091 3.69 -2.38 -2.14
N ASN A 1092 3.91 -3.55 -1.52
CA ASN A 1092 3.83 -3.80 -0.08
C ASN A 1092 2.43 -3.62 0.57
N ASN A 1093 1.38 -3.38 -0.21
CA ASN A 1093 0.01 -3.32 0.27
C ASN A 1093 -0.70 -4.66 0.05
N ASN A 1094 -1.33 -5.20 1.08
CA ASN A 1094 -2.14 -6.41 0.97
C ASN A 1094 -3.44 -6.10 0.21
N VAL A 1095 -3.57 -6.60 -1.02
CA VAL A 1095 -4.72 -6.35 -1.89
C VAL A 1095 -5.76 -7.47 -1.79
N TYR A 1096 -5.32 -8.70 -1.54
CA TYR A 1096 -6.22 -9.82 -1.33
C TYR A 1096 -5.62 -10.79 -0.31
N ASN A 1097 -6.42 -11.22 0.66
CA ASN A 1097 -6.04 -12.20 1.67
C ASN A 1097 -7.24 -13.09 2.02
N LEU A 1098 -7.17 -14.38 1.66
CA LEU A 1098 -8.27 -15.33 1.88
C LEU A 1098 -8.55 -15.55 3.38
N SER A 1099 -7.51 -15.53 4.21
CA SER A 1099 -7.61 -15.70 5.68
C SER A 1099 -8.46 -14.64 6.37
N SER A 1100 -8.66 -13.49 5.71
CA SER A 1100 -9.53 -12.41 6.21
C SER A 1100 -11.02 -12.81 6.28
N PHE A 1101 -11.44 -13.80 5.49
CA PHE A 1101 -12.80 -14.31 5.50
C PHE A 1101 -12.99 -15.55 6.39
N SER A 1102 -12.03 -16.48 6.36
CA SER A 1102 -12.05 -17.72 7.17
C SER A 1102 -10.65 -18.29 7.34
N GLN A 1103 -10.40 -18.91 8.49
CA GLN A 1103 -9.20 -19.73 8.71
C GLN A 1103 -9.33 -21.13 8.08
N ASP A 1104 -10.55 -21.56 7.74
CA ASP A 1104 -10.84 -22.84 7.08
C ASP A 1104 -11.14 -22.61 5.59
N TYR A 1105 -10.12 -22.73 4.75
CA TYR A 1105 -10.21 -22.51 3.30
C TYR A 1105 -11.13 -23.51 2.62
N THR A 1106 -11.34 -24.68 3.23
CA THR A 1106 -12.18 -25.72 2.66
C THR A 1106 -13.62 -25.24 2.47
N SER A 1107 -14.11 -24.34 3.32
CA SER A 1107 -15.44 -23.75 3.24
C SER A 1107 -15.59 -22.64 2.19
N MET A 1108 -14.47 -22.15 1.66
CA MET A 1108 -14.34 -20.96 0.83
C MET A 1108 -14.31 -21.29 -0.66
N GLY A 1109 -14.64 -20.31 -1.51
CA GLY A 1109 -14.31 -20.34 -2.93
C GLY A 1109 -12.83 -20.08 -3.19
N ASP A 1110 -12.42 -20.20 -4.45
CA ASP A 1110 -11.04 -20.02 -4.88
C ASP A 1110 -10.95 -19.03 -6.05
N PRO A 1111 -10.43 -17.81 -5.81
CA PRO A 1111 -10.32 -16.79 -6.83
C PRO A 1111 -9.22 -17.07 -7.87
N PHE A 1112 -9.59 -17.62 -9.02
CA PHE A 1112 -8.68 -17.64 -10.17
C PHE A 1112 -8.34 -16.22 -10.66
N VAL A 1113 -9.31 -15.29 -10.61
CA VAL A 1113 -9.10 -13.87 -10.96
C VAL A 1113 -9.20 -13.02 -9.71
N ILE A 1114 -8.11 -12.32 -9.40
CA ILE A 1114 -8.08 -11.29 -8.35
C ILE A 1114 -8.11 -9.93 -9.03
N ASN A 1115 -9.15 -9.15 -8.76
CA ASN A 1115 -9.28 -7.80 -9.29
C ASN A 1115 -8.58 -6.79 -8.36
N LEU A 1116 -7.94 -5.80 -8.97
CA LEU A 1116 -7.11 -4.79 -8.33
C LEU A 1116 -7.78 -3.42 -8.47
N LEU A 1117 -7.70 -2.61 -7.43
CA LEU A 1117 -8.13 -1.21 -7.51
C LEU A 1117 -7.06 -0.38 -8.22
N SER A 1118 -7.45 0.56 -9.08
CA SER A 1118 -6.48 1.46 -9.74
C SER A 1118 -5.59 2.22 -8.74
N THR A 1119 -6.06 2.46 -7.51
CA THR A 1119 -5.30 3.14 -6.45
C THR A 1119 -4.17 2.31 -5.86
N THR A 1120 -4.15 0.98 -6.05
CA THR A 1120 -3.05 0.12 -5.60
C THR A 1120 -1.87 0.13 -6.58
N LEU A 1121 -2.10 0.68 -7.79
CA LEU A 1121 -1.13 0.73 -8.87
C LEU A 1121 -0.62 2.17 -9.05
N THR A 1122 0.66 2.29 -9.34
CA THR A 1122 1.33 3.56 -9.65
C THR A 1122 1.83 3.55 -11.08
N ASN A 1123 1.98 4.72 -11.71
CA ASN A 1123 2.75 4.80 -12.96
C ASN A 1123 4.22 4.47 -12.66
N GLY A 1124 4.86 3.72 -13.56
CA GLY A 1124 6.18 3.13 -13.36
C GLY A 1124 6.11 1.69 -12.86
N ASN A 1125 7.19 1.26 -12.21
CA ASN A 1125 7.35 -0.10 -11.70
C ASN A 1125 6.40 -0.40 -10.53
N ASN A 1126 5.65 -1.50 -10.65
CA ASN A 1126 4.81 -2.06 -9.60
C ASN A 1126 5.31 -3.46 -9.25
N THR A 1127 5.52 -3.73 -7.96
CA THR A 1127 5.94 -5.05 -7.48
C THR A 1127 4.72 -5.83 -6.99
N PHE A 1128 4.57 -7.05 -7.46
CA PHE A 1128 3.52 -7.98 -7.08
C PHE A 1128 4.14 -9.16 -6.34
N PHE A 1129 3.46 -9.65 -5.31
CA PHE A 1129 3.76 -10.90 -4.62
C PHE A 1129 2.49 -11.71 -4.47
N LEU A 1130 2.42 -12.87 -5.11
CA LEU A 1130 1.27 -13.76 -5.12
C LEU A 1130 1.62 -15.09 -4.43
N ASN A 1131 0.71 -15.58 -3.60
CA ASN A 1131 0.89 -16.84 -2.88
C ASN A 1131 -0.37 -17.72 -2.97
N THR A 1132 -0.19 -19.03 -2.87
CA THR A 1132 -1.31 -19.97 -2.68
C THR A 1132 -1.16 -20.67 -1.32
N GLY A 1133 -2.18 -21.39 -0.87
CA GLY A 1133 -2.12 -22.08 0.41
C GLY A 1133 -3.34 -22.94 0.70
N ASP A 1134 -3.19 -23.85 1.66
CA ASP A 1134 -4.26 -24.71 2.16
C ASP A 1134 -4.83 -24.22 3.50
N SER A 1135 -4.07 -23.35 4.17
CA SER A 1135 -4.51 -22.63 5.38
C SER A 1135 -3.66 -21.37 5.58
N PRO A 1136 -4.05 -20.46 6.48
CA PRO A 1136 -3.26 -19.26 6.78
C PRO A 1136 -1.85 -19.55 7.30
N ASP A 1137 -1.65 -20.73 7.90
CA ASP A 1137 -0.36 -21.18 8.45
C ASP A 1137 0.40 -22.14 7.50
N ASN A 1138 -0.20 -22.48 6.36
CA ASN A 1138 0.35 -23.39 5.37
C ASN A 1138 0.22 -22.79 3.97
N SER A 1139 1.14 -21.89 3.64
CA SER A 1139 1.27 -21.36 2.30
C SER A 1139 2.04 -22.31 1.40
N SER A 1140 1.49 -22.59 0.23
CA SER A 1140 2.15 -23.24 -0.90
C SER A 1140 2.81 -22.20 -1.81
N PHE A 1141 3.55 -22.64 -2.82
CA PHE A 1141 4.14 -21.76 -3.86
C PHE A 1141 3.04 -21.13 -4.75
N CYS A 1142 3.34 -20.40 -5.81
CA CYS A 1142 2.36 -19.88 -6.78
C CYS A 1142 2.64 -20.43 -8.19
N SER A 1143 1.69 -20.37 -9.12
CA SER A 1143 1.98 -20.83 -10.49
C SER A 1143 2.95 -19.92 -11.26
N TYR A 1144 3.69 -20.47 -12.23
CA TYR A 1144 4.51 -19.70 -13.17
C TYR A 1144 3.72 -19.13 -14.35
N ASN A 1145 2.46 -19.54 -14.54
CA ASN A 1145 1.62 -19.16 -15.69
C ASN A 1145 0.72 -17.95 -15.42
N ASN A 1146 0.88 -17.29 -14.27
CA ASN A 1146 0.05 -16.15 -13.90
C ASN A 1146 0.17 -15.00 -14.92
N SER A 1147 -0.90 -14.23 -15.09
CA SER A 1147 -0.99 -13.14 -16.05
C SER A 1147 -1.61 -11.91 -15.40
N PHE A 1148 -0.98 -10.75 -15.60
CA PHE A 1148 -1.52 -9.46 -15.21
C PHE A 1148 -2.16 -8.80 -16.42
N ILE A 1149 -3.45 -8.48 -16.32
CA ILE A 1149 -4.25 -7.93 -17.40
C ILE A 1149 -4.86 -6.62 -16.91
N TYR A 1150 -4.70 -5.54 -17.67
CA TYR A 1150 -5.30 -4.26 -17.33
C TYR A 1150 -5.93 -3.57 -18.55
N THR A 1151 -7.05 -2.89 -18.31
CA THR A 1151 -7.66 -1.96 -19.26
C THR A 1151 -7.30 -0.54 -18.83
N ALA A 1152 -6.70 0.22 -19.73
CA ALA A 1152 -6.34 1.61 -19.50
C ALA A 1152 -7.06 2.55 -20.46
N LEU A 1153 -7.18 3.81 -20.05
CA LEU A 1153 -7.69 4.91 -20.84
C LEU A 1153 -6.53 5.80 -21.28
N VAL A 1154 -6.50 6.07 -22.58
CA VAL A 1154 -5.49 6.88 -23.25
C VAL A 1154 -6.14 8.15 -23.77
N GLN A 1155 -5.47 9.28 -23.61
CA GLN A 1155 -5.98 10.57 -24.04
C GLN A 1155 -6.00 10.67 -25.57
N SER A 1156 -7.19 10.81 -26.15
CA SER A 1156 -7.47 10.91 -27.58
C SER A 1156 -7.90 12.33 -28.01
N SER A 1157 -7.63 13.33 -27.16
CA SER A 1157 -7.87 14.73 -27.46
C SER A 1157 -6.82 15.65 -26.86
N VAL A 1158 -6.39 16.63 -27.64
CA VAL A 1158 -5.53 17.73 -27.20
C VAL A 1158 -6.36 19.01 -27.18
N THR A 1159 -6.24 19.77 -26.08
CA THR A 1159 -6.87 21.08 -25.97
C THR A 1159 -6.21 22.08 -26.91
N TYR A 1160 -6.65 23.35 -26.88
CA TYR A 1160 -6.01 24.42 -27.63
C TYR A 1160 -4.51 24.48 -27.31
N SER A 1161 -3.67 24.39 -28.34
CA SER A 1161 -2.21 24.59 -28.26
C SER A 1161 -1.88 25.96 -27.69
N ASP A 1162 -0.60 26.19 -27.40
CA ASP A 1162 -0.11 27.55 -27.25
C ASP A 1162 -0.43 28.39 -28.50
N ILE A 1163 -0.45 29.71 -28.33
CA ILE A 1163 -0.69 30.63 -29.44
C ILE A 1163 0.60 30.73 -30.27
N LEU A 1164 0.59 30.09 -31.44
CA LEU A 1164 1.73 29.95 -32.33
C LEU A 1164 1.62 30.85 -33.56
N GLU A 1165 2.75 31.13 -34.22
CA GLU A 1165 2.81 32.10 -35.32
C GLU A 1165 2.24 31.58 -36.64
N ARG A 1166 2.21 30.25 -36.84
CA ARG A 1166 1.80 29.60 -38.10
C ARG A 1166 0.67 28.59 -37.89
N ALA A 1167 -0.12 28.38 -38.95
CA ALA A 1167 -1.26 27.46 -39.01
C ALA A 1167 -1.40 26.93 -40.45
N GLU A 1168 -0.33 26.37 -41.00
CA GLU A 1168 -0.26 25.89 -42.38
C GLU A 1168 -0.64 24.41 -42.46
N GLY A 1169 -0.23 23.59 -41.49
CA GLY A 1169 -0.46 22.14 -41.45
C GLY A 1169 0.49 21.33 -42.35
N CYS A 1170 0.27 20.01 -42.40
CA CYS A 1170 1.08 19.07 -43.19
C CYS A 1170 0.36 17.73 -43.45
N THR A 1171 0.96 16.90 -44.31
CA THR A 1171 0.57 15.48 -44.43
C THR A 1171 1.41 14.63 -43.48
N TRP A 1172 0.78 13.98 -42.51
CA TRP A 1172 1.39 13.10 -41.53
C TRP A 1172 1.56 11.67 -42.06
N PHE A 1173 2.76 11.10 -41.95
CA PHE A 1173 3.01 9.67 -42.14
C PHE A 1173 3.14 9.00 -40.77
N ILE A 1174 2.24 8.08 -40.49
CA ILE A 1174 2.06 7.45 -39.18
C ILE A 1174 2.31 5.94 -39.30
N GLU A 1175 3.10 5.38 -38.38
CA GLU A 1175 3.31 3.94 -38.18
C GLU A 1175 2.44 3.44 -37.01
N PHE A 1176 1.81 2.26 -37.15
CA PHE A 1176 0.96 1.64 -36.13
C PHE A 1176 1.53 0.31 -35.63
N ASP A 1177 1.09 -0.13 -34.45
CA ASP A 1177 1.54 -1.38 -33.81
C ASP A 1177 1.23 -2.64 -34.59
N ASP A 1178 0.18 -2.59 -35.43
CA ASP A 1178 -0.16 -3.70 -36.32
C ASP A 1178 0.76 -3.82 -37.55
N GLY A 1179 1.81 -2.99 -37.62
CA GLY A 1179 2.79 -2.93 -38.69
C GLY A 1179 2.32 -2.21 -39.95
N MET A 1180 1.15 -1.56 -39.92
CA MET A 1180 0.64 -0.76 -41.05
C MET A 1180 1.05 0.70 -40.94
N ASN A 1181 0.93 1.41 -42.08
CA ASN A 1181 1.23 2.82 -42.18
C ASN A 1181 0.04 3.58 -42.79
N SER A 1182 -0.18 4.83 -42.38
CA SER A 1182 -1.19 5.73 -42.95
C SER A 1182 -0.61 7.10 -43.29
N SER A 1183 -1.25 7.78 -44.23
CA SER A 1183 -0.98 9.17 -44.59
C SER A 1183 -2.24 10.01 -44.34
N VAL A 1184 -2.12 11.05 -43.51
CA VAL A 1184 -3.26 11.85 -43.04
C VAL A 1184 -2.97 13.34 -43.22
N ALA A 1185 -3.78 14.05 -44.01
CA ALA A 1185 -3.69 15.50 -44.14
C ALA A 1185 -4.31 16.23 -42.92
N VAL A 1186 -3.55 17.11 -42.28
CA VAL A 1186 -3.99 17.92 -41.13
C VAL A 1186 -3.66 19.39 -41.36
N PRO A 1187 -4.64 20.30 -41.49
CA PRO A 1187 -6.08 20.04 -41.53
C PRO A 1187 -6.48 19.27 -42.80
N LYS A 1188 -7.71 18.76 -42.84
CA LYS A 1188 -8.23 17.95 -43.96
C LYS A 1188 -8.15 18.67 -45.32
N GLU A 1189 -8.24 20.00 -45.32
CA GLU A 1189 -8.14 20.83 -46.53
C GLU A 1189 -6.70 21.11 -46.97
N TYR A 1190 -5.70 20.57 -46.26
CA TYR A 1190 -4.29 20.79 -46.58
C TYR A 1190 -3.95 20.32 -47.99
N SER A 1191 -3.46 21.25 -48.82
CA SER A 1191 -3.10 20.98 -50.22
C SER A 1191 -1.64 21.35 -50.54
N GLY A 1192 -0.81 21.53 -49.51
CA GLY A 1192 0.61 21.86 -49.67
C GLY A 1192 1.50 20.63 -49.86
N THR A 1193 2.81 20.83 -49.81
CA THR A 1193 3.82 19.77 -50.02
C THR A 1193 4.59 19.39 -48.74
N LYS A 1194 4.28 20.03 -47.60
CA LYS A 1194 4.93 19.77 -46.32
C LYS A 1194 4.49 18.41 -45.79
N THR A 1195 5.45 17.64 -45.29
CA THR A 1195 5.26 16.29 -44.79
C THR A 1195 5.79 16.21 -43.36
N CYS A 1196 5.01 15.61 -42.46
CA CYS A 1196 5.37 15.35 -41.07
C CYS A 1196 5.41 13.83 -40.82
N TYR A 1197 6.14 13.40 -39.80
CA TYR A 1197 6.38 11.97 -39.55
C TYR A 1197 6.20 11.62 -38.08
N TYR A 1198 5.52 10.49 -37.84
CA TYR A 1198 5.41 9.83 -36.55
C TYR A 1198 5.68 8.33 -36.77
N ARG A 1199 6.93 7.93 -36.64
CA ARG A 1199 7.41 6.56 -36.93
C ARG A 1199 8.57 6.17 -36.02
N ASN A 1200 8.69 4.88 -35.75
CA ASN A 1200 9.71 4.33 -34.85
C ASN A 1200 11.13 4.73 -35.27
N ASP A 1201 11.45 4.64 -36.57
CA ASP A 1201 12.79 4.93 -37.12
C ASP A 1201 13.24 6.39 -36.98
N ILE A 1202 12.28 7.32 -36.88
CA ILE A 1202 12.53 8.76 -36.78
C ILE A 1202 12.50 9.22 -35.32
N ILE A 1203 11.50 8.76 -34.55
CA ILE A 1203 11.29 9.16 -33.14
C ILE A 1203 12.40 8.60 -32.24
N THR A 1204 12.72 7.30 -32.35
CA THR A 1204 13.79 6.68 -31.55
C THR A 1204 15.21 7.02 -32.05
N GLY A 1205 15.31 7.50 -33.30
CA GLY A 1205 16.57 7.83 -33.97
C GLY A 1205 17.10 9.25 -33.70
N GLY A 1206 16.36 10.10 -32.98
CA GLY A 1206 16.79 11.45 -32.59
C GLY A 1206 16.95 12.45 -33.76
N ILE A 1207 16.10 12.36 -34.79
CA ILE A 1207 16.19 13.22 -35.99
C ILE A 1207 15.39 14.52 -35.76
N ASP A 1208 16.07 15.68 -35.78
CA ASP A 1208 15.54 17.03 -35.47
C ASP A 1208 14.43 17.60 -36.40
N THR A 1209 13.92 16.85 -37.40
CA THR A 1209 12.98 17.41 -38.43
C THR A 1209 11.74 16.53 -38.64
N TYR A 1210 10.94 16.34 -37.59
CA TYR A 1210 9.78 15.45 -37.54
C TYR A 1210 8.44 16.19 -37.76
N TYR A 1211 8.35 17.45 -37.33
CA TYR A 1211 7.22 18.37 -37.53
C TYR A 1211 7.69 19.82 -37.31
N ASP A 1212 6.83 20.81 -37.51
CA ASP A 1212 7.13 22.22 -37.21
C ASP A 1212 6.45 22.64 -35.91
N PRO A 1213 7.17 22.74 -34.77
CA PRO A 1213 6.56 23.07 -33.48
C PRO A 1213 5.99 24.49 -33.40
N GLU A 1214 6.31 25.35 -34.39
CA GLU A 1214 5.76 26.71 -34.50
C GLU A 1214 4.48 26.77 -35.37
N ASP A 1215 4.03 25.62 -35.89
CA ASP A 1215 2.75 25.46 -36.59
C ASP A 1215 1.71 24.81 -35.66
N THR A 1216 0.61 25.52 -35.40
CA THR A 1216 -0.41 25.06 -34.46
C THR A 1216 -1.11 23.76 -34.86
N TYR A 1217 -1.23 23.46 -36.16
CA TYR A 1217 -1.81 22.19 -36.60
C TYR A 1217 -0.84 21.04 -36.39
N ASP A 1218 0.44 21.27 -36.66
CA ASP A 1218 1.47 20.25 -36.49
C ASP A 1218 1.69 19.96 -34.99
N ASP A 1219 1.78 20.98 -34.13
CA ASP A 1219 1.93 20.82 -32.68
C ASP A 1219 0.75 20.08 -32.04
N ALA A 1220 -0.49 20.49 -32.36
CA ALA A 1220 -1.67 19.84 -31.81
C ALA A 1220 -1.81 18.39 -32.30
N MET A 1221 -1.40 18.09 -33.54
CA MET A 1221 -1.40 16.73 -34.05
C MET A 1221 -0.29 15.88 -33.45
N TYR A 1222 0.95 16.41 -33.33
CA TYR A 1222 2.06 15.70 -32.69
C TYR A 1222 1.69 15.28 -31.27
N LYS A 1223 1.16 16.21 -30.45
CA LYS A 1223 0.70 15.92 -29.08
C LYS A 1223 -0.41 14.88 -29.02
N LEU A 1224 -1.27 14.80 -30.03
CA LEU A 1224 -2.30 13.77 -30.09
C LEU A 1224 -1.69 12.41 -30.36
N LEU A 1225 -0.75 12.33 -31.30
CA LEU A 1225 -0.07 11.09 -31.66
C LEU A 1225 0.82 10.60 -30.51
N ASP A 1226 1.53 11.51 -29.85
CA ASP A 1226 2.33 11.28 -28.64
C ASP A 1226 1.47 10.70 -27.50
N ASN A 1227 0.28 11.26 -27.26
CA ASN A 1227 -0.64 10.67 -26.28
C ASN A 1227 -1.09 9.25 -26.65
N LEU A 1228 -1.20 8.92 -27.94
CA LEU A 1228 -1.66 7.60 -28.42
C LEU A 1228 -0.54 6.56 -28.52
N ASP A 1229 0.72 6.99 -28.40
CA ASP A 1229 1.96 6.21 -28.31
C ASP A 1229 2.44 6.23 -26.85
N PHE A 1230 1.64 5.62 -25.98
CA PHE A 1230 1.80 5.72 -24.53
C PHE A 1230 3.02 4.96 -23.99
N ASP A 1231 3.56 4.01 -24.75
CA ASP A 1231 4.78 3.26 -24.44
C ASP A 1231 6.05 3.87 -25.09
N ASN A 1232 5.89 4.97 -25.84
CA ASN A 1232 6.97 5.74 -26.49
C ASN A 1232 7.84 4.90 -27.43
N ASP A 1233 7.26 3.91 -28.09
CA ASP A 1233 7.96 3.08 -29.07
C ASP A 1233 7.96 3.74 -30.47
N GLY A 1234 7.27 4.87 -30.65
CA GLY A 1234 7.19 5.58 -31.91
C GLY A 1234 6.16 5.01 -32.88
N ARG A 1235 5.27 4.13 -32.40
CA ARG A 1235 4.12 3.59 -33.12
C ARG A 1235 2.85 3.88 -32.34
N ILE A 1236 1.74 3.83 -33.06
CA ILE A 1236 0.44 4.18 -32.49
C ILE A 1236 -0.44 2.94 -32.40
N PHE A 1237 -1.03 2.72 -31.22
CA PHE A 1237 -1.88 1.57 -30.93
C PHE A 1237 -3.20 1.54 -31.73
N VAL A 1238 -3.61 2.71 -32.21
CA VAL A 1238 -4.92 2.93 -32.81
C VAL A 1238 -4.77 3.44 -34.25
N ASN A 1239 -5.35 2.72 -35.20
CA ASN A 1239 -5.33 3.12 -36.60
C ASN A 1239 -6.32 4.26 -36.86
N ILE A 1240 -5.85 5.35 -37.44
CA ILE A 1240 -6.65 6.55 -37.73
C ILE A 1240 -6.60 6.95 -39.21
N GLN A 1241 -7.64 7.65 -39.66
CA GLN A 1241 -7.74 8.29 -40.98
C GLN A 1241 -8.25 9.73 -40.86
N GLU A 1242 -8.16 10.50 -41.95
CA GLU A 1242 -8.60 11.91 -41.98
C GLU A 1242 -10.04 12.14 -41.53
N SER A 1243 -10.95 11.19 -41.81
CA SER A 1243 -12.36 11.30 -41.41
C SER A 1243 -12.62 10.99 -39.94
N ASN A 1244 -11.60 10.57 -39.19
CA ASN A 1244 -11.69 10.32 -37.76
C ASN A 1244 -11.29 11.52 -36.90
N LEU A 1245 -10.69 12.55 -37.50
CA LEU A 1245 -10.11 13.69 -36.80
C LEU A 1245 -11.02 14.91 -36.89
N ILE A 1246 -11.30 15.50 -35.73
CA ILE A 1246 -11.87 16.85 -35.66
C ILE A 1246 -10.76 17.81 -35.27
N VAL A 1247 -10.43 18.69 -36.22
CA VAL A 1247 -9.42 19.73 -36.08
C VAL A 1247 -10.13 21.07 -36.01
N GLY A 1248 -9.84 21.85 -34.97
CA GLY A 1248 -10.40 23.20 -34.82
C GLY A 1248 -9.31 24.21 -34.52
N ALA A 1249 -9.17 25.24 -35.37
CA ALA A 1249 -8.25 26.34 -35.14
C ALA A 1249 -8.98 27.66 -34.87
N ILE A 1250 -8.44 28.47 -33.97
CA ILE A 1250 -8.88 29.84 -33.70
C ILE A 1250 -7.70 30.77 -34.02
N SER A 1251 -7.95 31.76 -34.89
CA SER A 1251 -7.03 32.89 -35.03
C SER A 1251 -7.28 33.88 -33.90
N VAL A 1252 -6.25 34.15 -33.11
CA VAL A 1252 -6.31 35.08 -31.98
C VAL A 1252 -5.53 36.34 -32.33
N GLY A 1253 -6.23 37.49 -32.29
CA GLY A 1253 -5.62 38.81 -32.47
C GLY A 1253 -5.70 39.63 -31.18
N LYS A 1254 -4.65 40.39 -30.85
CA LYS A 1254 -4.54 41.20 -29.62
C LYS A 1254 -4.64 40.34 -28.35
N VAL A 1255 -3.81 39.29 -28.27
CA VAL A 1255 -3.76 38.35 -27.14
C VAL A 1255 -3.62 39.13 -25.82
N PRO A 1256 -4.64 39.18 -24.95
CA PRO A 1256 -4.52 39.86 -23.68
C PRO A 1256 -3.73 38.97 -22.72
N TYR A 1257 -2.42 39.19 -22.62
CA TYR A 1257 -1.59 38.51 -21.62
C TYR A 1257 -2.03 38.96 -20.22
N PRO A 1258 -2.62 38.08 -19.39
CA PRO A 1258 -3.21 38.49 -18.11
C PRO A 1258 -2.17 38.79 -17.02
N TRP A 1259 -0.91 38.41 -17.21
CA TRP A 1259 0.16 38.47 -16.20
C TRP A 1259 1.33 39.39 -16.58
N GLY A 1260 1.07 40.42 -17.41
CA GLY A 1260 2.06 41.47 -17.61
C GLY A 1260 1.71 42.45 -18.71
N PRO A 1261 0.96 43.54 -18.43
CA PRO A 1261 1.04 44.69 -19.32
C PRO A 1261 2.44 45.29 -19.25
N ALA A 1262 3.02 45.67 -20.39
CA ALA A 1262 4.20 46.52 -20.40
C ALA A 1262 3.87 47.84 -19.69
N ILE A 1263 4.68 48.24 -18.72
CA ILE A 1263 4.53 49.50 -18.00
C ILE A 1263 5.21 50.60 -18.81
N ALA A 1264 4.40 51.49 -19.37
CA ALA A 1264 4.90 52.73 -19.95
C ALA A 1264 5.02 53.80 -18.85
N GLU A 1265 6.23 54.27 -18.62
CA GLU A 1265 6.56 55.32 -17.68
C GLU A 1265 6.93 56.61 -18.43
N VAL A 1266 6.21 57.70 -18.15
CA VAL A 1266 6.49 59.03 -18.69
C VAL A 1266 7.05 59.89 -17.57
N ARG A 1267 8.33 60.23 -17.65
CA ARG A 1267 9.00 61.16 -16.74
C ARG A 1267 9.05 62.54 -17.35
N VAL A 1268 8.73 63.55 -16.56
CA VAL A 1268 8.77 64.96 -16.96
C VAL A 1268 9.55 65.75 -15.91
N TRP A 1269 10.43 66.63 -16.37
CA TRP A 1269 11.19 67.55 -15.53
C TRP A 1269 11.20 68.95 -16.16
N ARG A 1270 11.65 69.95 -15.40
CA ARG A 1270 11.74 71.34 -15.87
C ARG A 1270 13.18 71.78 -16.09
#